data_AF-A0AAD2CEC9-F1
#
_entry.id   AF-A0AAD2CEC9-F1
#
_cell.length_a   1.000
_cell.length_b   1.000
_cell.length_c   1.000
_cell.angle_alpha   90.00
_cell.angle_beta   90.00
_cell.angle_gamma   90.00
#
_symmetry.space_group_name_H-M   'P 1'
#
loop_
_entity.id
_entity.type
_entity.pdbx_description
1 polymer ?
#
loop_
_entity_poly.entity_id
_entity_poly.type
_entity_poly.pdbx_seq_one_letter_code
_entity_poly.pdbx_strand_id
1 'polypeptide(L)'
;MASNATLWPSSASNHLMTIMMMLFMIMLMNHCPIVSAEEAGVCTSPDDKSCEATEAVDAALALATKVVESLKATKDAIVSDKLEVRRVDPSDWTSDFYLFATENIEEDELLLQIPPEAYLLVDSDDYEDGMCDLKNAFLEQIHKADGKGSSASTALFADYIAYLKLTLDQILPRMPSLWSAKGKALLDGMLQDPSIDDDNTLPPHGATEFFNLECLDATDPDDILAMATALGRGWDVAITPVYDFIKHDNREEKINVENTSLRSSGKTGFTVKASDPIAKGEHLYHSFDRCIDCGDAPEVWGTPEIFRDKGFLEDYPQRFHFGGFGIMPIISLDIDQEGTNEDGQPILSAEWIFEQFPIYGSYYGGTRFMKEHLERLEGYLTDVLVPAEGSLPDDELEAILDYYDALIRALTLGVQMSEQEYWEPTIDYSQHHESLNASEDLFVVPEEHEVVDTIDDFRRTLYQAESLVYDSDHYTDISSFNSQYQLIDHYFDPETRDVCFNLDTIFQMCRSYWPYYHEVQVHKTAKYVKEDIKRVLFVGAGDNGLLNEIVKYPSLELVVGLELDQHVARLAFKHFGAQTHYHNEKVQWWYGDASKTLYMLPREYFGSFDMVLVDLSDTIFALTVSDELDVVGALSLLVKPGGVFAMNELFFKKVSDVFEYALYYQVYNIPKLGDQGFVIASNDVDLLNRDLTHHKVNDVLVEDTLLKTDHQFSFVHDYRRNPSSTFDKLCKDPDTIPEKDNLQDASPGIFMVLEVEELNSKPLKKISKVKSAIEKALEKEGMHVVSTTAGKKTDTQFVTILKEGYIVARVDAENKYCGFDILLWSSFESFEAVKLALIQAVGGSRDKTSSFRIVTGGMYGVSTWKEDSKSHGPQIDKFCAKDTEPVRAAASPNSLLNVILNESLDLVDKDAKFAVAVLCGTKDEACESVEILKGKKELTSVIPFYACSDSSLSDDEAEECANTAAKEKLDAEFGDDEEKIKFFVVDPSATIAMDTVIDLLDEEDKLEDDIYGLATVDSQLDMWKRSVVDRIRTTITRLDPVFRAHVLFNTTESSLEMAFASSGDELFIDNLKKAVSSIEKKSGLTAEIRNIFGGLWKSEPTYIIDDDAGLKFFKPEDFDLKPSLEQYKTQKPVGAQSIIQYTNAIRQRPTLVVGEDLKKGFDKFALTEHVEGNPFVEAYENIGDGAVHIAIWDSAMVLVIWDGRVQVDVNMFCADLTVTAAMQADLEKALPDLEIKLRDFHPRGYGQVVNFSEDLVDMEEPHWA
;
A
#
# COMPACT_ATOMS: atom_id res chain seq x y z
N MET A 1 -15.04 22.71 -77.10
CA MET A 1 -16.25 23.42 -77.57
C MET A 1 -17.42 22.54 -77.17
N ALA A 2 -18.38 22.92 -76.33
CA ALA A 2 -18.92 24.23 -75.96
C ALA A 2 -19.22 24.21 -74.45
N SER A 3 -18.74 25.19 -73.69
CA SER A 3 -19.38 26.48 -73.33
C SER A 3 -20.01 26.38 -71.93
N ASN A 4 -19.35 26.93 -70.90
CA ASN A 4 -19.58 28.28 -70.33
C ASN A 4 -20.88 28.30 -69.49
N ALA A 5 -20.97 28.81 -68.27
CA ALA A 5 -20.19 29.84 -67.57
C ALA A 5 -20.52 29.76 -66.06
N THR A 6 -19.55 29.77 -65.13
CA THR A 6 -18.95 30.90 -64.37
C THR A 6 -19.62 31.26 -63.03
N LEU A 7 -18.72 31.50 -62.03
CA LEU A 7 -18.83 32.17 -60.71
C LEU A 7 -19.17 31.20 -59.55
N TRP A 8 -18.41 31.01 -58.46
CA TRP A 8 -17.39 31.80 -57.72
C TRP A 8 -16.48 30.88 -56.84
N PRO A 9 -15.46 31.40 -56.11
CA PRO A 9 -14.17 30.73 -55.88
C PRO A 9 -14.05 29.86 -54.61
N SER A 10 -13.09 28.94 -54.69
CA SER A 10 -12.53 28.02 -53.69
C SER A 10 -11.85 28.71 -52.50
N SER A 11 -12.19 28.30 -51.27
CA SER A 11 -11.29 27.51 -50.40
C SER A 11 -11.94 27.23 -49.04
N ALA A 12 -12.90 26.31 -49.04
CA ALA A 12 -13.48 25.72 -47.83
C ALA A 12 -13.92 24.29 -48.18
N SER A 13 -12.98 23.34 -48.16
CA SER A 13 -13.29 21.90 -48.22
C SER A 13 -12.03 21.04 -48.07
N ASN A 14 -11.27 21.20 -46.98
CA ASN A 14 -10.32 20.17 -46.54
C ASN A 14 -10.76 19.47 -45.25
N HIS A 15 -11.96 19.76 -44.73
CA HIS A 15 -12.58 19.01 -43.63
C HIS A 15 -13.55 17.91 -44.09
N LEU A 16 -14.08 17.96 -45.33
CA LEU A 16 -14.88 16.85 -45.84
C LEU A 16 -14.02 15.68 -46.36
N MET A 17 -12.76 15.89 -46.72
CA MET A 17 -11.90 14.85 -47.29
C MET A 17 -11.19 14.02 -46.21
N THR A 18 -10.92 14.61 -45.03
CA THR A 18 -10.40 13.86 -43.87
C THR A 18 -11.52 13.13 -43.14
N ILE A 19 -12.73 13.71 -43.05
CA ILE A 19 -13.91 12.99 -42.55
C ILE A 19 -14.31 11.87 -43.51
N MET A 20 -14.20 12.05 -44.83
CA MET A 20 -14.37 10.93 -45.77
C MET A 20 -13.25 9.90 -45.72
N MET A 21 -11.97 10.24 -45.46
CA MET A 21 -10.91 9.23 -45.32
C MET A 21 -10.97 8.48 -43.98
N MET A 22 -11.40 9.11 -42.88
CA MET A 22 -11.67 8.41 -41.62
C MET A 22 -12.92 7.54 -41.71
N LEU A 23 -13.98 7.98 -42.40
CA LEU A 23 -15.12 7.11 -42.72
C LEU A 23 -14.74 5.98 -43.69
N PHE A 24 -13.77 6.17 -44.59
CA PHE A 24 -13.27 5.13 -45.49
C PHE A 24 -12.33 4.13 -44.80
N MET A 25 -11.60 4.53 -43.76
CA MET A 25 -10.78 3.62 -42.93
C MET A 25 -11.64 2.85 -41.92
N ILE A 26 -12.69 3.48 -41.36
CA ILE A 26 -13.70 2.79 -40.54
C ILE A 26 -14.53 1.81 -41.41
N MET A 27 -14.77 2.11 -42.69
CA MET A 27 -15.42 1.18 -43.63
C MET A 27 -14.51 0.04 -44.16
N LEU A 28 -13.19 0.08 -43.96
CA LEU A 28 -12.27 -0.96 -44.46
C LEU A 28 -11.79 -1.96 -43.40
N MET A 29 -12.08 -1.75 -42.12
CA MET A 29 -11.83 -2.75 -41.06
C MET A 29 -13.05 -3.63 -40.74
N ASN A 30 -14.25 -3.29 -41.24
CA ASN A 30 -15.47 -4.11 -41.08
C ASN A 30 -15.78 -5.01 -42.27
N HIS A 31 -14.77 -5.64 -42.89
CA HIS A 31 -14.95 -6.66 -43.94
C HIS A 31 -14.07 -7.89 -43.69
N CYS A 32 -14.34 -8.60 -42.59
CA CYS A 32 -14.51 -10.06 -42.64
C CYS A 32 -16.01 -10.31 -42.38
N PRO A 33 -16.70 -11.16 -43.14
CA PRO A 33 -18.15 -11.09 -43.28
C PRO A 33 -18.84 -11.77 -42.09
N ILE A 34 -19.15 -11.01 -41.05
CA ILE A 34 -20.23 -11.35 -40.13
C ILE A 34 -21.47 -10.62 -40.62
N VAL A 35 -22.50 -11.39 -40.90
CA VAL A 35 -23.80 -10.95 -41.42
C VAL A 35 -24.33 -9.82 -40.54
N SER A 36 -24.57 -8.65 -41.14
CA SER A 36 -25.11 -7.48 -40.44
C SER A 36 -26.52 -7.75 -39.92
N ALA A 37 -26.74 -7.46 -38.64
CA ALA A 37 -27.98 -7.65 -37.89
C ALA A 37 -29.24 -6.92 -38.45
N GLU A 38 -29.13 -6.14 -39.52
CA GLU A 38 -30.29 -5.57 -40.22
C GLU A 38 -30.94 -6.52 -41.25
N GLU A 39 -30.31 -7.66 -41.58
CA GLU A 39 -30.94 -8.74 -42.34
C GLU A 39 -31.37 -9.94 -41.47
N ALA A 40 -31.15 -9.87 -40.14
CA ALA A 40 -31.45 -10.95 -39.19
C ALA A 40 -32.40 -10.61 -38.02
N GLY A 41 -32.93 -9.37 -37.92
CA GLY A 41 -34.02 -9.06 -36.99
C GLY A 41 -33.68 -9.26 -35.50
N VAL A 42 -32.64 -8.60 -34.99
CA VAL A 42 -32.27 -8.63 -33.56
C VAL A 42 -32.68 -7.35 -32.85
N CYS A 43 -33.29 -7.50 -31.67
CA CYS A 43 -34.03 -6.47 -30.93
C CYS A 43 -33.25 -5.94 -29.72
N THR A 44 -33.36 -4.64 -29.42
CA THR A 44 -32.47 -3.94 -28.48
C THR A 44 -33.18 -3.37 -27.23
N SER A 45 -34.41 -3.82 -26.90
CA SER A 45 -35.14 -3.33 -25.73
C SER A 45 -36.14 -4.37 -25.16
N PRO A 46 -36.25 -4.54 -23.82
CA PRO A 46 -37.17 -5.49 -23.19
C PRO A 46 -38.67 -5.18 -23.33
N ASP A 47 -39.04 -3.99 -23.79
CA ASP A 47 -40.45 -3.54 -23.86
C ASP A 47 -41.11 -3.72 -25.25
N ASP A 48 -40.40 -4.24 -26.24
CA ASP A 48 -40.93 -4.42 -27.59
C ASP A 48 -41.66 -5.76 -27.75
N LYS A 49 -42.99 -5.74 -27.59
CA LYS A 49 -43.90 -6.89 -27.78
C LYS A 49 -44.00 -7.42 -29.21
N SER A 50 -43.11 -7.01 -30.12
CA SER A 50 -43.11 -7.42 -31.53
C SER A 50 -41.90 -8.27 -31.96
N CYS A 51 -41.00 -8.59 -31.04
CA CYS A 51 -39.87 -9.49 -31.32
C CYS A 51 -40.15 -10.91 -30.85
N GLU A 52 -40.31 -11.83 -31.80
CA GLU A 52 -40.39 -13.25 -31.50
C GLU A 52 -39.00 -13.76 -31.10
N ALA A 53 -38.68 -13.69 -29.81
CA ALA A 53 -37.52 -14.32 -29.17
C ALA A 53 -37.44 -15.85 -29.36
N THR A 54 -38.33 -16.46 -30.15
CA THR A 54 -38.41 -17.90 -30.40
C THR A 54 -37.45 -18.42 -31.48
N GLU A 55 -37.03 -17.64 -32.48
CA GLU A 55 -36.23 -18.17 -33.61
C GLU A 55 -34.73 -18.43 -33.31
N ALA A 56 -34.05 -17.55 -32.57
CA ALA A 56 -32.65 -17.77 -32.14
C ALA A 56 -32.53 -18.86 -31.04
N VAL A 57 -33.58 -18.95 -30.22
CA VAL A 57 -33.72 -19.89 -29.09
C VAL A 57 -33.92 -21.34 -29.56
N ASP A 58 -34.65 -21.53 -30.67
CA ASP A 58 -34.76 -22.83 -31.35
C ASP A 58 -33.46 -23.23 -32.07
N ALA A 59 -32.64 -22.25 -32.50
CA ALA A 59 -31.38 -22.51 -33.21
C ALA A 59 -30.28 -23.07 -32.30
N ALA A 60 -30.14 -22.58 -31.07
CA ALA A 60 -29.16 -23.09 -30.11
C ALA A 60 -29.47 -24.52 -29.66
N LEU A 61 -30.74 -24.83 -29.35
CA LEU A 61 -31.17 -26.18 -29.04
C LEU A 61 -30.98 -27.13 -30.23
N ALA A 62 -31.27 -26.65 -31.45
CA ALA A 62 -31.04 -27.44 -32.67
C ALA A 62 -29.55 -27.72 -32.90
N LEU A 63 -28.65 -26.78 -32.59
CA LEU A 63 -27.21 -26.98 -32.67
C LEU A 63 -26.70 -27.92 -31.58
N ALA A 64 -27.13 -27.76 -30.33
CA ALA A 64 -26.78 -28.68 -29.24
C ALA A 64 -27.26 -30.12 -29.53
N THR A 65 -28.48 -30.26 -30.08
CA THR A 65 -29.00 -31.55 -30.56
C THR A 65 -28.11 -32.12 -31.67
N LYS A 66 -27.69 -31.29 -32.65
CA LYS A 66 -26.76 -31.71 -33.72
C LYS A 66 -25.41 -32.15 -33.20
N VAL A 67 -24.85 -31.52 -32.17
CA VAL A 67 -23.59 -31.96 -31.56
C VAL A 67 -23.73 -33.41 -31.06
N VAL A 68 -24.82 -33.73 -30.36
CA VAL A 68 -25.10 -35.09 -29.89
C VAL A 68 -25.39 -36.07 -31.03
N GLU A 69 -26.13 -35.66 -32.06
CA GLU A 69 -26.35 -36.49 -33.26
C GLU A 69 -25.06 -36.77 -34.03
N SER A 70 -24.16 -35.78 -34.13
CA SER A 70 -22.85 -35.91 -34.75
C SER A 70 -21.92 -36.81 -33.94
N LEU A 71 -22.02 -36.81 -32.60
CA LEU A 71 -21.35 -37.82 -31.77
C LEU A 71 -21.92 -39.22 -32.05
N LYS A 72 -23.25 -39.39 -32.09
CA LYS A 72 -23.90 -40.67 -32.44
C LYS A 72 -23.48 -41.20 -33.81
N ALA A 73 -23.19 -40.30 -34.75
CA ALA A 73 -22.71 -40.64 -36.10
C ALA A 73 -21.20 -40.94 -36.15
N THR A 74 -20.45 -40.61 -35.10
CA THR A 74 -19.01 -40.88 -35.02
C THR A 74 -18.78 -42.38 -34.81
N LYS A 75 -17.79 -42.91 -35.54
CA LYS A 75 -17.51 -44.35 -35.56
C LYS A 75 -17.07 -44.81 -34.16
N ASP A 76 -17.64 -45.92 -33.70
CA ASP A 76 -17.33 -46.54 -32.40
C ASP A 76 -17.78 -45.71 -31.16
N ALA A 77 -18.53 -44.62 -31.37
CA ALA A 77 -19.20 -43.85 -30.32
C ALA A 77 -20.54 -44.48 -29.91
N ILE A 78 -20.92 -44.33 -28.64
CA ILE A 78 -22.24 -44.73 -28.10
C ILE A 78 -22.80 -43.55 -27.33
N VAL A 79 -24.06 -43.21 -27.59
CA VAL A 79 -24.86 -42.30 -26.75
C VAL A 79 -26.18 -43.00 -26.51
N SER A 80 -26.54 -43.22 -25.25
CA SER A 80 -27.76 -43.91 -24.87
C SER A 80 -28.99 -43.27 -25.53
N ASP A 81 -29.90 -44.10 -26.05
CA ASP A 81 -31.18 -43.64 -26.60
C ASP A 81 -32.14 -43.14 -25.50
N LYS A 82 -31.78 -43.37 -24.23
CA LYS A 82 -32.49 -42.82 -23.06
C LYS A 82 -32.08 -41.38 -22.74
N LEU A 83 -31.22 -40.74 -23.54
CA LEU A 83 -30.79 -39.35 -23.32
C LEU A 83 -31.30 -38.42 -24.42
N GLU A 84 -31.77 -37.24 -24.02
CA GLU A 84 -32.08 -36.13 -24.93
C GLU A 84 -31.44 -34.84 -24.43
N VAL A 85 -30.99 -33.98 -25.35
CA VAL A 85 -30.60 -32.62 -25.00
C VAL A 85 -31.87 -31.80 -24.86
N ARG A 86 -32.06 -31.17 -23.71
CA ARG A 86 -33.16 -30.22 -23.50
C ARG A 86 -32.71 -29.08 -22.60
N ARG A 87 -33.53 -28.04 -22.60
CA ARG A 87 -33.37 -26.90 -21.72
C ARG A 87 -33.69 -27.25 -20.27
N VAL A 88 -33.00 -26.63 -19.32
CA VAL A 88 -33.27 -26.81 -17.89
C VAL A 88 -34.65 -26.24 -17.54
N ASP A 89 -34.87 -24.96 -17.82
CA ASP A 89 -36.18 -24.33 -17.76
C ASP A 89 -36.71 -24.10 -19.17
N PRO A 90 -37.71 -24.88 -19.64
CA PRO A 90 -38.32 -24.69 -20.96
C PRO A 90 -38.97 -23.33 -21.19
N SER A 91 -39.22 -22.55 -20.12
CA SER A 91 -39.87 -21.24 -20.15
C SER A 91 -38.92 -20.05 -20.11
N ASP A 92 -37.66 -20.27 -19.72
CA ASP A 92 -36.61 -19.26 -19.69
C ASP A 92 -35.65 -19.47 -20.87
N TRP A 93 -35.67 -18.54 -21.82
CA TRP A 93 -34.89 -18.63 -23.04
C TRP A 93 -33.38 -18.45 -22.84
N THR A 94 -32.95 -17.96 -21.67
CA THR A 94 -31.53 -17.82 -21.29
C THR A 94 -30.96 -19.07 -20.62
N SER A 95 -31.83 -20.01 -20.23
CA SER A 95 -31.47 -21.24 -19.51
C SER A 95 -30.63 -22.23 -20.35
N ASP A 96 -29.64 -22.87 -19.71
CA ASP A 96 -28.70 -23.82 -20.32
C ASP A 96 -29.34 -25.10 -20.89
N PHE A 97 -28.54 -25.86 -21.66
CA PHE A 97 -28.91 -27.14 -22.25
C PHE A 97 -28.10 -28.28 -21.65
N TYR A 98 -28.78 -29.29 -21.11
CA TYR A 98 -28.14 -30.50 -20.57
C TYR A 98 -28.75 -31.77 -21.15
N LEU A 99 -28.10 -32.90 -20.91
CA LEU A 99 -28.58 -34.24 -21.22
C LEU A 99 -29.55 -34.74 -20.15
N PHE A 100 -30.76 -35.09 -20.55
CA PHE A 100 -31.81 -35.58 -19.67
C PHE A 100 -32.26 -36.99 -20.01
N ALA A 101 -32.58 -37.74 -18.97
CA ALA A 101 -33.13 -39.07 -19.04
C ALA A 101 -34.58 -39.05 -19.58
N THR A 102 -34.84 -39.69 -20.71
CA THR A 102 -36.18 -39.83 -21.31
C THR A 102 -36.97 -41.01 -20.73
N GLU A 103 -36.26 -41.92 -20.08
CA GLU A 103 -36.72 -43.11 -19.36
C GLU A 103 -35.86 -43.31 -18.10
N ASN A 104 -36.27 -44.18 -17.18
CA ASN A 104 -35.42 -44.52 -16.05
C ASN A 104 -34.16 -45.24 -16.52
N ILE A 105 -33.02 -44.83 -15.98
CA ILE A 105 -31.70 -45.41 -16.22
C ILE A 105 -31.28 -46.12 -14.93
N GLU A 106 -30.82 -47.35 -15.05
CA GLU A 106 -30.37 -48.12 -13.89
C GLU A 106 -28.90 -47.79 -13.56
N GLU A 107 -28.52 -47.97 -12.30
CA GLU A 107 -27.12 -47.93 -11.85
C GLU A 107 -26.23 -48.81 -12.75
N ASP A 108 -24.98 -48.40 -12.98
CA ASP A 108 -23.99 -49.02 -13.88
C ASP A 108 -24.35 -49.03 -15.39
N GLU A 109 -25.48 -48.45 -15.81
CA GLU A 109 -25.87 -48.41 -17.22
C GLU A 109 -24.94 -47.49 -18.04
N LEU A 110 -24.45 -47.98 -19.18
CA LEU A 110 -23.58 -47.21 -20.07
C LEU A 110 -24.34 -46.08 -20.78
N LEU A 111 -23.93 -44.85 -20.54
CA LEU A 111 -24.57 -43.65 -21.07
C LEU A 111 -23.84 -43.11 -22.30
N LEU A 112 -22.52 -42.93 -22.20
CA LEU A 112 -21.68 -42.41 -23.27
C LEU A 112 -20.44 -43.29 -23.46
N GLN A 113 -20.05 -43.51 -24.71
CA GLN A 113 -18.73 -44.03 -25.09
C GLN A 113 -18.17 -43.09 -26.16
N ILE A 114 -17.10 -42.38 -25.81
CA ILE A 114 -16.54 -41.31 -26.62
C ILE A 114 -15.17 -41.76 -27.13
N PRO A 115 -15.03 -42.04 -28.44
CA PRO A 115 -13.78 -42.55 -29.00
C PRO A 115 -12.77 -41.41 -29.19
N PRO A 116 -11.46 -41.70 -29.34
CA PRO A 116 -10.41 -40.67 -29.45
C PRO A 116 -10.59 -39.63 -30.55
N GLU A 117 -11.36 -39.94 -31.60
CA GLU A 117 -11.63 -39.01 -32.71
C GLU A 117 -12.73 -37.98 -32.39
N ALA A 118 -13.40 -38.13 -31.24
CA ALA A 118 -14.53 -37.29 -30.80
C ALA A 118 -14.19 -36.30 -29.67
N TYR A 119 -12.92 -36.24 -29.25
CA TYR A 119 -12.40 -35.23 -28.33
C TYR A 119 -11.05 -34.70 -28.81
N LEU A 120 -10.64 -33.53 -28.31
CA LEU A 120 -9.28 -33.01 -28.47
C LEU A 120 -8.55 -33.27 -27.17
N LEU A 121 -7.34 -33.80 -27.27
CA LEU A 121 -6.43 -34.03 -26.16
C LEU A 121 -5.03 -33.65 -26.65
N VAL A 122 -4.32 -32.86 -25.84
CA VAL A 122 -2.91 -32.53 -26.09
C VAL A 122 -2.03 -33.26 -25.09
N ASP A 123 -0.81 -33.59 -25.53
CA ASP A 123 0.15 -34.41 -24.77
C ASP A 123 1.18 -33.47 -24.14
N SER A 124 0.96 -33.07 -22.90
CA SER A 124 1.87 -32.21 -22.13
C SER A 124 1.99 -32.73 -20.69
N ASP A 125 3.23 -32.81 -20.21
CA ASP A 125 3.56 -33.10 -18.81
C ASP A 125 3.50 -31.84 -17.91
N ASP A 126 3.40 -30.66 -18.54
CA ASP A 126 3.25 -29.35 -17.90
C ASP A 126 1.84 -28.79 -18.18
N TYR A 127 1.12 -28.41 -17.14
CA TYR A 127 -0.27 -27.94 -17.23
C TYR A 127 -0.37 -26.62 -18.03
N GLU A 128 0.58 -25.71 -17.84
CA GLU A 128 0.58 -24.39 -18.49
C GLU A 128 0.82 -24.52 -20.00
N ASP A 129 1.86 -25.27 -20.39
CA ASP A 129 2.13 -25.59 -21.80
C ASP A 129 0.96 -26.38 -22.43
N GLY A 130 0.35 -27.28 -21.67
CA GLY A 130 -0.81 -28.06 -22.09
C GLY A 130 -2.03 -27.20 -22.41
N MET A 131 -2.30 -26.16 -21.62
CA MET A 131 -3.41 -25.25 -21.88
C MET A 131 -3.18 -24.39 -23.13
N CYS A 132 -1.96 -23.90 -23.34
CA CYS A 132 -1.58 -23.20 -24.57
C CYS A 132 -1.77 -24.10 -25.80
N ASP A 133 -1.31 -25.35 -25.73
CA ASP A 133 -1.43 -26.31 -26.81
C ASP A 133 -2.90 -26.67 -27.09
N LEU A 134 -3.72 -26.81 -26.06
CA LEU A 134 -5.15 -27.08 -26.21
C LEU A 134 -5.88 -25.92 -26.89
N LYS A 135 -5.64 -24.68 -26.45
CA LYS A 135 -6.19 -23.47 -27.06
C LYS A 135 -5.81 -23.38 -28.53
N ASN A 136 -4.54 -23.59 -28.86
CA ASN A 136 -4.05 -23.58 -30.24
C ASN A 136 -4.65 -24.72 -31.09
N ALA A 137 -4.80 -25.92 -30.52
CA ALA A 137 -5.42 -27.06 -31.18
C ALA A 137 -6.90 -26.79 -31.48
N PHE A 138 -7.62 -26.15 -30.56
CA PHE A 138 -9.02 -25.78 -30.77
C PHE A 138 -9.17 -24.63 -31.77
N LEU A 139 -8.30 -23.61 -31.71
CA LEU A 139 -8.23 -22.55 -32.71
C LEU A 139 -8.04 -23.11 -34.12
N GLU A 140 -7.22 -24.15 -34.27
CA GLU A 140 -7.08 -24.86 -35.54
C GLU A 140 -8.41 -25.48 -36.00
N GLN A 141 -9.21 -26.04 -35.09
CA GLN A 141 -10.56 -26.56 -35.43
C GLN A 141 -11.51 -25.44 -35.85
N ILE A 142 -11.48 -24.27 -35.20
CA ILE A 142 -12.24 -23.08 -35.60
C ILE A 142 -11.88 -22.67 -37.03
N HIS A 143 -10.58 -22.55 -37.32
CA HIS A 143 -10.10 -22.24 -38.66
C HIS A 143 -10.51 -23.31 -39.70
N LYS A 144 -10.49 -24.60 -39.34
CA LYS A 144 -10.95 -25.68 -40.22
C LYS A 144 -12.46 -25.63 -40.47
N ALA A 145 -13.27 -25.28 -39.47
CA ALA A 145 -14.73 -25.13 -39.60
C ALA A 145 -15.11 -23.92 -40.47
N ASP A 146 -14.37 -22.81 -40.34
CA ASP A 146 -14.55 -21.59 -41.14
C ASP A 146 -13.99 -21.70 -42.57
N GLY A 147 -13.37 -22.83 -42.92
CA GLY A 147 -12.76 -23.04 -44.24
C GLY A 147 -11.42 -22.32 -44.47
N LYS A 148 -10.79 -21.83 -43.39
CA LYS A 148 -9.47 -21.20 -43.38
C LYS A 148 -8.31 -22.23 -43.28
N GLY A 149 -8.60 -23.47 -42.87
CA GLY A 149 -7.61 -24.56 -42.67
C GLY A 149 -7.28 -25.41 -43.92
N SER A 150 -6.21 -26.22 -43.84
CA SER A 150 -5.79 -27.13 -44.93
C SER A 150 -6.64 -28.41 -45.07
N SER A 151 -7.51 -28.68 -44.10
CA SER A 151 -8.43 -29.83 -44.05
C SER A 151 -9.77 -29.39 -43.45
N ALA A 152 -10.85 -30.12 -43.73
CA ALA A 152 -12.14 -29.85 -43.09
C ALA A 152 -12.13 -30.29 -41.62
N SER A 153 -12.85 -29.57 -40.76
CA SER A 153 -13.13 -30.01 -39.38
C SER A 153 -14.02 -31.26 -39.40
N THR A 154 -14.01 -32.05 -38.32
CA THR A 154 -14.98 -33.14 -38.18
C THR A 154 -16.38 -32.56 -38.06
N ALA A 155 -17.41 -33.34 -38.43
CA ALA A 155 -18.80 -32.89 -38.30
C ALA A 155 -19.13 -32.49 -36.85
N LEU A 156 -18.63 -33.25 -35.87
CA LEU A 156 -18.80 -32.99 -34.45
C LEU A 156 -18.22 -31.63 -34.02
N PHE A 157 -16.95 -31.35 -34.34
CA PHE A 157 -16.33 -30.08 -33.96
C PHE A 157 -16.91 -28.90 -34.75
N ALA A 158 -17.29 -29.09 -36.02
CA ALA A 158 -17.96 -28.04 -36.79
C ALA A 158 -19.32 -27.66 -36.19
N ASP A 159 -20.14 -28.64 -35.79
CA ASP A 159 -21.42 -28.39 -35.12
C ASP A 159 -21.21 -27.77 -33.72
N TYR A 160 -20.17 -28.20 -32.99
CA TYR A 160 -19.83 -27.66 -31.67
C TYR A 160 -19.34 -26.22 -31.74
N ILE A 161 -18.47 -25.89 -32.70
CA ILE A 161 -18.01 -24.51 -32.92
C ILE A 161 -19.19 -23.61 -33.34
N ALA A 162 -20.12 -24.12 -34.16
CA ALA A 162 -21.32 -23.38 -34.51
C ALA A 162 -22.23 -23.12 -33.29
N TYR A 163 -22.36 -24.10 -32.40
CA TYR A 163 -23.05 -23.93 -31.12
C TYR A 163 -22.37 -22.85 -30.26
N LEU A 164 -21.06 -22.95 -30.04
CA LEU A 164 -20.31 -21.98 -29.22
C LEU A 164 -20.34 -20.56 -29.79
N LYS A 165 -20.22 -20.39 -31.12
CA LYS A 165 -20.33 -19.07 -31.76
C LYS A 165 -21.72 -18.44 -31.57
N LEU A 166 -22.77 -19.25 -31.41
CA LEU A 166 -24.12 -18.77 -31.15
C LEU A 166 -24.35 -18.44 -29.66
N THR A 167 -23.68 -19.15 -28.75
CA THR A 167 -23.79 -18.94 -27.29
C THR A 167 -22.64 -18.10 -26.72
N LEU A 168 -21.81 -17.48 -27.57
CA LEU A 168 -20.59 -16.77 -27.16
C LEU A 168 -20.88 -15.62 -26.19
N ASP A 169 -21.95 -14.85 -26.45
CA ASP A 169 -22.36 -13.73 -25.61
C ASP A 169 -22.79 -14.17 -24.20
N GLN A 170 -23.12 -15.45 -24.00
CA GLN A 170 -23.43 -16.02 -22.68
C GLN A 170 -22.18 -16.49 -21.92
N ILE A 171 -21.06 -16.69 -22.63
CA ILE A 171 -19.82 -17.29 -22.10
C ILE A 171 -18.83 -16.21 -21.64
N LEU A 172 -18.64 -15.18 -22.47
CA LEU A 172 -17.63 -14.14 -22.24
C LEU A 172 -17.83 -13.34 -20.94
N PRO A 173 -19.05 -12.94 -20.56
CA PRO A 173 -19.22 -12.07 -19.40
C PRO A 173 -18.93 -12.74 -18.06
N ARG A 174 -18.89 -14.07 -18.04
CA ARG A 174 -18.76 -14.87 -16.83
C ARG A 174 -17.31 -15.16 -16.46
N MET A 175 -16.35 -15.08 -17.38
CA MET A 175 -14.95 -15.44 -17.10
C MET A 175 -14.05 -14.24 -16.76
N PRO A 176 -13.51 -14.15 -15.53
CA PRO A 176 -12.62 -13.06 -15.12
C PRO A 176 -11.40 -12.83 -16.02
N SER A 177 -10.87 -13.88 -16.63
CA SER A 177 -9.77 -13.82 -17.62
C SER A 177 -10.07 -12.95 -18.83
N LEU A 178 -11.34 -12.83 -19.21
CA LEU A 178 -11.75 -12.17 -20.44
C LEU A 178 -12.42 -10.83 -20.20
N TRP A 179 -12.57 -10.43 -18.94
CA TRP A 179 -13.14 -9.15 -18.58
C TRP A 179 -12.30 -7.97 -19.05
N SER A 180 -12.96 -6.82 -19.12
CA SER A 180 -12.32 -5.54 -19.31
C SER A 180 -11.18 -5.33 -18.29
N ALA A 181 -10.14 -4.59 -18.68
CA ALA A 181 -9.03 -4.26 -17.76
C ALA A 181 -9.52 -3.59 -16.46
N LYS A 182 -10.68 -2.93 -16.51
CA LYS A 182 -11.32 -2.31 -15.36
C LYS A 182 -12.05 -3.32 -14.47
N GLY A 183 -12.81 -4.25 -15.07
CA GLY A 183 -13.43 -5.35 -14.33
C GLY A 183 -12.39 -6.21 -13.60
N LYS A 184 -11.27 -6.51 -14.29
CA LYS A 184 -10.10 -7.16 -13.69
C LYS A 184 -9.53 -6.37 -12.51
N ALA A 185 -9.21 -5.10 -12.70
CA ALA A 185 -8.65 -4.27 -11.62
C ALA A 185 -9.58 -4.14 -10.40
N LEU A 186 -10.90 -4.16 -10.60
CA LEU A 186 -11.88 -4.15 -9.52
C LEU A 186 -11.97 -5.48 -8.77
N LEU A 187 -11.87 -6.61 -9.48
CA LEU A 187 -11.79 -7.92 -8.84
C LEU A 187 -10.48 -8.04 -8.03
N ASP A 188 -9.36 -7.61 -8.59
CA ASP A 188 -8.07 -7.64 -7.89
C ASP A 188 -8.06 -6.73 -6.65
N GLY A 189 -8.59 -5.51 -6.74
CA GLY A 189 -8.72 -4.63 -5.58
C GLY A 189 -9.63 -5.19 -4.49
N MET A 190 -10.61 -6.02 -4.86
CA MET A 190 -11.49 -6.69 -3.90
C MET A 190 -10.75 -7.81 -3.17
N LEU A 191 -9.82 -8.50 -3.84
CA LEU A 191 -9.15 -9.69 -3.31
C LEU A 191 -7.83 -9.38 -2.62
N GLN A 192 -7.11 -8.36 -3.10
CA GLN A 192 -5.82 -7.94 -2.57
C GLN A 192 -5.99 -6.90 -1.47
N ASP A 193 -5.19 -7.04 -0.42
CA ASP A 193 -4.94 -5.97 0.53
C ASP A 193 -3.47 -5.55 0.41
N PRO A 194 -3.18 -4.37 -0.17
CA PRO A 194 -1.80 -3.91 -0.38
C PRO A 194 -1.04 -3.61 0.92
N SER A 195 -1.72 -3.64 2.07
CA SER A 195 -1.12 -3.45 3.40
C SER A 195 -0.68 -4.76 4.07
N ILE A 196 -1.05 -5.92 3.50
CA ILE A 196 -0.82 -7.24 4.08
C ILE A 196 0.08 -8.07 3.13
N ASP A 197 0.99 -8.89 3.68
CA ASP A 197 1.88 -9.79 2.90
C ASP A 197 1.07 -10.73 1.99
N ASP A 198 1.65 -11.19 0.88
CA ASP A 198 0.95 -11.96 -0.17
C ASP A 198 0.24 -13.22 0.40
N ASP A 199 0.78 -13.79 1.48
CA ASP A 199 0.28 -14.98 2.18
C ASP A 199 -1.10 -14.82 2.86
N ASN A 200 -1.62 -13.58 2.98
CA ASN A 200 -2.88 -13.23 3.65
C ASN A 200 -3.84 -12.43 2.75
N THR A 201 -3.76 -12.59 1.42
CA THR A 201 -4.79 -12.03 0.52
C THR A 201 -6.00 -12.98 0.38
N LEU A 202 -7.15 -12.48 -0.06
CA LEU A 202 -8.33 -13.34 -0.24
C LEU A 202 -8.20 -14.18 -1.51
N PRO A 203 -8.66 -15.45 -1.48
CA PRO A 203 -8.67 -16.29 -2.67
C PRO A 203 -9.68 -15.75 -3.69
N PRO A 204 -9.47 -16.00 -5.00
CA PRO A 204 -8.28 -16.60 -5.56
C PRO A 204 -7.12 -15.59 -5.63
N HIS A 205 -5.95 -15.96 -5.09
CA HIS A 205 -4.73 -15.17 -5.20
C HIS A 205 -4.38 -14.94 -6.68
N GLY A 206 -4.14 -13.70 -7.08
CA GLY A 206 -3.83 -13.38 -8.48
C GLY A 206 -4.99 -13.69 -9.44
N ALA A 207 -6.25 -13.45 -9.05
CA ALA A 207 -7.42 -13.67 -9.89
C ALA A 207 -7.32 -13.07 -11.30
N THR A 208 -6.54 -11.99 -11.46
CA THR A 208 -6.24 -11.39 -12.77
C THR A 208 -4.87 -11.75 -13.33
N GLU A 209 -3.98 -12.26 -12.48
CA GLU A 209 -2.71 -12.89 -12.86
C GLU A 209 -2.99 -14.32 -13.33
N PHE A 210 -3.54 -14.42 -14.53
CA PHE A 210 -3.42 -15.68 -15.25
C PHE A 210 -1.93 -16.02 -15.34
N PHE A 211 -1.59 -17.29 -15.13
CA PHE A 211 -0.27 -17.87 -15.39
C PHE A 211 0.41 -17.09 -16.51
N ASN A 212 1.64 -16.65 -16.26
CA ASN A 212 2.48 -15.77 -17.09
C ASN A 212 2.78 -16.40 -18.47
N LEU A 213 1.72 -16.70 -19.23
CA LEU A 213 1.68 -17.44 -20.47
C LEU A 213 1.54 -16.41 -21.58
N GLU A 214 2.64 -16.08 -22.23
CA GLU A 214 2.71 -15.27 -23.44
C GLU A 214 1.75 -15.76 -24.57
N CYS A 215 1.10 -16.92 -24.42
CA CYS A 215 0.20 -17.56 -25.39
C CYS A 215 -1.30 -17.14 -25.30
N LEU A 216 -1.71 -16.45 -24.23
CA LEU A 216 -3.11 -16.11 -23.93
C LEU A 216 -3.53 -14.67 -24.28
N ASP A 217 -2.64 -13.86 -24.88
CA ASP A 217 -2.98 -12.53 -25.39
C ASP A 217 -3.86 -12.60 -26.67
N ALA A 218 -5.16 -12.81 -26.47
CA ALA A 218 -6.13 -12.91 -27.56
C ALA A 218 -6.60 -11.52 -28.05
N THR A 219 -6.37 -11.22 -29.34
CA THR A 219 -6.80 -9.95 -29.96
C THR A 219 -7.82 -10.12 -31.09
N ASP A 220 -8.09 -11.36 -31.53
CA ASP A 220 -9.05 -11.70 -32.58
C ASP A 220 -10.21 -12.55 -32.00
N PRO A 221 -11.47 -12.40 -32.44
CA PRO A 221 -12.61 -13.12 -31.85
C PRO A 221 -12.53 -14.64 -31.90
N ASP A 222 -11.91 -15.23 -32.93
CA ASP A 222 -11.71 -16.68 -33.00
C ASP A 222 -10.72 -17.15 -31.92
N ASP A 223 -9.73 -16.31 -31.58
CA ASP A 223 -8.74 -16.56 -30.54
C ASP A 223 -9.32 -16.42 -29.12
N ILE A 224 -10.18 -15.41 -28.93
CA ILE A 224 -10.96 -15.22 -27.70
C ILE A 224 -11.90 -16.42 -27.48
N LEU A 225 -12.61 -16.87 -28.52
CA LEU A 225 -13.47 -18.05 -28.44
C LEU A 225 -12.66 -19.32 -28.12
N ALA A 226 -11.47 -19.47 -28.69
CA ALA A 226 -10.60 -20.60 -28.39
C ALA A 226 -10.10 -20.61 -26.95
N MET A 227 -9.69 -19.44 -26.45
CA MET A 227 -9.28 -19.24 -25.06
C MET A 227 -10.42 -19.51 -24.08
N ALA A 228 -11.60 -18.92 -24.33
CA ALA A 228 -12.82 -19.12 -23.55
C ALA A 228 -13.20 -20.61 -23.46
N THR A 229 -13.06 -21.33 -24.57
CA THR A 229 -13.41 -22.76 -24.61
C THR A 229 -12.37 -23.61 -23.86
N ALA A 230 -11.07 -23.33 -24.02
CA ALA A 230 -10.02 -24.07 -23.35
C ALA A 230 -10.10 -23.90 -21.82
N LEU A 231 -10.24 -22.66 -21.33
CA LEU A 231 -10.30 -22.35 -19.90
C LEU A 231 -11.63 -22.79 -19.26
N GLY A 232 -12.75 -22.27 -19.78
CA GLY A 232 -14.06 -22.42 -19.16
C GLY A 232 -14.75 -23.77 -19.43
N ARG A 233 -14.44 -24.42 -20.55
CA ARG A 233 -15.13 -25.65 -21.02
C ARG A 233 -14.20 -26.84 -21.25
N GLY A 234 -12.89 -26.65 -21.05
CA GLY A 234 -11.90 -27.72 -21.08
C GLY A 234 -11.92 -28.55 -19.79
N TRP A 235 -11.64 -29.84 -19.96
CA TRP A 235 -11.30 -30.77 -18.89
C TRP A 235 -9.78 -30.93 -18.88
N ASP A 236 -9.09 -30.17 -18.03
CA ASP A 236 -7.63 -30.02 -18.06
C ASP A 236 -7.13 -29.71 -19.50
N VAL A 237 -6.33 -30.61 -20.06
CA VAL A 237 -5.71 -30.53 -21.39
C VAL A 237 -6.59 -31.15 -22.50
N ALA A 238 -7.91 -31.19 -22.31
CA ALA A 238 -8.84 -31.79 -23.28
C ALA A 238 -10.17 -31.03 -23.47
N ILE A 239 -10.75 -31.13 -24.67
CA ILE A 239 -12.09 -30.61 -25.00
C ILE A 239 -12.95 -31.76 -25.51
N THR A 240 -14.08 -32.00 -24.82
CA THR A 240 -15.07 -32.99 -25.21
C THR A 240 -16.43 -32.34 -25.43
N PRO A 241 -16.86 -32.11 -26.69
CA PRO A 241 -18.08 -31.36 -27.02
C PRO A 241 -19.37 -31.80 -26.31
N VAL A 242 -19.53 -33.09 -26.02
CA VAL A 242 -20.77 -33.62 -25.40
C VAL A 242 -20.72 -33.56 -23.87
N TYR A 243 -19.53 -33.40 -23.29
CA TYR A 243 -19.34 -33.27 -21.84
C TYR A 243 -19.87 -31.92 -21.33
N ASP A 244 -19.84 -30.88 -22.18
CA ASP A 244 -20.43 -29.55 -21.99
C ASP A 244 -21.96 -29.57 -21.76
N PHE A 245 -22.62 -30.71 -22.03
CA PHE A 245 -24.05 -30.92 -21.77
C PHE A 245 -24.31 -31.79 -20.54
N ILE A 246 -23.31 -32.06 -19.72
CA ILE A 246 -23.46 -32.66 -18.38
C ILE A 246 -23.36 -31.50 -17.39
N LYS A 247 -24.33 -31.39 -16.48
CA LYS A 247 -24.29 -30.32 -15.49
C LYS A 247 -23.22 -30.64 -14.46
N HIS A 248 -22.40 -29.65 -14.13
CA HIS A 248 -21.48 -29.77 -13.02
C HIS A 248 -22.15 -29.34 -11.71
N ASP A 249 -22.03 -30.16 -10.68
CA ASP A 249 -22.67 -30.01 -9.38
C ASP A 249 -21.86 -30.80 -8.33
N ASN A 250 -21.39 -30.10 -7.31
CA ASN A 250 -20.46 -30.66 -6.33
C ASN A 250 -21.17 -31.31 -5.12
N ARG A 251 -22.52 -31.31 -5.12
CA ARG A 251 -23.35 -32.12 -4.20
C ARG A 251 -23.19 -33.60 -4.47
N GLU A 252 -22.60 -34.31 -3.54
CA GLU A 252 -22.40 -35.76 -3.63
C GLU A 252 -23.72 -36.50 -3.92
N GLU A 253 -24.83 -36.07 -3.33
CA GLU A 253 -26.15 -36.68 -3.52
C GLU A 253 -26.81 -36.38 -4.89
N LYS A 254 -26.27 -35.42 -5.65
CA LYS A 254 -26.74 -35.12 -7.00
C LYS A 254 -25.90 -35.78 -8.09
N ILE A 255 -24.63 -36.06 -7.83
CA ILE A 255 -23.73 -36.71 -8.79
C ILE A 255 -24.30 -38.08 -9.13
N ASN A 256 -24.78 -38.23 -10.36
CA ASN A 256 -25.47 -39.45 -10.81
C ASN A 256 -24.79 -40.12 -12.01
N VAL A 257 -23.63 -39.60 -12.43
CA VAL A 257 -22.78 -40.24 -13.42
C VAL A 257 -21.32 -40.35 -12.98
N GLU A 258 -20.68 -41.46 -13.37
CA GLU A 258 -19.23 -41.68 -13.25
C GLU A 258 -18.59 -41.80 -14.64
N ASN A 259 -17.34 -41.37 -14.77
CA ASN A 259 -16.57 -41.45 -16.00
C ASN A 259 -15.23 -42.17 -15.80
N THR A 260 -14.69 -42.75 -16.86
CA THR A 260 -13.30 -43.24 -16.86
C THR A 260 -12.33 -42.08 -17.06
N SER A 261 -11.18 -42.13 -16.40
CA SER A 261 -10.11 -41.12 -16.50
C SER A 261 -9.77 -40.73 -17.95
N LEU A 262 -9.74 -39.43 -18.21
CA LEU A 262 -9.41 -38.88 -19.53
C LEU A 262 -7.90 -39.00 -19.82
N ARG A 263 -7.06 -38.81 -18.78
CA ARG A 263 -5.59 -38.88 -18.87
C ARG A 263 -5.07 -40.29 -19.19
N SER A 264 -5.69 -41.32 -18.62
CA SER A 264 -5.26 -42.72 -18.82
C SER A 264 -5.89 -43.40 -20.05
N SER A 265 -6.91 -42.80 -20.67
CA SER A 265 -7.72 -43.40 -21.73
C SER A 265 -7.34 -42.99 -23.16
N GLY A 266 -6.29 -42.18 -23.35
CA GLY A 266 -5.84 -41.58 -24.62
C GLY A 266 -5.56 -42.51 -25.81
N LYS A 267 -5.82 -43.82 -25.68
CA LYS A 267 -5.76 -44.81 -26.78
C LYS A 267 -7.02 -45.66 -26.97
N THR A 268 -8.00 -45.61 -26.06
CA THR A 268 -9.20 -46.48 -26.11
C THR A 268 -10.53 -45.73 -26.09
N GLY A 269 -10.51 -44.41 -25.89
CA GLY A 269 -11.72 -43.61 -25.65
C GLY A 269 -12.17 -43.72 -24.18
N PHE A 270 -13.05 -42.82 -23.75
CA PHE A 270 -13.57 -42.77 -22.39
C PHE A 270 -15.08 -43.04 -22.35
N THR A 271 -15.57 -43.54 -21.23
CA THR A 271 -16.98 -43.89 -21.03
C THR A 271 -17.59 -43.13 -19.86
N VAL A 272 -18.88 -42.82 -19.95
CA VAL A 272 -19.71 -42.30 -18.87
C VAL A 272 -20.82 -43.30 -18.59
N LYS A 273 -21.04 -43.63 -17.31
CA LYS A 273 -22.10 -44.51 -16.84
C LYS A 273 -22.90 -43.84 -15.74
N ALA A 274 -24.09 -44.35 -15.48
CA ALA A 274 -24.86 -43.97 -14.29
C ALA A 274 -24.17 -44.51 -13.03
N SER A 275 -23.77 -43.63 -12.12
CA SER A 275 -23.29 -44.02 -10.78
C SER A 275 -24.44 -44.35 -9.84
N ASP A 276 -25.63 -43.78 -10.10
CA ASP A 276 -26.87 -44.00 -9.36
C ASP A 276 -28.07 -44.11 -10.33
N PRO A 277 -29.21 -44.68 -9.90
CA PRO A 277 -30.41 -44.73 -10.74
C PRO A 277 -30.92 -43.32 -11.10
N ILE A 278 -30.98 -43.00 -12.39
CA ILE A 278 -31.42 -41.68 -12.89
C ILE A 278 -32.89 -41.76 -13.28
N ALA A 279 -33.72 -40.93 -12.65
CA ALA A 279 -35.16 -40.93 -12.91
C ALA A 279 -35.48 -40.28 -14.26
N LYS A 280 -36.56 -40.74 -14.91
CA LYS A 280 -37.08 -40.06 -16.09
C LYS A 280 -37.33 -38.58 -15.82
N GLY A 281 -36.74 -37.73 -16.65
CA GLY A 281 -36.83 -36.28 -16.57
C GLY A 281 -35.69 -35.63 -15.77
N GLU A 282 -34.80 -36.41 -15.16
CA GLU A 282 -33.60 -35.92 -14.47
C GLU A 282 -32.45 -35.73 -15.48
N HIS A 283 -31.50 -34.82 -15.21
CA HIS A 283 -30.29 -34.66 -16.03
C HIS A 283 -29.08 -35.33 -15.42
N LEU A 284 -28.02 -35.43 -16.23
CA LEU A 284 -26.74 -35.96 -15.79
C LEU A 284 -25.97 -34.89 -14.99
N TYR A 285 -25.44 -35.30 -13.84
CA TYR A 285 -24.65 -34.47 -12.93
C TYR A 285 -23.27 -35.09 -12.70
N HIS A 286 -22.23 -34.25 -12.75
CA HIS A 286 -20.84 -34.62 -12.49
C HIS A 286 -20.16 -33.54 -11.63
N SER A 287 -19.00 -33.80 -11.03
CA SER A 287 -18.28 -32.83 -10.17
C SER A 287 -16.92 -32.43 -10.77
N PHE A 288 -16.53 -31.16 -10.60
CA PHE A 288 -15.26 -30.64 -11.11
C PHE A 288 -14.04 -31.17 -10.33
N ASP A 289 -14.15 -31.26 -9.02
CA ASP A 289 -13.06 -31.53 -8.08
C ASP A 289 -13.10 -32.97 -7.50
N ARG A 290 -14.25 -33.64 -7.54
CA ARG A 290 -14.42 -35.02 -7.03
C ARG A 290 -14.35 -36.11 -8.09
N CYS A 291 -13.65 -35.87 -9.20
CA CYS A 291 -13.55 -36.82 -10.30
C CYS A 291 -12.56 -37.98 -10.02
N ILE A 292 -12.69 -39.09 -10.77
CA ILE A 292 -11.89 -40.32 -10.56
C ILE A 292 -10.37 -40.14 -10.72
N ASP A 293 -9.94 -39.10 -11.45
CA ASP A 293 -8.54 -38.76 -11.71
C ASP A 293 -8.17 -37.33 -11.30
N CYS A 294 -8.94 -36.72 -10.39
CA CYS A 294 -8.73 -35.37 -9.89
C CYS A 294 -7.58 -35.27 -8.86
N GLY A 295 -7.05 -36.38 -8.36
CA GLY A 295 -5.97 -36.38 -7.37
C GLY A 295 -6.41 -35.73 -6.04
N ASP A 296 -5.56 -34.87 -5.49
CA ASP A 296 -5.80 -34.13 -4.25
C ASP A 296 -6.54 -32.79 -4.50
N ALA A 297 -7.17 -32.61 -5.67
CA ALA A 297 -7.90 -31.38 -6.02
C ALA A 297 -8.91 -30.92 -4.95
N PRO A 298 -9.68 -31.81 -4.27
CA PRO A 298 -10.56 -31.38 -3.19
C PRO A 298 -9.86 -30.68 -2.01
N GLU A 299 -8.55 -30.89 -1.82
CA GLU A 299 -7.81 -30.32 -0.69
C GLU A 299 -7.23 -28.93 -0.98
N VAL A 300 -7.22 -28.51 -2.26
CA VAL A 300 -6.55 -27.28 -2.73
C VAL A 300 -7.35 -26.47 -3.76
N TRP A 301 -8.52 -26.94 -4.20
CA TRP A 301 -9.34 -26.35 -5.25
C TRP A 301 -10.80 -26.23 -4.79
N GLY A 302 -11.37 -25.02 -4.79
CA GLY A 302 -12.74 -24.76 -4.33
C GLY A 302 -13.47 -23.68 -5.13
N THR A 303 -14.52 -23.10 -4.53
CA THR A 303 -15.37 -22.06 -5.12
C THR A 303 -14.57 -20.88 -5.71
N PRO A 304 -13.52 -20.36 -5.05
CA PRO A 304 -12.69 -19.27 -5.60
C PRO A 304 -12.04 -19.61 -6.93
N GLU A 305 -11.45 -20.80 -7.06
CA GLU A 305 -10.75 -21.19 -8.28
C GLU A 305 -11.73 -21.60 -9.39
N ILE A 306 -12.88 -22.19 -9.04
CA ILE A 306 -13.97 -22.45 -10.00
C ILE A 306 -14.47 -21.12 -10.59
N PHE A 307 -14.64 -20.09 -9.76
CA PHE A 307 -15.02 -18.76 -10.24
C PHE A 307 -13.95 -18.17 -11.17
N ARG A 308 -12.66 -18.20 -10.77
CA ARG A 308 -11.54 -17.70 -11.58
C ARG A 308 -11.45 -18.38 -12.95
N ASP A 309 -11.52 -19.71 -12.96
CA ASP A 309 -11.17 -20.52 -14.13
C ASP A 309 -12.38 -20.85 -15.01
N LYS A 310 -13.57 -20.98 -14.41
CA LYS A 310 -14.81 -21.39 -15.09
C LYS A 310 -15.87 -20.29 -15.17
N GLY A 311 -15.74 -19.24 -14.36
CA GLY A 311 -16.57 -18.04 -14.46
C GLY A 311 -17.95 -18.14 -13.81
N PHE A 312 -18.16 -19.09 -12.91
CA PHE A 312 -19.42 -19.21 -12.19
C PHE A 312 -19.17 -19.63 -10.73
N LEU A 313 -20.14 -19.34 -9.87
CA LEU A 313 -20.19 -19.87 -8.52
C LEU A 313 -20.88 -21.22 -8.52
N GLU A 314 -20.26 -22.21 -7.89
CA GLU A 314 -20.88 -23.53 -7.72
C GLU A 314 -22.14 -23.47 -6.83
N ASP A 315 -23.06 -24.40 -7.06
CA ASP A 315 -24.18 -24.65 -6.14
C ASP A 315 -23.62 -25.24 -4.83
N TYR A 316 -24.25 -24.97 -3.68
CA TYR A 316 -23.88 -25.57 -2.38
C TYR A 316 -23.79 -27.11 -2.45
N PRO A 317 -22.76 -27.77 -1.86
CA PRO A 317 -21.74 -27.17 -1.01
C PRO A 317 -20.76 -26.27 -1.74
N GLN A 318 -20.42 -25.14 -1.12
CA GLN A 318 -19.37 -24.24 -1.57
C GLN A 318 -18.14 -24.41 -0.67
N ARG A 319 -16.97 -24.59 -1.28
CA ARG A 319 -15.71 -24.81 -0.57
C ARG A 319 -14.81 -23.58 -0.65
N PHE A 320 -14.37 -23.07 0.48
CA PHE A 320 -13.47 -21.93 0.55
C PHE A 320 -12.17 -22.29 1.28
N HIS A 321 -11.04 -22.00 0.65
CA HIS A 321 -9.70 -22.16 1.19
C HIS A 321 -9.05 -20.77 1.36
N PHE A 322 -8.69 -20.37 2.58
CA PHE A 322 -8.07 -19.07 2.84
C PHE A 322 -6.62 -19.23 3.36
N GLY A 323 -5.72 -18.40 2.81
CA GLY A 323 -4.32 -18.24 3.22
C GLY A 323 -3.37 -19.37 2.78
N GLY A 324 -2.13 -19.00 2.40
CA GLY A 324 -1.00 -19.91 2.15
C GLY A 324 -0.65 -20.18 0.67
N PHE A 325 0.63 -20.03 0.30
CA PHE A 325 1.17 -20.52 -0.97
C PHE A 325 1.74 -21.95 -0.84
N GLY A 326 1.11 -22.89 -1.54
CA GLY A 326 1.83 -23.98 -2.21
C GLY A 326 1.83 -25.38 -1.61
N ILE A 327 1.31 -25.64 -0.39
CA ILE A 327 1.13 -27.05 0.05
C ILE A 327 -0.14 -27.30 0.92
N MET A 328 -0.63 -26.37 1.76
CA MET A 328 -1.94 -26.51 2.43
C MET A 328 -2.54 -25.15 2.88
N PRO A 329 -3.87 -24.98 2.81
CA PRO A 329 -4.55 -23.74 3.23
C PRO A 329 -4.60 -23.54 4.75
N ILE A 330 -4.55 -22.28 5.22
CA ILE A 330 -4.58 -21.92 6.65
C ILE A 330 -5.99 -22.14 7.25
N ILE A 331 -7.04 -21.85 6.48
CA ILE A 331 -8.45 -22.00 6.86
C ILE A 331 -9.18 -22.70 5.72
N SER A 332 -10.04 -23.67 6.02
CA SER A 332 -10.81 -24.38 4.99
C SER A 332 -12.21 -24.72 5.47
N LEU A 333 -13.21 -24.21 4.76
CA LEU A 333 -14.62 -24.24 5.12
C LEU A 333 -15.44 -24.83 3.97
N ASP A 334 -16.27 -25.81 4.28
CA ASP A 334 -17.41 -26.20 3.44
C ASP A 334 -18.64 -25.47 3.92
N ILE A 335 -19.45 -24.97 2.99
CA ILE A 335 -20.73 -24.31 3.28
C ILE A 335 -21.80 -25.11 2.59
N ASP A 336 -22.74 -25.65 3.35
CA ASP A 336 -23.83 -26.48 2.88
C ASP A 336 -25.18 -25.79 3.02
N GLN A 337 -26.17 -26.23 2.23
CA GLN A 337 -27.55 -25.77 2.34
C GLN A 337 -28.45 -26.87 2.93
N GLU A 338 -28.82 -26.74 4.20
CA GLU A 338 -29.65 -27.72 4.91
C GLU A 338 -31.15 -27.62 4.60
N GLY A 339 -31.59 -26.53 3.96
CA GLY A 339 -33.00 -26.33 3.59
C GLY A 339 -33.34 -24.89 3.24
N THR A 340 -34.61 -24.54 3.41
CA THR A 340 -35.09 -23.15 3.31
C THR A 340 -35.97 -22.81 4.52
N ASN A 341 -35.85 -21.57 5.01
CA ASN A 341 -36.66 -21.05 6.11
C ASN A 341 -38.09 -20.71 5.64
N GLU A 342 -38.96 -20.27 6.56
CA GLU A 342 -40.37 -19.95 6.27
C GLU A 342 -40.53 -18.80 5.25
N ASP A 343 -39.51 -17.95 5.11
CA ASP A 343 -39.45 -16.84 4.15
C ASP A 343 -38.86 -17.25 2.78
N GLY A 344 -38.47 -18.53 2.64
CA GLY A 344 -37.91 -19.10 1.41
C GLY A 344 -36.42 -18.84 1.20
N GLN A 345 -35.71 -18.32 2.20
CA GLN A 345 -34.25 -18.13 2.14
C GLN A 345 -33.53 -19.44 2.51
N PRO A 346 -32.36 -19.72 1.91
CA PRO A 346 -31.58 -20.92 2.23
C PRO A 346 -31.12 -20.89 3.69
N ILE A 347 -31.25 -22.04 4.38
CA ILE A 347 -30.61 -22.29 5.67
C ILE A 347 -29.25 -22.86 5.35
N LEU A 348 -28.19 -22.15 5.73
CA LEU A 348 -26.82 -22.55 5.47
C LEU A 348 -26.20 -23.10 6.75
N SER A 349 -25.41 -24.15 6.62
CA SER A 349 -24.47 -24.62 7.63
C SER A 349 -23.07 -24.54 7.04
N ALA A 350 -22.07 -24.54 7.90
CA ALA A 350 -20.70 -24.65 7.46
C ALA A 350 -19.94 -25.65 8.34
N GLU A 351 -18.94 -26.29 7.77
CA GLU A 351 -18.13 -27.34 8.39
C GLU A 351 -16.64 -27.09 8.11
N TRP A 352 -15.79 -27.34 9.11
CA TRP A 352 -14.34 -27.29 8.94
C TRP A 352 -13.88 -28.54 8.19
N ILE A 353 -13.13 -28.37 7.11
CA ILE A 353 -12.71 -29.49 6.24
C ILE A 353 -11.63 -30.36 6.92
N PHE A 354 -10.81 -29.79 7.80
CA PHE A 354 -9.74 -30.50 8.49
C PHE A 354 -10.01 -30.59 10.01
N GLU A 355 -10.20 -31.80 10.56
CA GLU A 355 -10.38 -32.08 12.01
C GLU A 355 -9.07 -32.07 12.84
N GLN A 356 -7.93 -31.67 12.26
CA GLN A 356 -6.66 -31.64 12.99
C GLN A 356 -6.44 -30.29 13.65
N PHE A 357 -6.30 -30.32 14.97
CA PHE A 357 -5.88 -29.22 15.84
C PHE A 357 -4.98 -28.20 15.13
N PRO A 358 -5.30 -26.88 15.19
CA PRO A 358 -4.44 -25.87 14.62
C PRO A 358 -3.10 -25.89 15.35
N ILE A 359 -2.06 -26.30 14.63
CA ILE A 359 -0.67 -26.18 15.05
C ILE A 359 -0.39 -24.67 15.23
N TYR A 360 -0.11 -24.26 16.47
CA TYR A 360 0.36 -22.94 16.90
C TYR A 360 -0.48 -21.69 16.54
N GLY A 361 -1.14 -21.08 17.53
CA GLY A 361 -1.50 -19.65 17.53
C GLY A 361 -2.56 -19.16 16.52
N SER A 362 -3.04 -20.02 15.60
CA SER A 362 -3.87 -19.61 14.47
C SER A 362 -5.37 -19.52 14.76
N TYR A 363 -5.88 -19.90 15.94
CA TYR A 363 -7.32 -19.74 16.24
C TYR A 363 -7.69 -18.24 16.32
N TYR A 364 -6.85 -17.43 16.99
CA TYR A 364 -7.02 -15.97 17.00
C TYR A 364 -6.60 -15.33 15.67
N GLY A 365 -5.61 -15.88 14.96
CA GLY A 365 -5.18 -15.39 13.66
C GLY A 365 -6.22 -15.58 12.56
N GLY A 366 -6.88 -16.75 12.51
CA GLY A 366 -7.86 -17.10 11.48
C GLY A 366 -9.21 -16.40 11.67
N THR A 367 -9.75 -16.38 12.89
CA THR A 367 -10.97 -15.60 13.19
C THR A 367 -10.75 -14.10 13.01
N ARG A 368 -9.56 -13.59 13.39
CA ARG A 368 -9.19 -12.19 13.16
C ARG A 368 -9.06 -11.88 11.67
N PHE A 369 -8.36 -12.73 10.91
CA PHE A 369 -8.25 -12.63 9.45
C PHE A 369 -9.64 -12.55 8.81
N MET A 370 -10.54 -13.48 9.14
CA MET A 370 -11.87 -13.50 8.55
C MET A 370 -12.67 -12.23 8.90
N LYS A 371 -12.54 -11.71 10.12
CA LYS A 371 -13.18 -10.46 10.55
C LYS A 371 -12.61 -9.23 9.85
N GLU A 372 -11.28 -9.10 9.80
CA GLU A 372 -10.60 -7.97 9.14
C GLU A 372 -10.95 -7.91 7.64
N HIS A 373 -10.97 -9.06 6.96
CA HIS A 373 -11.36 -9.11 5.56
C HIS A 373 -12.86 -8.87 5.32
N LEU A 374 -13.74 -9.29 6.25
CA LEU A 374 -15.16 -8.99 6.17
C LEU A 374 -15.40 -7.47 6.24
N GLU A 375 -14.78 -6.80 7.22
CA GLU A 375 -14.89 -5.34 7.39
C GLU A 375 -14.32 -4.58 6.17
N ARG A 376 -13.18 -5.03 5.64
CA ARG A 376 -12.58 -4.45 4.43
C ARG A 376 -13.49 -4.61 3.22
N LEU A 377 -14.12 -5.78 3.03
CA LEU A 377 -15.02 -6.03 1.92
C LEU A 377 -16.30 -5.18 2.01
N GLU A 378 -16.85 -4.98 3.21
CA GLU A 378 -17.99 -4.06 3.42
C GLU A 378 -17.65 -2.61 3.01
N GLY A 379 -16.45 -2.14 3.36
CA GLY A 379 -15.92 -0.85 2.87
C GLY A 379 -15.72 -0.85 1.36
N TYR A 380 -15.15 -1.92 0.80
CA TYR A 380 -14.93 -2.04 -0.64
C TYR A 380 -16.23 -2.00 -1.47
N LEU A 381 -17.31 -2.62 -0.98
CA LEU A 381 -18.62 -2.55 -1.61
C LEU A 381 -19.11 -1.10 -1.70
N THR A 382 -19.01 -0.35 -0.61
CA THR A 382 -19.56 1.01 -0.50
C THR A 382 -18.70 2.06 -1.22
N ASP A 383 -17.38 1.95 -1.12
CA ASP A 383 -16.44 2.96 -1.60
C ASP A 383 -15.96 2.70 -3.04
N VAL A 384 -16.04 1.46 -3.51
CA VAL A 384 -15.45 1.05 -4.80
C VAL A 384 -16.47 0.39 -5.73
N LEU A 385 -17.16 -0.69 -5.31
CA LEU A 385 -18.08 -1.42 -6.20
C LEU A 385 -19.35 -0.64 -6.52
N VAL A 386 -20.01 -0.05 -5.52
CA VAL A 386 -21.23 0.76 -5.73
C VAL A 386 -20.95 1.99 -6.61
N PRO A 387 -19.86 2.76 -6.40
CA PRO A 387 -19.49 3.85 -7.31
C PRO A 387 -19.08 3.40 -8.72
N ALA A 388 -18.71 2.13 -8.91
CA ALA A 388 -18.40 1.57 -10.22
C ALA A 388 -19.66 1.17 -11.04
N GLU A 389 -20.84 1.19 -10.43
CA GLU A 389 -22.12 0.87 -11.09
C GLU A 389 -22.38 1.79 -12.30
N GLY A 390 -22.70 1.19 -13.45
CA GLY A 390 -22.89 1.90 -14.74
C GLY A 390 -21.61 2.30 -15.47
N SER A 391 -20.44 1.90 -14.96
CA SER A 391 -19.13 2.17 -15.56
C SER A 391 -18.37 0.91 -16.02
N LEU A 392 -19.04 -0.23 -15.94
CA LEU A 392 -18.66 -1.58 -16.39
C LEU A 392 -19.83 -2.18 -17.21
N PRO A 393 -19.59 -3.20 -18.04
CA PRO A 393 -20.66 -4.05 -18.52
C PRO A 393 -21.45 -4.64 -17.35
N ASP A 394 -22.78 -4.62 -17.43
CA ASP A 394 -23.67 -5.07 -16.34
C ASP A 394 -23.35 -6.52 -15.91
N ASP A 395 -23.03 -7.38 -16.87
CA ASP A 395 -22.71 -8.78 -16.63
C ASP A 395 -21.37 -9.00 -15.89
N GLU A 396 -20.35 -8.16 -16.12
CA GLU A 396 -19.07 -8.22 -15.37
C GLU A 396 -19.31 -7.81 -13.91
N LEU A 397 -20.13 -6.77 -13.72
CA LEU A 397 -20.48 -6.28 -12.39
C LEU A 397 -21.33 -7.29 -11.62
N GLU A 398 -22.31 -7.91 -12.28
CA GLU A 398 -23.16 -8.96 -11.68
C GLU A 398 -22.30 -10.14 -11.19
N ALA A 399 -21.36 -10.62 -12.00
CA ALA A 399 -20.46 -11.71 -11.60
C ALA A 399 -19.52 -11.33 -10.44
N ILE A 400 -19.03 -10.08 -10.38
CA ILE A 400 -18.24 -9.57 -9.24
C ILE A 400 -19.10 -9.53 -7.97
N LEU A 401 -20.33 -9.03 -8.08
CA LEU A 401 -21.25 -8.93 -6.96
C LEU A 401 -21.68 -10.29 -6.45
N ASP A 402 -21.97 -11.25 -7.34
CA ASP A 402 -22.30 -12.63 -6.97
C ASP A 402 -21.16 -13.26 -6.17
N TYR A 403 -19.92 -13.12 -6.65
CA TYR A 403 -18.74 -13.66 -5.98
C TYR A 403 -18.45 -12.97 -4.65
N TYR A 404 -18.55 -11.63 -4.60
CA TYR A 404 -18.49 -10.85 -3.36
C TYR A 404 -19.45 -11.40 -2.32
N ASP A 405 -20.69 -11.63 -2.73
CA ASP A 405 -21.76 -12.13 -1.90
C ASP A 405 -21.46 -13.54 -1.34
N ALA A 406 -20.91 -14.43 -2.17
CA ALA A 406 -20.51 -15.77 -1.73
C ALA A 406 -19.32 -15.73 -0.74
N LEU A 407 -18.35 -14.87 -1.02
CA LEU A 407 -17.16 -14.67 -0.18
C LEU A 407 -17.52 -14.09 1.20
N ILE A 408 -18.39 -13.07 1.24
CA ILE A 408 -18.92 -12.50 2.48
C ILE A 408 -19.67 -13.56 3.29
N ARG A 409 -20.51 -14.38 2.65
CA ARG A 409 -21.24 -15.47 3.31
C ARG A 409 -20.28 -16.49 3.93
N ALA A 410 -19.23 -16.87 3.21
CA ALA A 410 -18.21 -17.79 3.69
C ALA A 410 -17.47 -17.28 4.93
N LEU A 411 -16.97 -16.04 4.85
CA LEU A 411 -16.27 -15.40 5.97
C LEU A 411 -17.20 -15.23 7.18
N THR A 412 -18.46 -14.84 6.96
CA THR A 412 -19.46 -14.67 8.02
C THR A 412 -19.75 -15.99 8.75
N LEU A 413 -19.99 -17.08 8.01
CA LEU A 413 -20.25 -18.39 8.59
C LEU A 413 -19.03 -18.96 9.31
N GLY A 414 -17.82 -18.79 8.74
CA GLY A 414 -16.57 -19.17 9.39
C GLY A 414 -16.34 -18.46 10.73
N VAL A 415 -16.64 -17.15 10.79
CA VAL A 415 -16.61 -16.39 12.05
C VAL A 415 -17.64 -16.94 13.04
N GLN A 416 -18.89 -17.13 12.63
CA GLN A 416 -19.95 -17.66 13.49
C GLN A 416 -19.61 -19.04 14.05
N MET A 417 -19.06 -19.94 13.24
CA MET A 417 -18.61 -21.26 13.69
C MET A 417 -17.47 -21.16 14.71
N SER A 418 -16.47 -20.30 14.44
CA SER A 418 -15.35 -20.08 15.36
C SER A 418 -15.81 -19.51 16.71
N GLU A 419 -16.93 -18.78 16.73
CA GLU A 419 -17.55 -18.24 17.94
C GLU A 419 -18.48 -19.25 18.63
N GLN A 420 -19.09 -20.20 17.90
CA GLN A 420 -20.02 -21.22 18.43
C GLN A 420 -19.31 -22.44 19.07
N GLU A 421 -18.07 -22.77 18.68
CA GLU A 421 -17.27 -23.83 19.35
C GLU A 421 -16.90 -23.48 20.80
N TYR A 422 -17.14 -22.24 21.23
CA TYR A 422 -17.30 -21.85 22.64
C TYR A 422 -18.74 -22.15 23.12
N TRP A 423 -18.97 -23.28 23.80
CA TRP A 423 -20.31 -23.70 24.23
C TRP A 423 -20.97 -22.80 25.32
N GLU A 424 -21.73 -21.79 24.89
CA GLU A 424 -23.19 -21.52 25.01
C GLU A 424 -24.01 -21.69 26.33
N PRO A 425 -25.03 -20.80 26.58
CA PRO A 425 -26.37 -21.05 26.00
C PRO A 425 -27.20 -19.82 25.54
N THR A 426 -27.71 -19.91 24.30
CA THR A 426 -28.99 -19.42 23.71
C THR A 426 -29.80 -18.29 24.39
N ILE A 427 -29.96 -17.13 23.70
CA ILE A 427 -31.20 -16.31 23.71
C ILE A 427 -31.50 -15.76 22.30
N ASP A 428 -32.73 -16.02 21.85
CA ASP A 428 -33.39 -15.61 20.59
C ASP A 428 -33.62 -14.08 20.52
N TYR A 429 -33.04 -13.43 19.52
CA TYR A 429 -33.07 -11.97 19.32
C TYR A 429 -34.37 -11.42 18.69
N SER A 430 -35.42 -12.22 18.52
CA SER A 430 -36.60 -11.80 17.75
C SER A 430 -37.76 -11.17 18.55
N GLN A 431 -37.68 -11.00 19.88
CA GLN A 431 -38.74 -10.35 20.66
C GLN A 431 -38.27 -9.21 21.58
N HIS A 432 -38.29 -8.01 20.99
CA HIS A 432 -38.73 -6.74 21.57
C HIS A 432 -38.41 -6.40 23.04
N HIS A 433 -37.61 -5.34 23.20
CA HIS A 433 -37.90 -4.15 24.01
C HIS A 433 -39.02 -4.32 25.07
N GLU A 434 -38.62 -4.53 26.33
CA GLU A 434 -39.13 -3.88 27.55
C GLU A 434 -38.75 -4.72 28.79
N SER A 435 -38.42 -4.03 29.89
CA SER A 435 -38.21 -4.53 31.26
C SER A 435 -36.79 -4.92 31.69
N LEU A 436 -36.04 -3.85 32.02
CA LEU A 436 -35.29 -3.74 33.27
C LEU A 436 -36.00 -4.45 34.44
N ASN A 437 -35.25 -5.31 35.13
CA ASN A 437 -35.07 -5.38 36.60
C ASN A 437 -35.13 -6.80 37.18
N ALA A 438 -34.14 -7.02 38.05
CA ALA A 438 -34.11 -7.94 39.19
C ALA A 438 -33.73 -9.40 38.88
N SER A 439 -32.47 -9.76 39.13
CA SER A 439 -32.06 -10.24 40.46
C SER A 439 -30.55 -10.43 40.54
N GLU A 440 -29.95 -9.73 41.52
CA GLU A 440 -28.58 -9.87 42.00
C GLU A 440 -28.32 -11.24 42.67
N ASP A 441 -27.03 -11.49 42.92
CA ASP A 441 -26.45 -12.48 43.83
C ASP A 441 -26.11 -13.86 43.23
N LEU A 442 -24.91 -13.96 42.63
CA LEU A 442 -23.83 -14.86 43.10
C LEU A 442 -22.69 -14.93 42.07
N PHE A 443 -21.69 -14.03 42.12
CA PHE A 443 -20.26 -14.30 41.92
C PHE A 443 -19.49 -13.05 42.32
N VAL A 444 -18.74 -13.14 43.42
CA VAL A 444 -17.85 -12.07 43.91
C VAL A 444 -16.50 -12.25 43.21
N VAL A 445 -16.31 -11.51 42.13
CA VAL A 445 -15.00 -11.12 41.59
C VAL A 445 -14.71 -9.71 42.14
N PRO A 446 -13.49 -9.42 42.64
CA PRO A 446 -13.15 -8.09 43.16
C PRO A 446 -13.43 -7.01 42.12
N GLU A 447 -14.07 -5.94 42.59
CA GLU A 447 -14.61 -4.83 41.82
C GLU A 447 -13.55 -4.10 40.97
N GLU A 448 -14.00 -3.67 39.78
CA GLU A 448 -13.46 -2.66 38.86
C GLU A 448 -12.22 -3.06 38.02
N HIS A 449 -12.47 -3.75 36.90
CA HIS A 449 -12.14 -3.33 35.53
C HIS A 449 -12.88 -4.25 34.54
N GLU A 450 -13.62 -3.66 33.60
CA GLU A 450 -14.54 -4.34 32.67
C GLU A 450 -13.82 -5.29 31.70
N VAL A 451 -14.42 -6.46 31.49
CA VAL A 451 -14.09 -7.42 30.43
C VAL A 451 -14.86 -7.00 29.17
N VAL A 452 -14.13 -6.80 28.07
CA VAL A 452 -14.63 -6.30 26.78
C VAL A 452 -15.06 -7.48 25.91
N ASP A 453 -16.37 -7.72 25.77
CA ASP A 453 -16.94 -8.99 25.25
C ASP A 453 -17.59 -8.91 23.83
N THR A 454 -17.46 -7.81 23.07
CA THR A 454 -18.02 -7.73 21.69
C THR A 454 -17.15 -6.92 20.70
N ILE A 455 -17.23 -7.16 19.38
CA ILE A 455 -16.62 -6.28 18.34
C ILE A 455 -17.23 -4.88 18.39
N ASP A 456 -18.51 -4.76 18.72
CA ASP A 456 -19.12 -3.46 19.00
C ASP A 456 -18.55 -2.82 20.27
N ASP A 457 -18.04 -3.59 21.23
CA ASP A 457 -17.25 -3.10 22.37
C ASP A 457 -15.79 -2.86 22.02
N PHE A 458 -15.14 -3.59 21.12
CA PHE A 458 -13.77 -3.30 20.67
C PHE A 458 -13.77 -2.08 19.74
N ARG A 459 -14.72 -1.95 18.82
CA ARG A 459 -14.99 -0.72 18.07
C ARG A 459 -15.49 0.36 19.01
N ARG A 460 -16.30 0.08 20.02
CA ARG A 460 -16.57 1.06 21.07
C ARG A 460 -15.39 1.24 22.01
N THR A 461 -14.31 0.45 22.01
CA THR A 461 -13.08 0.64 22.80
C THR A 461 -12.00 1.28 21.93
N LEU A 462 -12.11 1.25 20.60
CA LEU A 462 -11.34 2.04 19.65
C LEU A 462 -12.01 3.40 19.43
N TYR A 463 -13.33 3.45 19.25
CA TYR A 463 -14.14 4.67 19.31
C TYR A 463 -14.23 5.21 20.73
N GLN A 464 -14.23 4.39 21.79
CA GLN A 464 -14.00 4.90 23.14
C GLN A 464 -12.52 5.14 23.35
N ALA A 465 -11.51 4.49 22.76
CA ALA A 465 -10.12 4.98 22.94
C ALA A 465 -9.96 6.35 22.26
N GLU A 466 -10.53 6.53 21.07
CA GLU A 466 -10.66 7.78 20.35
C GLU A 466 -11.58 8.78 21.10
N SER A 467 -12.60 8.31 21.84
CA SER A 467 -13.45 9.12 22.74
C SER A 467 -13.06 9.09 24.23
N LEU A 468 -11.93 8.51 24.61
CA LEU A 468 -11.37 8.39 25.99
C LEU A 468 -10.07 9.21 26.03
N VAL A 469 -9.42 9.39 24.87
CA VAL A 469 -8.50 10.51 24.66
C VAL A 469 -9.25 11.84 24.88
N TYR A 470 -10.51 11.93 24.48
CA TYR A 470 -11.39 13.07 24.74
C TYR A 470 -12.44 12.76 25.80
N ASP A 471 -12.17 13.13 27.06
CA ASP A 471 -13.28 13.35 27.98
C ASP A 471 -14.09 14.55 27.45
N SER A 472 -15.21 14.24 26.78
CA SER A 472 -16.08 15.23 26.12
C SER A 472 -16.66 16.26 27.11
N ASP A 473 -16.56 16.00 28.42
CA ASP A 473 -16.98 16.94 29.45
C ASP A 473 -15.98 18.10 29.64
N HIS A 474 -14.71 17.94 29.23
CA HIS A 474 -13.64 18.92 29.43
C HIS A 474 -13.20 19.67 28.15
N TYR A 475 -13.19 19.00 26.99
CA TYR A 475 -12.76 19.62 25.73
C TYR A 475 -13.95 20.15 24.92
N THR A 476 -13.77 21.30 24.28
CA THR A 476 -14.76 21.94 23.42
C THR A 476 -14.24 22.12 22.01
N ASP A 477 -15.06 21.81 21.00
CA ASP A 477 -14.74 22.05 19.60
C ASP A 477 -14.58 23.55 19.34
N ILE A 478 -13.42 23.96 18.80
CA ILE A 478 -13.14 25.37 18.48
C ILE A 478 -12.93 25.64 17.00
N SER A 479 -12.62 24.62 16.20
CA SER A 479 -12.48 24.74 14.75
C SER A 479 -12.62 23.39 14.06
N SER A 480 -13.29 23.38 12.91
CA SER A 480 -13.34 22.25 11.98
C SER A 480 -13.14 22.79 10.57
N PHE A 481 -12.19 22.23 9.84
CA PHE A 481 -11.86 22.67 8.50
C PHE A 481 -11.56 21.49 7.59
N ASN A 482 -12.32 21.35 6.50
CA ASN A 482 -12.04 20.35 5.48
C ASN A 482 -11.19 20.96 4.37
N SER A 483 -9.94 20.51 4.25
CA SER A 483 -9.07 20.89 3.14
C SER A 483 -9.44 20.07 1.89
N GLN A 484 -8.58 20.03 0.88
CA GLN A 484 -8.78 19.05 -0.21
C GLN A 484 -8.19 17.67 0.10
N TYR A 485 -7.35 17.60 1.14
CA TYR A 485 -6.56 16.44 1.49
C TYR A 485 -7.20 15.68 2.65
N GLN A 486 -7.70 16.41 3.65
CA GLN A 486 -8.12 15.84 4.93
C GLN A 486 -9.02 16.81 5.73
N LEU A 487 -9.77 16.27 6.67
CA LEU A 487 -10.48 17.00 7.73
C LEU A 487 -9.52 17.37 8.86
N ILE A 488 -9.58 18.61 9.34
CA ILE A 488 -8.73 19.13 10.41
C ILE A 488 -9.61 19.70 11.53
N ASP A 489 -9.67 19.01 12.67
CA ASP A 489 -10.48 19.39 13.83
C ASP A 489 -9.61 19.80 15.00
N HIS A 490 -10.01 20.85 15.72
CA HIS A 490 -9.31 21.38 16.88
C HIS A 490 -10.24 21.51 18.09
N TYR A 491 -9.69 21.19 19.24
CA TYR A 491 -10.38 21.12 20.51
C TYR A 491 -9.63 21.92 21.57
N PHE A 492 -10.35 22.48 22.53
CA PHE A 492 -9.79 23.30 23.60
C PHE A 492 -10.39 22.95 24.96
N ASP A 493 -9.51 22.77 25.94
CA ASP A 493 -9.88 22.62 27.35
C ASP A 493 -9.77 23.98 28.07
N PRO A 494 -10.88 24.54 28.58
CA PRO A 494 -10.88 25.84 29.27
C PRO A 494 -10.25 25.81 30.66
N GLU A 495 -10.10 24.64 31.29
CA GLU A 495 -9.50 24.50 32.62
C GLU A 495 -7.98 24.47 32.55
N THR A 496 -7.43 23.64 31.65
CA THR A 496 -5.98 23.48 31.48
C THR A 496 -5.38 24.43 30.46
N ARG A 497 -6.23 25.03 29.60
CA ARG A 497 -5.86 25.81 28.42
C ARG A 497 -5.13 25.01 27.35
N ASP A 498 -5.28 23.70 27.36
CA ASP A 498 -4.67 22.85 26.36
C ASP A 498 -5.47 22.87 25.06
N VAL A 499 -4.76 22.69 23.96
CA VAL A 499 -5.34 22.63 22.62
C VAL A 499 -4.87 21.34 21.99
N CYS A 500 -5.78 20.63 21.34
CA CYS A 500 -5.56 19.36 20.66
C CYS A 500 -6.09 19.42 19.24
N PHE A 501 -5.60 18.55 18.35
CA PHE A 501 -6.14 18.43 17.00
C PHE A 501 -6.10 17.01 16.45
N ASN A 502 -7.01 16.75 15.52
CA ASN A 502 -7.13 15.49 14.79
C ASN A 502 -7.06 15.77 13.28
N LEU A 503 -6.57 14.78 12.51
CA LEU A 503 -6.63 14.73 11.06
C LEU A 503 -7.46 13.52 10.66
N ASP A 504 -8.51 13.71 9.86
CA ASP A 504 -9.47 12.66 9.47
C ASP A 504 -9.93 11.81 10.67
N THR A 505 -10.31 12.50 11.75
CA THR A 505 -10.71 11.93 13.05
C THR A 505 -9.60 11.25 13.87
N ILE A 506 -8.43 11.00 13.27
CA ILE A 506 -7.25 10.44 13.95
C ILE A 506 -6.57 11.52 14.78
N PHE A 507 -6.47 11.28 16.08
CA PHE A 507 -5.80 12.16 17.02
C PHE A 507 -4.30 12.31 16.71
N GLN A 508 -3.83 13.55 16.61
CA GLN A 508 -2.44 13.85 16.24
C GLN A 508 -1.64 14.35 17.44
N MET A 509 -1.98 15.54 17.95
CA MET A 509 -1.17 16.25 18.94
C MET A 509 -2.04 17.13 19.85
N CYS A 510 -1.68 17.24 21.13
CA CYS A 510 -2.04 18.33 22.02
C CYS A 510 -0.78 19.07 22.41
N ARG A 511 -0.94 20.34 22.74
CA ARG A 511 0.18 21.19 23.15
C ARG A 511 0.85 20.63 24.41
N SER A 512 0.07 20.11 25.36
CA SER A 512 0.57 19.66 26.66
C SER A 512 1.52 18.48 26.64
N TYR A 513 1.58 17.71 25.55
CA TYR A 513 2.51 16.58 25.41
C TYR A 513 3.43 16.68 24.20
N TRP A 514 3.39 17.81 23.48
CA TRP A 514 4.32 18.16 22.41
C TRP A 514 5.78 17.74 22.67
N PRO A 515 6.37 17.93 23.88
CA PRO A 515 7.75 17.53 24.12
C PRO A 515 7.98 16.02 24.06
N TYR A 516 6.99 15.17 24.40
CA TYR A 516 7.16 13.71 24.43
C TYR A 516 7.40 13.11 23.06
N TYR A 517 6.87 13.73 22.01
CA TYR A 517 7.04 13.28 20.63
C TYR A 517 8.16 14.04 19.91
N HIS A 518 8.03 15.38 19.80
CA HIS A 518 8.91 16.18 18.96
C HIS A 518 10.33 16.34 19.51
N GLU A 519 10.49 16.56 20.83
CA GLU A 519 11.84 16.65 21.40
C GLU A 519 12.57 15.32 21.30
N VAL A 520 11.85 14.20 21.51
CA VAL A 520 12.41 12.86 21.35
C VAL A 520 12.89 12.67 19.91
N GLN A 521 12.03 12.83 18.92
CA GLN A 521 12.39 12.59 17.51
C GLN A 521 13.54 13.49 17.05
N VAL A 522 13.55 14.78 17.41
CA VAL A 522 14.59 15.73 16.99
C VAL A 522 15.88 15.55 17.79
N HIS A 523 15.82 15.58 19.12
CA HIS A 523 17.02 15.65 19.96
C HIS A 523 17.65 14.26 20.19
N LYS A 524 16.89 13.16 20.21
CA LYS A 524 17.48 11.80 20.23
C LYS A 524 18.24 11.53 18.94
N THR A 525 17.66 11.88 17.80
CA THR A 525 18.30 11.73 16.48
C THR A 525 19.57 12.55 16.39
N ALA A 526 19.53 13.82 16.80
CA ALA A 526 20.69 14.70 16.77
C ALA A 526 21.88 14.18 17.60
N LYS A 527 21.63 13.42 18.69
CA LYS A 527 22.70 12.82 19.50
C LYS A 527 23.60 11.86 18.70
N TYR A 528 23.12 11.26 17.61
CA TYR A 528 23.92 10.39 16.74
C TYR A 528 24.79 11.17 15.73
N VAL A 529 24.48 12.45 15.50
CA VAL A 529 25.29 13.34 14.66
C VAL A 529 26.42 13.95 15.50
N LYS A 530 27.66 13.68 15.10
CA LYS A 530 28.86 14.11 15.84
C LYS A 530 29.19 15.60 15.65
N GLU A 531 28.89 16.12 14.47
CA GLU A 531 29.16 17.51 14.09
C GLU A 531 28.00 18.43 14.47
N ASP A 532 28.23 19.74 14.42
CA ASP A 532 27.16 20.74 14.63
C ASP A 532 25.99 20.53 13.64
N ILE A 533 24.75 20.63 14.12
CA ILE A 533 23.54 20.54 13.28
C ILE A 533 23.38 21.83 12.47
N LYS A 534 23.53 21.75 11.15
CA LYS A 534 23.51 22.89 10.22
C LYS A 534 22.39 22.80 9.19
N ARG A 535 22.11 21.61 8.66
CA ARG A 535 21.18 21.37 7.57
C ARG A 535 20.22 20.26 7.97
N VAL A 536 18.95 20.59 8.11
CA VAL A 536 17.89 19.62 8.45
C VAL A 536 16.81 19.64 7.36
N LEU A 537 16.31 18.48 6.97
CA LEU A 537 15.10 18.38 6.15
C LEU A 537 14.07 17.60 6.96
N PHE A 538 12.81 18.04 6.94
CA PHE A 538 11.71 17.28 7.48
C PHE A 538 10.56 17.14 6.47
N VAL A 539 9.83 16.03 6.57
CA VAL A 539 8.67 15.70 5.74
C VAL A 539 7.47 15.48 6.64
N GLY A 540 6.34 16.09 6.31
CA GLY A 540 5.17 16.21 7.19
C GLY A 540 5.41 17.23 8.30
N ALA A 541 5.01 16.87 9.54
CA ALA A 541 5.06 17.77 10.70
C ALA A 541 4.36 19.12 10.45
N GLY A 542 3.19 19.07 9.80
CA GLY A 542 2.36 20.24 9.54
C GLY A 542 1.97 20.99 10.81
N ASP A 543 2.01 20.39 11.99
CA ASP A 543 1.81 21.08 13.26
C ASP A 543 2.97 22.05 13.63
N ASN A 544 4.06 22.04 12.87
CA ASN A 544 5.33 22.76 13.10
C ASN A 544 6.10 22.27 14.35
N GLY A 545 5.74 21.11 14.88
CA GLY A 545 6.39 20.33 15.92
C GLY A 545 7.89 20.28 15.81
N LEU A 546 8.33 19.56 14.79
CA LEU A 546 9.74 19.39 14.46
C LEU A 546 10.44 20.73 14.22
N LEU A 547 9.80 21.64 13.49
CA LEU A 547 10.42 22.93 13.16
C LEU A 547 10.75 23.75 14.41
N ASN A 548 9.83 23.81 15.39
CA ASN A 548 10.06 24.54 16.64
C ASN A 548 11.22 23.98 17.47
N GLU A 549 11.52 22.68 17.35
CA GLU A 549 12.68 22.05 17.98
C GLU A 549 13.97 22.23 17.18
N ILE A 550 13.90 22.15 15.84
CA ILE A 550 15.04 22.32 14.94
C ILE A 550 15.59 23.76 15.00
N VAL A 551 14.76 24.79 15.10
CA VAL A 551 15.23 26.19 15.12
C VAL A 551 15.99 26.56 16.41
N LYS A 552 15.93 25.71 17.45
CA LYS A 552 16.69 25.91 18.69
C LYS A 552 18.19 25.67 18.52
N TYR A 553 18.63 24.96 17.46
CA TYR A 553 20.04 24.71 17.20
C TYR A 553 20.76 26.00 16.72
N PRO A 554 21.75 26.52 17.47
CA PRO A 554 22.39 27.79 17.13
C PRO A 554 23.24 27.73 15.85
N SER A 555 23.72 26.52 15.51
CA SER A 555 24.49 26.23 14.31
C SER A 555 23.66 26.07 13.04
N LEU A 556 22.32 26.10 13.14
CA LEU A 556 21.44 25.91 12.00
C LEU A 556 21.74 26.93 10.89
N GLU A 557 21.94 26.44 9.67
CA GLU A 557 22.18 27.21 8.45
C GLU A 557 20.98 27.08 7.48
N LEU A 558 20.33 25.92 7.44
CA LEU A 558 19.17 25.64 6.61
C LEU A 558 18.26 24.58 7.27
N VAL A 559 16.96 24.81 7.24
CA VAL A 559 15.92 23.79 7.45
C VAL A 559 14.94 23.83 6.28
N VAL A 560 14.62 22.66 5.74
CA VAL A 560 13.66 22.50 4.64
C VAL A 560 12.49 21.67 5.15
N GLY A 561 11.27 22.23 5.10
CA GLY A 561 10.04 21.52 5.45
C GLY A 561 9.25 21.18 4.19
N LEU A 562 8.90 19.91 4.01
CA LEU A 562 8.03 19.42 2.95
C LEU A 562 6.69 19.03 3.58
N GLU A 563 5.62 19.75 3.26
CA GLU A 563 4.28 19.50 3.83
C GLU A 563 3.25 19.48 2.71
N LEU A 564 2.34 18.51 2.72
CA LEU A 564 1.31 18.40 1.69
C LEU A 564 0.27 19.51 1.84
N ASP A 565 -0.20 19.75 3.07
CA ASP A 565 -1.32 20.62 3.37
C ASP A 565 -0.91 21.83 4.22
N GLN A 566 -0.76 22.98 3.55
CA GLN A 566 -0.48 24.25 4.20
C GLN A 566 -1.53 24.65 5.26
N HIS A 567 -2.76 24.13 5.17
CA HIS A 567 -3.79 24.44 6.18
C HIS A 567 -3.43 23.88 7.55
N VAL A 568 -2.76 22.72 7.62
CA VAL A 568 -2.27 22.16 8.89
C VAL A 568 -1.26 23.13 9.51
N ALA A 569 -0.26 23.58 8.75
CA ALA A 569 0.73 24.58 9.20
C ALA A 569 0.13 25.91 9.64
N ARG A 570 -0.88 26.39 8.91
CA ARG A 570 -1.60 27.63 9.25
C ARG A 570 -2.41 27.50 10.54
N LEU A 571 -3.20 26.43 10.64
CA LEU A 571 -4.09 26.20 11.77
C LEU A 571 -3.28 25.85 13.02
N ALA A 572 -2.13 25.19 12.86
CA ALA A 572 -1.19 24.98 13.93
C ALA A 572 -0.67 26.30 14.53
N PHE A 573 -0.36 27.30 13.70
CA PHE A 573 -0.04 28.63 14.22
C PHE A 573 -1.24 29.32 14.90
N LYS A 574 -2.45 29.20 14.33
CA LYS A 574 -3.68 29.76 14.91
C LYS A 574 -3.96 29.20 16.31
N HIS A 575 -3.88 27.89 16.46
CA HIS A 575 -4.38 27.16 17.61
C HIS A 575 -3.29 26.72 18.61
N PHE A 576 -2.04 26.53 18.17
CA PHE A 576 -0.90 26.18 19.01
C PHE A 576 0.17 27.27 19.07
N GLY A 577 0.02 28.40 18.38
CA GLY A 577 1.06 29.44 18.35
C GLY A 577 2.39 28.94 17.79
N ALA A 578 2.39 27.82 17.08
CA ALA A 578 3.57 27.18 16.51
C ALA A 578 3.96 27.90 15.22
N GLN A 579 5.10 28.61 15.22
CA GLN A 579 5.45 29.48 14.11
C GLN A 579 5.93 28.68 12.89
N THR A 580 5.43 29.03 11.71
CA THR A 580 5.96 28.52 10.43
C THR A 580 7.32 29.12 10.08
N HIS A 581 7.73 30.22 10.75
CA HIS A 581 8.98 30.94 10.49
C HIS A 581 9.22 31.32 9.03
N TYR A 582 8.18 31.64 8.24
CA TYR A 582 8.33 32.06 6.84
C TYR A 582 9.30 33.24 6.64
N HIS A 583 9.55 34.04 7.68
CA HIS A 583 10.46 35.18 7.67
C HIS A 583 11.93 34.83 7.97
N ASN A 584 12.20 33.62 8.45
CA ASN A 584 13.54 33.20 8.81
C ASN A 584 14.28 32.73 7.54
N GLU A 585 15.39 33.39 7.20
CA GLU A 585 16.16 33.06 5.98
C GLU A 585 16.74 31.64 5.97
N LYS A 586 16.80 31.00 7.15
CA LYS A 586 17.23 29.61 7.30
C LYS A 586 16.11 28.61 7.04
N VAL A 587 14.84 29.04 6.99
CA VAL A 587 13.67 28.15 6.87
C VAL A 587 13.14 28.20 5.43
N GLN A 588 12.93 27.03 4.84
CA GLN A 588 12.37 26.89 3.51
C GLN A 588 11.20 25.90 3.52
N TRP A 589 9.99 26.41 3.33
CA TRP A 589 8.82 25.58 3.12
C TRP A 589 8.61 25.26 1.64
N TRP A 590 8.25 24.02 1.38
CA TRP A 590 7.77 23.51 0.11
C TRP A 590 6.45 22.80 0.37
N TYR A 591 5.37 23.39 -0.12
CA TYR A 591 4.05 22.80 -0.03
C TYR A 591 3.72 21.98 -1.28
N GLY A 592 3.06 20.85 -1.06
CA GLY A 592 2.60 19.93 -2.09
C GLY A 592 3.19 18.52 -1.95
N ASP A 593 2.78 17.64 -2.85
CA ASP A 593 3.15 16.23 -2.90
C ASP A 593 4.67 16.02 -2.80
N ALA A 594 5.10 15.21 -1.82
CA ALA A 594 6.50 14.89 -1.58
C ALA A 594 7.17 14.21 -2.78
N SER A 595 6.44 13.39 -3.56
CA SER A 595 6.98 12.73 -4.75
C SER A 595 7.44 13.74 -5.80
N LYS A 596 6.61 14.75 -6.07
CA LYS A 596 6.91 15.87 -6.97
C LYS A 596 7.97 16.79 -6.38
N THR A 597 7.87 17.07 -5.09
CA THR A 597 8.76 18.02 -4.42
C THR A 597 10.19 17.50 -4.33
N LEU A 598 10.38 16.23 -3.96
CA LEU A 598 11.70 15.59 -3.94
C LEU A 598 12.36 15.60 -5.32
N TYR A 599 11.57 15.44 -6.39
CA TYR A 599 12.06 15.57 -7.77
C TYR A 599 12.48 16.99 -8.14
N MET A 600 11.93 18.01 -7.48
CA MET A 600 12.21 19.44 -7.74
C MET A 600 13.23 20.07 -6.80
N LEU A 601 13.68 19.35 -5.77
CA LEU A 601 14.71 19.87 -4.87
C LEU A 601 16.01 20.15 -5.64
N PRO A 602 16.75 21.22 -5.28
CA PRO A 602 18.04 21.52 -5.88
C PRO A 602 19.00 20.34 -5.78
N ARG A 603 19.76 20.07 -6.84
CA ARG A 603 20.68 18.92 -6.85
C ARG A 603 21.71 18.95 -5.72
N GLU A 604 22.14 20.13 -5.29
CA GLU A 604 23.09 20.30 -4.17
C GLU A 604 22.50 19.97 -2.79
N TYR A 605 21.19 19.71 -2.69
CA TYR A 605 20.55 19.29 -1.45
C TYR A 605 20.84 17.81 -1.15
N PHE A 606 21.01 16.98 -2.18
CA PHE A 606 21.35 15.57 -2.03
C PHE A 606 22.74 15.41 -1.40
N GLY A 607 22.84 14.54 -0.40
CA GLY A 607 24.02 14.27 0.44
C GLY A 607 24.51 15.47 1.26
N SER A 608 23.64 16.42 1.57
CA SER A 608 24.00 17.66 2.26
C SER A 608 23.39 17.82 3.65
N PHE A 609 22.42 16.98 4.05
CA PHE A 609 21.69 17.15 5.30
C PHE A 609 22.29 16.35 6.45
N ASP A 610 22.47 17.01 7.59
CA ASP A 610 22.90 16.38 8.85
C ASP A 610 21.80 15.46 9.39
N MET A 611 20.54 15.90 9.24
CA MET A 611 19.37 15.14 9.64
C MET A 611 18.29 15.21 8.57
N VAL A 612 17.65 14.07 8.31
CA VAL A 612 16.41 13.95 7.54
C VAL A 612 15.37 13.31 8.46
N LEU A 613 14.31 14.05 8.76
CA LEU A 613 13.27 13.63 9.70
C LEU A 613 11.95 13.40 8.94
N VAL A 614 11.26 12.32 9.25
CA VAL A 614 10.01 11.96 8.58
C VAL A 614 8.94 11.78 9.64
N ASP A 615 7.87 12.55 9.54
CA ASP A 615 6.75 12.60 10.45
C ASP A 615 5.45 12.46 9.64
N LEU A 616 5.10 11.21 9.35
CA LEU A 616 4.07 10.84 8.39
C LEU A 616 3.16 9.76 8.97
N SER A 617 1.89 9.75 8.56
CA SER A 617 1.00 8.60 8.71
C SER A 617 1.26 7.55 7.62
N ASP A 618 0.77 6.32 7.79
CA ASP A 618 1.15 5.08 7.07
C ASP A 618 1.05 5.11 5.52
N THR A 619 0.51 6.16 4.90
CA THR A 619 0.07 6.21 3.49
C THR A 619 1.14 6.52 2.43
N ILE A 620 2.41 6.78 2.79
CA ILE A 620 3.37 7.40 1.85
C ILE A 620 4.32 6.43 1.13
N PHE A 621 4.39 5.15 1.56
CA PHE A 621 5.38 4.20 1.03
C PHE A 621 5.10 3.62 -0.36
N ALA A 622 3.86 3.75 -0.85
CA ALA A 622 3.49 3.32 -2.20
C ALA A 622 3.87 4.34 -3.29
N LEU A 623 4.31 5.55 -2.91
CA LEU A 623 4.58 6.63 -3.86
C LEU A 623 5.99 6.54 -4.45
N THR A 624 6.07 6.67 -5.77
CA THR A 624 7.32 6.69 -6.52
C THR A 624 7.75 8.13 -6.82
N VAL A 625 9.03 8.42 -6.65
CA VAL A 625 9.65 9.72 -7.01
C VAL A 625 10.22 9.65 -8.44
N SER A 626 10.70 8.48 -8.84
CA SER A 626 11.16 8.18 -10.19
C SER A 626 11.02 6.67 -10.45
N ASP A 627 11.22 6.24 -11.70
CA ASP A 627 11.18 4.82 -12.09
C ASP A 627 12.08 3.90 -11.23
N GLU A 628 13.15 4.44 -10.60
CA GLU A 628 14.10 3.67 -9.79
C GLU A 628 14.03 3.97 -8.28
N LEU A 629 13.25 4.98 -7.84
CA LEU A 629 13.25 5.46 -6.44
C LEU A 629 11.83 5.70 -5.92
N ASP A 630 11.53 5.10 -4.77
CA ASP A 630 10.43 5.51 -3.90
C ASP A 630 10.83 6.72 -3.02
N VAL A 631 9.89 7.20 -2.21
CA VAL A 631 10.09 8.34 -1.31
C VAL A 631 11.25 8.10 -0.33
N VAL A 632 11.34 6.92 0.30
CA VAL A 632 12.40 6.60 1.28
C VAL A 632 13.77 6.54 0.60
N GLY A 633 13.84 5.94 -0.58
CA GLY A 633 15.04 5.88 -1.41
C GLY A 633 15.53 7.28 -1.77
N ALA A 634 14.64 8.17 -2.21
CA ALA A 634 14.98 9.56 -2.52
C ALA A 634 15.43 10.36 -1.26
N LEU A 635 14.75 10.17 -0.13
CA LEU A 635 15.10 10.80 1.14
C LEU A 635 16.46 10.33 1.66
N SER A 636 16.80 9.04 1.47
CA SER A 636 18.10 8.49 1.86
C SER A 636 19.27 9.17 1.15
N LEU A 637 19.06 9.62 -0.10
CA LEU A 637 20.05 10.34 -0.89
C LEU A 637 20.28 11.77 -0.40
N LEU A 638 19.44 12.33 0.49
CA LEU A 638 19.63 13.66 1.08
C LEU A 638 20.62 13.63 2.27
N VAL A 639 20.74 12.48 2.93
CA VAL A 639 21.56 12.30 4.13
C VAL A 639 23.04 12.38 3.77
N LYS A 640 23.79 13.29 4.41
CA LYS A 640 25.23 13.43 4.20
C LYS A 640 26.02 12.28 4.86
N PRO A 641 27.29 12.04 4.48
CA PRO A 641 28.19 11.20 5.28
C PRO A 641 28.30 11.70 6.72
N GLY A 642 28.11 10.81 7.69
CA GLY A 642 27.99 11.14 9.12
C GLY A 642 26.65 11.73 9.56
N GLY A 643 25.70 11.91 8.63
CA GLY A 643 24.32 12.32 8.88
C GLY A 643 23.41 11.14 9.24
N VAL A 644 22.21 11.48 9.70
CA VAL A 644 21.26 10.52 10.28
C VAL A 644 19.84 10.77 9.76
N PHE A 645 19.16 9.70 9.39
CA PHE A 645 17.74 9.68 9.05
C PHE A 645 16.93 9.26 10.27
N ALA A 646 15.74 9.82 10.48
CA ALA A 646 14.79 9.31 11.46
C ALA A 646 13.34 9.40 10.96
N MET A 647 12.54 8.41 11.33
CA MET A 647 11.14 8.28 10.94
C MET A 647 10.30 7.77 12.11
N ASN A 648 9.09 8.29 12.28
CA ASN A 648 8.07 7.75 13.19
C ASN A 648 7.45 6.45 12.63
N GLU A 649 6.81 5.66 13.49
CA GLU A 649 6.10 4.41 13.15
C GLU A 649 6.96 3.20 12.78
N LEU A 650 6.30 2.05 12.62
CA LEU A 650 6.88 0.69 12.52
C LEU A 650 7.43 0.33 11.13
N PHE A 651 8.23 1.21 10.52
CA PHE A 651 8.80 1.01 9.17
C PHE A 651 10.23 0.44 9.16
N PHE A 652 10.60 -0.30 10.20
CA PHE A 652 11.97 -0.76 10.41
C PHE A 652 12.52 -1.62 9.25
N LYS A 653 11.72 -2.55 8.70
CA LYS A 653 12.12 -3.42 7.58
C LYS A 653 12.49 -2.57 6.35
N LYS A 654 11.58 -1.70 5.91
CA LYS A 654 11.78 -0.83 4.73
C LYS A 654 13.00 0.07 4.88
N VAL A 655 13.15 0.74 6.03
CA VAL A 655 14.29 1.62 6.29
C VAL A 655 15.60 0.84 6.36
N SER A 656 15.62 -0.33 7.02
CA SER A 656 16.81 -1.18 7.14
C SER A 656 17.22 -1.90 5.85
N ASP A 657 16.33 -1.98 4.86
CA ASP A 657 16.67 -2.44 3.51
C ASP A 657 17.31 -1.32 2.67
N VAL A 658 17.03 -0.04 2.99
CA VAL A 658 17.60 1.12 2.30
C VAL A 658 18.94 1.54 2.89
N PHE A 659 19.09 1.55 4.22
CA PHE A 659 20.29 2.03 4.90
C PHE A 659 21.21 0.91 5.40
N GLU A 660 22.52 1.16 5.52
CA GLU A 660 23.46 0.19 6.12
C GLU A 660 23.19 -0.04 7.61
N TYR A 661 22.96 1.01 8.38
CA TYR A 661 22.69 0.91 9.81
C TYR A 661 21.28 1.42 10.08
N ALA A 662 20.45 0.61 10.75
CA ALA A 662 19.14 1.00 11.22
C ALA A 662 18.96 0.53 12.67
N LEU A 663 18.31 1.37 13.47
CA LEU A 663 18.03 1.12 14.88
C LEU A 663 16.62 1.64 15.18
N TYR A 664 15.79 0.80 15.76
CA TYR A 664 14.44 1.14 16.16
C TYR A 664 14.38 1.31 17.67
N TYR A 665 13.82 2.44 18.12
CA TYR A 665 13.57 2.69 19.52
C TYR A 665 12.09 2.87 19.82
N GLN A 666 11.63 2.27 20.91
CA GLN A 666 10.28 2.34 21.42
C GLN A 666 10.24 3.29 22.62
N VAL A 667 9.32 4.26 22.60
CA VAL A 667 9.04 5.14 23.73
C VAL A 667 7.68 4.79 24.29
N TYR A 668 7.68 4.30 25.53
CA TYR A 668 6.48 3.83 26.19
C TYR A 668 5.69 4.98 26.83
N ASN A 669 4.37 4.84 26.89
CA ASN A 669 3.47 5.74 27.63
C ASN A 669 3.55 7.22 27.21
N ILE A 670 3.61 7.52 25.91
CA ILE A 670 3.41 8.89 25.42
C ILE A 670 1.96 9.30 25.72
N PRO A 671 1.73 10.42 26.45
CA PRO A 671 0.38 10.82 26.81
C PRO A 671 -0.53 10.90 25.58
N LYS A 672 -1.72 10.28 25.67
CA LYS A 672 -2.76 10.22 24.64
C LYS A 672 -2.40 9.47 23.34
N LEU A 673 -1.12 9.27 23.03
CA LEU A 673 -0.63 8.49 21.87
C LEU A 673 -0.19 7.06 22.23
N GLY A 674 -0.10 6.73 23.51
CA GLY A 674 0.36 5.43 23.97
C GLY A 674 1.82 5.18 23.63
N ASP A 675 2.13 3.94 23.28
CA ASP A 675 3.46 3.49 22.94
C ASP A 675 3.84 3.90 21.51
N GLN A 676 5.01 4.54 21.33
CA GLN A 676 5.41 5.15 20.07
C GLN A 676 6.77 4.65 19.57
N GLY A 677 6.81 4.33 18.28
CA GLY A 677 7.98 3.77 17.59
C GLY A 677 8.73 4.78 16.75
N PHE A 678 10.06 4.66 16.72
CA PHE A 678 10.90 5.49 15.88
C PHE A 678 12.09 4.72 15.30
N VAL A 679 12.27 4.80 13.99
CA VAL A 679 13.42 4.23 13.29
C VAL A 679 14.46 5.32 13.05
N ILE A 680 15.71 5.11 13.49
CA ILE A 680 16.89 5.90 13.12
C ILE A 680 17.75 5.10 12.15
N ALA A 681 18.28 5.73 11.12
CA ALA A 681 19.13 5.07 10.14
C ALA A 681 20.30 5.93 9.63
N SER A 682 21.35 5.29 9.14
CA SER A 682 22.48 5.96 8.49
C SER A 682 23.25 4.99 7.59
N ASN A 683 23.92 5.54 6.57
CA ASN A 683 24.84 4.78 5.72
C ASN A 683 26.31 4.84 6.18
N ASP A 684 26.61 5.65 7.19
CA ASP A 684 27.99 5.91 7.66
C ASP A 684 28.12 5.91 9.20
N VAL A 685 27.00 6.07 9.92
CA VAL A 685 26.98 6.05 11.38
C VAL A 685 26.60 4.65 11.89
N ASP A 686 27.55 3.93 12.49
CA ASP A 686 27.25 2.75 13.31
C ASP A 686 26.47 3.17 14.56
N LEU A 687 25.13 3.08 14.49
CA LEU A 687 24.22 3.53 15.53
C LEU A 687 24.38 2.75 16.85
N LEU A 688 24.89 1.52 16.80
CA LEU A 688 25.08 0.71 17.99
C LEU A 688 26.39 1.07 18.72
N ASN A 689 27.43 1.48 18.00
CA ASN A 689 28.76 1.74 18.58
C ASN A 689 29.17 3.22 18.61
N ARG A 690 28.33 4.14 18.10
CA ARG A 690 28.59 5.57 18.09
C ARG A 690 28.49 6.19 19.50
N ASP A 691 29.50 6.98 19.87
CA ASP A 691 29.43 7.90 21.01
C ASP A 691 28.41 9.01 20.73
N LEU A 692 27.46 9.20 21.65
CA LEU A 692 26.43 10.22 21.54
C LEU A 692 26.98 11.64 21.83
N THR A 693 26.55 12.62 21.05
CA THR A 693 26.97 14.02 21.16
C THR A 693 25.88 14.88 21.80
N HIS A 694 26.25 15.67 22.80
CA HIS A 694 25.32 16.60 23.45
C HIS A 694 25.40 17.98 22.81
N HIS A 695 24.39 18.35 22.02
CA HIS A 695 24.35 19.62 21.26
C HIS A 695 23.98 20.87 22.08
N LYS A 696 23.70 20.70 23.39
CA LYS A 696 23.44 21.79 24.35
C LYS A 696 22.32 22.73 23.89
N VAL A 697 21.18 22.13 23.55
CA VAL A 697 19.95 22.84 23.18
C VAL A 697 19.09 22.97 24.43
N ASN A 698 18.37 24.08 24.60
CA ASN A 698 17.41 24.20 25.69
C ASN A 698 16.15 23.41 25.33
N ASP A 699 15.94 22.27 25.98
CA ASP A 699 14.75 21.45 25.86
C ASP A 699 13.98 21.43 27.20
N VAL A 700 12.74 20.93 27.21
CA VAL A 700 11.90 20.90 28.41
C VAL A 700 11.64 19.49 28.95
N LEU A 701 11.97 18.44 28.17
CA LEU A 701 11.78 17.03 28.54
C LEU A 701 13.04 16.19 28.36
N VAL A 702 13.73 16.30 27.21
CA VAL A 702 14.83 15.38 26.84
C VAL A 702 16.04 15.48 27.74
N GLU A 703 16.41 16.67 28.21
CA GLU A 703 17.47 16.82 29.18
C GLU A 703 17.05 16.22 30.51
N ASP A 704 15.78 16.16 30.94
CA ASP A 704 15.43 15.90 32.35
C ASP A 704 14.94 14.50 32.74
N THR A 705 14.46 13.64 31.83
CA THR A 705 13.86 12.35 32.24
C THR A 705 14.06 11.18 31.26
N LEU A 706 13.46 11.23 30.06
CA LEU A 706 13.28 10.04 29.22
C LEU A 706 14.54 9.52 28.53
N LEU A 707 15.55 10.36 28.32
CA LEU A 707 16.78 10.01 27.60
C LEU A 707 18.06 10.12 28.46
N LYS A 708 17.87 10.28 29.77
CA LYS A 708 18.92 10.43 30.80
C LYS A 708 19.27 9.11 31.50
N THR A 709 18.85 7.96 30.95
CA THR A 709 19.17 6.66 31.52
C THR A 709 20.68 6.40 31.46
N ASP A 710 21.24 5.77 32.49
CA ASP A 710 22.63 5.26 32.48
C ASP A 710 22.84 4.13 31.44
N HIS A 711 21.76 3.77 30.71
CA HIS A 711 21.64 2.66 29.79
C HIS A 711 21.13 3.16 28.43
N GLN A 712 22.08 3.41 27.51
CA GLN A 712 21.83 4.00 26.18
C GLN A 712 20.79 3.23 25.35
N PHE A 713 20.69 1.91 25.56
CA PHE A 713 19.93 0.98 24.74
C PHE A 713 18.61 0.51 25.37
N SER A 714 18.21 1.04 26.54
CA SER A 714 16.98 0.60 27.22
C SER A 714 15.68 0.78 26.43
N PHE A 715 15.69 1.67 25.44
CA PHE A 715 14.55 1.91 24.55
C PHE A 715 14.75 1.29 23.17
N VAL A 716 15.88 0.62 22.91
CA VAL A 716 16.15 0.02 21.61
C VAL A 716 15.50 -1.35 21.55
N HIS A 717 14.60 -1.53 20.58
CA HIS A 717 13.91 -2.79 20.38
C HIS A 717 14.55 -3.57 19.22
N ASP A 718 14.79 -2.94 18.06
CA ASP A 718 15.47 -3.58 16.93
C ASP A 718 16.74 -2.85 16.48
N TYR A 719 17.67 -3.60 15.90
CA TYR A 719 18.86 -3.09 15.22
C TYR A 719 19.21 -3.99 14.04
N ARG A 720 19.65 -3.39 12.93
CA ARG A 720 20.09 -4.12 11.74
C ARG A 720 21.27 -3.41 11.09
N ARG A 721 22.27 -4.20 10.73
CA ARG A 721 23.36 -3.82 9.84
C ARG A 721 23.26 -4.57 8.52
N ASN A 722 23.06 -3.84 7.44
CA ASN A 722 22.90 -4.34 6.07
C ASN A 722 23.99 -3.76 5.13
N PRO A 723 25.18 -4.40 5.00
CA PRO A 723 26.25 -3.93 4.11
C PRO A 723 25.97 -4.13 2.61
N SER A 724 24.82 -4.70 2.26
CA SER A 724 24.32 -4.80 0.89
C SER A 724 23.03 -4.01 0.75
N SER A 725 22.99 -2.86 1.41
CA SER A 725 21.86 -1.94 1.43
C SER A 725 21.44 -1.56 0.02
N THR A 726 20.16 -1.22 -0.15
CA THR A 726 19.65 -0.73 -1.44
C THR A 726 20.38 0.55 -1.84
N PHE A 727 20.78 1.40 -0.88
CA PHE A 727 21.66 2.55 -1.14
C PHE A 727 22.97 2.16 -1.85
N ASP A 728 23.63 1.06 -1.44
CA ASP A 728 24.83 0.57 -2.11
C ASP A 728 24.52 -0.01 -3.51
N LYS A 729 23.32 -0.54 -3.74
CA LYS A 729 22.87 -1.01 -5.08
C LYS A 729 22.48 0.15 -6.00
N LEU A 730 22.00 1.25 -5.43
CA LEU A 730 21.73 2.47 -6.17
C LEU A 730 23.03 3.07 -6.69
N CYS A 731 24.18 2.84 -6.05
CA CYS A 731 25.49 3.26 -6.53
C CYS A 731 25.94 2.61 -7.85
N LYS A 732 25.50 3.17 -8.99
CA LYS A 732 25.95 2.80 -10.34
C LYS A 732 27.07 3.75 -10.83
N ASP A 733 27.98 3.25 -11.66
CA ASP A 733 28.99 4.08 -12.32
C ASP A 733 28.27 5.12 -13.22
N PRO A 734 28.54 6.43 -13.09
CA PRO A 734 27.94 7.47 -13.92
C PRO A 734 28.03 7.17 -15.43
N ASP A 735 29.08 6.47 -15.86
CA ASP A 735 29.30 6.10 -17.27
C ASP A 735 28.42 4.92 -17.73
N THR A 736 27.64 4.29 -16.84
CA THR A 736 26.79 3.12 -17.11
C THR A 736 25.29 3.40 -17.11
N ILE A 737 24.88 4.62 -16.76
CA ILE A 737 23.47 5.04 -16.77
C ILE A 737 23.07 5.38 -18.22
N PRO A 738 22.07 4.70 -18.81
CA PRO A 738 21.61 5.02 -20.16
C PRO A 738 21.12 6.48 -20.23
N GLU A 739 21.46 7.22 -21.29
CA GLU A 739 20.77 8.48 -21.58
C GLU A 739 19.27 8.16 -21.78
N LYS A 740 18.41 8.60 -20.84
CA LYS A 740 16.96 8.58 -21.02
C LYS A 740 16.61 9.34 -22.31
N ASP A 741 15.58 8.85 -23.00
CA ASP A 741 15.16 9.31 -24.32
C ASP A 741 15.04 10.84 -24.47
N ASN A 742 15.13 11.33 -25.72
CA ASN A 742 15.08 12.75 -26.06
C ASN A 742 13.73 13.47 -25.81
N LEU A 743 12.82 12.88 -25.03
CA LEU A 743 11.45 13.35 -24.82
C LEU A 743 11.30 14.03 -23.45
N GLN A 744 10.56 15.13 -23.42
CA GLN A 744 10.16 15.79 -22.17
C GLN A 744 8.91 15.05 -21.64
N ASP A 745 9.07 14.35 -20.51
CA ASP A 745 8.03 13.54 -19.87
C ASP A 745 7.15 14.35 -18.89
N ALA A 746 7.71 15.43 -18.34
CA ALA A 746 7.03 16.33 -17.41
C ALA A 746 7.45 17.80 -17.65
N SER A 747 6.59 18.73 -17.21
CA SER A 747 6.88 20.17 -17.19
C SER A 747 6.56 20.72 -15.81
N PRO A 748 7.43 20.53 -14.81
CA PRO A 748 7.17 21.04 -13.46
C PRO A 748 7.41 22.55 -13.39
N GLY A 749 6.79 23.19 -12.40
CA GLY A 749 6.99 24.59 -12.04
C GLY A 749 7.22 24.74 -10.54
N ILE A 750 7.90 25.80 -10.16
CA ILE A 750 8.04 26.19 -8.75
C ILE A 750 7.40 27.57 -8.62
N PHE A 751 6.41 27.66 -7.74
CA PHE A 751 5.76 28.89 -7.34
C PHE A 751 6.30 29.33 -5.99
N MET A 752 6.69 30.59 -5.85
CA MET A 752 7.10 31.18 -4.57
C MET A 752 6.24 32.37 -4.26
N VAL A 753 5.70 32.35 -3.04
CA VAL A 753 5.14 33.53 -2.40
C VAL A 753 6.29 34.28 -1.73
N LEU A 754 6.39 35.58 -2.01
CA LEU A 754 7.35 36.46 -1.37
C LEU A 754 6.67 37.74 -0.90
N GLU A 755 6.68 37.99 0.39
CA GLU A 755 6.20 39.22 1.02
C GLU A 755 7.40 40.07 1.43
N VAL A 756 7.47 41.33 0.97
CA VAL A 756 8.54 42.25 1.32
C VAL A 756 7.96 43.45 2.07
N GLU A 757 8.40 43.64 3.31
CA GLU A 757 7.86 44.63 4.24
C GLU A 757 8.87 45.76 4.53
N GLU A 758 8.40 46.78 5.26
CA GLU A 758 9.19 47.95 5.70
C GLU A 758 9.97 48.67 4.58
N LEU A 759 9.43 48.66 3.37
CA LEU A 759 10.09 49.18 2.18
C LEU A 759 10.48 50.66 2.29
N ASN A 760 11.59 51.03 1.64
CA ASN A 760 11.96 52.42 1.48
C ASN A 760 10.87 53.18 0.71
N SER A 761 10.36 54.30 1.22
CA SER A 761 9.26 55.03 0.56
C SER A 761 9.69 55.82 -0.69
N LYS A 762 10.98 55.86 -1.05
CA LYS A 762 11.47 56.59 -2.23
C LYS A 762 11.23 55.90 -3.59
N PRO A 763 11.44 54.58 -3.76
CA PRO A 763 11.15 53.85 -5.01
C PRO A 763 9.64 53.73 -5.29
N LEU A 764 8.83 53.58 -4.24
CA LEU A 764 7.39 53.26 -4.34
C LEU A 764 6.48 54.43 -4.77
N LYS A 765 7.00 55.66 -4.84
CA LYS A 765 6.18 56.85 -5.20
C LYS A 765 5.70 56.89 -6.64
N LYS A 766 6.26 56.06 -7.52
CA LYS A 766 5.85 55.95 -8.93
C LYS A 766 5.99 54.50 -9.37
N ILE A 767 4.88 53.81 -9.60
CA ILE A 767 4.91 52.38 -9.93
C ILE A 767 5.67 52.12 -11.25
N SER A 768 5.58 53.01 -12.25
CA SER A 768 6.46 52.97 -13.45
C SER A 768 7.97 52.86 -13.16
N LYS A 769 8.45 53.42 -12.04
CA LYS A 769 9.86 53.25 -11.62
C LYS A 769 10.11 51.90 -10.97
N VAL A 770 9.14 51.39 -10.20
CA VAL A 770 9.20 50.06 -9.58
C VAL A 770 9.25 48.99 -10.67
N LYS A 771 8.35 49.08 -11.66
CA LYS A 771 8.37 48.26 -12.88
C LYS A 771 9.74 48.26 -13.56
N SER A 772 10.29 49.43 -13.89
CA SER A 772 11.60 49.52 -14.56
C SER A 772 12.76 49.03 -13.68
N ALA A 773 12.63 49.09 -12.35
CA ALA A 773 13.63 48.55 -11.43
C ALA A 773 13.59 47.02 -11.41
N ILE A 774 12.39 46.43 -11.39
CA ILE A 774 12.19 44.97 -11.45
C ILE A 774 12.66 44.41 -12.79
N GLU A 775 12.27 45.01 -13.92
CA GLU A 775 12.74 44.59 -15.25
C GLU A 775 14.27 44.55 -15.32
N LYS A 776 14.94 45.62 -14.87
CA LYS A 776 16.42 45.68 -14.84
C LYS A 776 17.05 44.69 -13.87
N ALA A 777 16.38 44.40 -12.76
CA ALA A 777 16.86 43.43 -11.79
C ALA A 777 16.78 42.02 -12.38
N LEU A 778 15.66 41.67 -13.00
CA LEU A 778 15.44 40.38 -13.69
C LEU A 778 16.43 40.20 -14.85
N GLU A 779 16.59 41.19 -15.72
CA GLU A 779 17.56 41.15 -16.83
C GLU A 779 19.01 40.97 -16.34
N LYS A 780 19.36 41.56 -15.19
CA LYS A 780 20.69 41.44 -14.58
C LYS A 780 20.97 40.02 -14.08
N GLU A 781 19.95 39.34 -13.57
CA GLU A 781 20.03 37.93 -13.15
C GLU A 781 19.80 36.96 -14.33
N GLY A 782 19.77 37.45 -15.58
CA GLY A 782 19.73 36.62 -16.78
C GLY A 782 18.32 36.24 -17.28
N MET A 783 17.27 36.76 -16.67
CA MET A 783 15.88 36.49 -17.07
C MET A 783 15.49 37.30 -18.32
N HIS A 784 14.66 36.72 -19.19
CA HIS A 784 14.29 37.35 -20.46
C HIS A 784 12.87 37.92 -20.42
N VAL A 785 12.75 39.23 -20.18
CA VAL A 785 11.46 39.93 -20.16
C VAL A 785 10.81 39.94 -21.55
N VAL A 786 9.62 39.34 -21.66
CA VAL A 786 8.78 39.35 -22.86
C VAL A 786 7.89 40.60 -22.84
N SER A 787 7.22 40.82 -21.71
CA SER A 787 6.32 41.95 -21.53
C SER A 787 6.15 42.28 -20.05
N THR A 788 5.54 43.42 -19.80
CA THR A 788 5.07 43.75 -18.45
C THR A 788 3.82 44.58 -18.54
N THR A 789 2.75 44.12 -17.91
CA THR A 789 1.41 44.69 -18.06
C THR A 789 0.78 45.01 -16.71
N ALA A 790 0.08 46.14 -16.64
CA ALA A 790 -0.57 46.66 -15.43
C ALA A 790 -2.07 46.91 -15.68
N GLY A 791 -2.86 46.89 -14.60
CA GLY A 791 -4.31 47.18 -14.65
C GLY A 791 -4.62 48.63 -15.08
N LYS A 792 -5.76 48.84 -15.75
CA LYS A 792 -6.12 50.13 -16.40
C LYS A 792 -6.38 51.31 -15.44
N LYS A 793 -6.67 51.07 -14.15
CA LYS A 793 -7.14 52.10 -13.20
C LYS A 793 -6.22 52.38 -12.02
N THR A 794 -5.66 51.36 -11.37
CA THR A 794 -4.97 51.52 -10.08
C THR A 794 -3.44 51.52 -10.17
N ASP A 795 -2.83 50.98 -11.23
CA ASP A 795 -1.36 50.88 -11.41
C ASP A 795 -0.64 50.20 -10.20
N THR A 796 -1.36 49.64 -9.22
CA THR A 796 -0.83 49.05 -7.97
C THR A 796 -0.40 47.60 -8.13
N GLN A 797 -0.86 46.93 -9.18
CA GLN A 797 -0.45 45.56 -9.50
C GLN A 797 -0.12 45.40 -10.98
N PHE A 798 0.90 44.60 -11.26
CA PHE A 798 1.35 44.31 -12.61
C PHE A 798 1.99 42.93 -12.71
N VAL A 799 1.97 42.37 -13.91
CA VAL A 799 2.55 41.05 -14.24
C VAL A 799 3.66 41.25 -15.25
N THR A 800 4.82 40.68 -14.96
CA THR A 800 5.99 40.62 -15.85
C THR A 800 6.08 39.21 -16.41
N ILE A 801 5.89 39.05 -17.71
CA ILE A 801 6.04 37.76 -18.38
C ILE A 801 7.49 37.59 -18.82
N LEU A 802 8.08 36.46 -18.45
CA LEU A 802 9.43 36.05 -18.81
C LEU A 802 9.35 34.87 -19.79
N LYS A 803 10.47 34.53 -20.43
CA LYS A 803 10.56 33.24 -21.11
C LYS A 803 10.59 32.09 -20.10
N GLU A 804 11.16 32.35 -18.93
CA GLU A 804 11.42 31.37 -17.88
C GLU A 804 10.26 31.18 -16.90
N GLY A 805 9.26 32.08 -16.92
CA GLY A 805 8.24 32.16 -15.89
C GLY A 805 7.41 33.45 -15.96
N TYR A 806 6.81 33.82 -14.83
CA TYR A 806 6.24 35.15 -14.63
C TYR A 806 6.46 35.66 -13.21
N ILE A 807 6.43 37.00 -13.09
CA ILE A 807 6.49 37.70 -11.80
C ILE A 807 5.24 38.57 -11.67
N VAL A 808 4.46 38.35 -10.63
CA VAL A 808 3.41 39.29 -10.20
C VAL A 808 4.01 40.19 -9.13
N ALA A 809 3.72 41.49 -9.20
CA ALA A 809 4.04 42.43 -8.13
C ALA A 809 2.78 43.21 -7.72
N ARG A 810 2.45 43.17 -6.43
CA ARG A 810 1.38 43.96 -5.78
C ARG A 810 2.02 44.97 -4.84
N VAL A 811 1.96 46.24 -5.20
CA VAL A 811 2.65 47.33 -4.51
C VAL A 811 1.66 48.14 -3.68
N ASP A 812 1.88 48.16 -2.37
CA ASP A 812 1.20 49.06 -1.44
C ASP A 812 2.19 50.08 -0.87
N ALA A 813 2.21 51.25 -1.50
CA ALA A 813 3.11 52.32 -1.11
C ALA A 813 2.73 52.97 0.24
N GLU A 814 1.48 52.88 0.68
CA GLU A 814 1.01 53.48 1.94
C GLU A 814 1.50 52.64 3.11
N ASN A 815 1.38 51.32 3.01
CA ASN A 815 1.83 50.37 4.02
C ASN A 815 3.30 49.95 3.86
N LYS A 816 4.00 50.49 2.86
CA LYS A 816 5.41 50.16 2.53
C LYS A 816 5.61 48.64 2.35
N TYR A 817 4.72 48.05 1.56
CA TYR A 817 4.66 46.62 1.34
C TYR A 817 4.67 46.30 -0.16
N CYS A 818 5.29 45.19 -0.52
CA CYS A 818 5.22 44.64 -1.87
C CYS A 818 5.14 43.12 -1.78
N GLY A 819 4.04 42.56 -2.26
CA GLY A 819 3.87 41.12 -2.42
C GLY A 819 4.25 40.70 -3.83
N PHE A 820 4.96 39.58 -3.94
CA PHE A 820 5.33 38.96 -5.19
C PHE A 820 4.74 37.56 -5.30
N ASP A 821 4.43 37.19 -6.53
CA ASP A 821 4.31 35.81 -6.97
C ASP A 821 5.43 35.57 -7.97
N ILE A 822 6.25 34.56 -7.72
CA ILE A 822 7.36 34.20 -8.59
C ILE A 822 7.08 32.78 -9.04
N LEU A 823 6.69 32.59 -10.30
CA LEU A 823 6.59 31.25 -10.88
C LEU A 823 7.67 31.12 -11.93
N LEU A 824 8.55 30.12 -11.77
CA LEU A 824 9.48 29.71 -12.82
C LEU A 824 9.14 28.28 -13.26
N TRP A 825 9.22 28.03 -14.57
CA TRP A 825 9.10 26.71 -15.19
C TRP A 825 10.42 26.26 -15.86
N SER A 826 11.48 27.06 -15.70
CA SER A 826 12.84 26.79 -16.17
C SER A 826 13.82 27.72 -15.43
N SER A 827 15.13 27.47 -15.53
CA SER A 827 16.16 28.24 -14.82
C SER A 827 15.94 28.25 -13.30
N PHE A 828 15.57 27.10 -12.73
CA PHE A 828 15.23 26.95 -11.32
C PHE A 828 16.39 27.31 -10.39
N GLU A 829 17.64 27.13 -10.81
CA GLU A 829 18.84 27.54 -10.08
C GLU A 829 18.93 29.06 -9.85
N SER A 830 18.20 29.84 -10.66
CA SER A 830 18.15 31.31 -10.52
C SER A 830 17.13 31.78 -9.48
N PHE A 831 16.32 30.89 -8.88
CA PHE A 831 15.21 31.27 -7.99
C PHE A 831 15.65 32.17 -6.82
N GLU A 832 16.72 31.79 -6.11
CA GLU A 832 17.23 32.57 -4.99
C GLU A 832 17.84 33.90 -5.44
N ALA A 833 18.55 33.91 -6.58
CA ALA A 833 19.10 35.15 -7.14
C ALA A 833 17.98 36.13 -7.52
N VAL A 834 16.92 35.64 -8.16
CA VAL A 834 15.72 36.40 -8.52
C VAL A 834 15.01 36.94 -7.29
N LYS A 835 14.75 36.10 -6.27
CA LYS A 835 14.17 36.52 -4.98
C LYS A 835 14.94 37.70 -4.39
N LEU A 836 16.27 37.58 -4.29
CA LEU A 836 17.14 38.61 -3.74
C LEU A 836 17.14 39.90 -4.57
N ALA A 837 17.15 39.76 -5.89
CA ALA A 837 17.12 40.89 -6.82
C ALA A 837 15.79 41.66 -6.72
N LEU A 838 14.66 40.96 -6.56
CA LEU A 838 13.34 41.57 -6.37
C LEU A 838 13.25 42.32 -5.04
N ILE A 839 13.70 41.72 -3.93
CA ILE A 839 13.78 42.39 -2.62
C ILE A 839 14.55 43.70 -2.73
N GLN A 840 15.72 43.66 -3.39
CA GLN A 840 16.55 44.84 -3.59
C GLN A 840 15.88 45.88 -4.51
N ALA A 841 15.18 45.45 -5.57
CA ALA A 841 14.53 46.33 -6.55
C ALA A 841 13.45 47.22 -5.91
N VAL A 842 12.71 46.69 -4.93
CA VAL A 842 11.71 47.46 -4.17
C VAL A 842 12.29 48.18 -2.96
N GLY A 843 13.59 48.01 -2.69
CA GLY A 843 14.29 48.64 -1.57
C GLY A 843 13.92 48.05 -0.21
N GLY A 844 13.66 46.75 -0.16
CA GLY A 844 13.49 45.96 1.06
C GLY A 844 14.78 45.34 1.57
N SER A 845 14.67 44.54 2.63
CA SER A 845 15.77 43.79 3.24
C SER A 845 15.32 42.36 3.58
N ARG A 846 16.28 41.43 3.68
CA ARG A 846 16.00 40.00 3.90
C ARG A 846 15.34 39.71 5.26
N ASP A 847 15.71 40.46 6.28
CA ASP A 847 15.15 40.32 7.64
C ASP A 847 13.70 40.79 7.76
N LYS A 848 13.17 41.41 6.70
CA LYS A 848 11.79 41.93 6.61
C LYS A 848 11.03 41.28 5.46
N THR A 849 11.36 40.03 5.15
CA THR A 849 10.71 39.28 4.08
C THR A 849 10.21 37.95 4.59
N SER A 850 9.02 37.54 4.13
CA SER A 850 8.48 36.19 4.36
C SER A 850 8.33 35.45 3.03
N SER A 851 8.62 34.15 3.00
CA SER A 851 8.44 33.35 1.79
C SER A 851 8.22 31.87 2.04
N PHE A 852 7.47 31.23 1.14
CA PHE A 852 7.35 29.77 1.02
C PHE A 852 7.18 29.40 -0.46
N ARG A 853 7.34 28.11 -0.78
CA ARG A 853 7.22 27.58 -2.14
C ARG A 853 6.07 26.57 -2.23
N ILE A 854 5.53 26.43 -3.44
CA ILE A 854 4.55 25.44 -3.83
C ILE A 854 5.05 24.80 -5.13
N VAL A 855 4.99 23.48 -5.25
CA VAL A 855 5.31 22.79 -6.51
C VAL A 855 4.07 22.78 -7.40
N THR A 856 4.17 23.37 -8.59
CA THR A 856 3.06 23.55 -9.55
C THR A 856 3.38 22.88 -10.88
N GLY A 857 2.46 22.98 -11.84
CA GLY A 857 2.80 22.82 -13.24
C GLY A 857 3.68 23.93 -13.77
N GLY A 858 4.39 23.61 -14.84
CA GLY A 858 5.26 24.48 -15.60
C GLY A 858 4.84 24.53 -17.07
N MET A 859 5.81 24.55 -17.98
CA MET A 859 5.57 24.76 -19.42
C MET A 859 6.31 23.71 -20.25
N TYR A 860 5.61 23.04 -21.16
CA TYR A 860 6.24 22.12 -22.14
C TYR A 860 6.95 22.88 -23.26
N GLY A 861 7.94 22.22 -23.87
CA GLY A 861 8.60 22.74 -25.08
C GLY A 861 9.56 23.90 -24.81
N VAL A 862 9.86 24.19 -23.54
CA VAL A 862 10.85 25.21 -23.17
C VAL A 862 12.25 24.76 -23.58
N SER A 863 12.98 25.57 -24.33
CA SER A 863 14.25 25.13 -24.97
C SER A 863 15.35 24.66 -24.01
N THR A 864 15.28 25.01 -22.72
CA THR A 864 16.28 24.70 -21.68
C THR A 864 15.93 23.50 -20.81
N TRP A 865 14.80 22.81 -21.07
CA TRP A 865 14.28 21.77 -20.17
C TRP A 865 15.29 20.65 -19.86
N LYS A 866 16.20 20.35 -20.81
CA LYS A 866 17.26 19.33 -20.66
C LYS A 866 18.38 19.77 -19.73
N GLU A 867 18.69 21.06 -19.74
CA GLU A 867 19.65 21.65 -18.80
C GLU A 867 19.02 21.77 -17.42
N ASP A 868 17.76 22.20 -17.35
CA ASP A 868 16.99 22.36 -16.12
C ASP A 868 16.85 21.01 -15.39
N SER A 869 16.53 19.91 -16.08
CA SER A 869 16.39 18.57 -15.49
C SER A 869 17.67 18.02 -14.85
N LYS A 870 18.84 18.55 -15.19
CA LYS A 870 20.13 18.17 -14.58
C LYS A 870 20.43 18.92 -13.29
N SER A 871 19.66 19.96 -12.99
CA SER A 871 19.86 20.88 -11.85
C SER A 871 19.02 20.52 -10.63
N HIS A 872 18.05 19.62 -10.75
CA HIS A 872 17.15 19.20 -9.67
C HIS A 872 16.99 17.68 -9.60
N GLY A 873 16.36 17.22 -8.52
CA GLY A 873 15.99 15.84 -8.28
C GLY A 873 17.15 14.95 -7.85
N PRO A 874 16.84 13.75 -7.33
CA PRO A 874 17.87 12.78 -6.98
C PRO A 874 18.59 12.33 -8.25
N GLN A 875 19.90 12.59 -8.32
CA GLN A 875 20.79 12.08 -9.35
C GLN A 875 21.71 11.06 -8.68
N ILE A 876 21.62 9.81 -9.12
CA ILE A 876 22.28 8.65 -8.49
C ILE A 876 23.83 8.67 -8.64
N ASP A 877 24.39 9.65 -9.33
CA ASP A 877 25.75 9.63 -9.90
C ASP A 877 26.90 10.03 -8.95
N LYS A 878 26.66 10.44 -7.69
CA LYS A 878 27.68 11.18 -6.91
C LYS A 878 28.06 10.71 -5.49
N PHE A 879 27.33 9.81 -4.84
CA PHE A 879 27.47 9.61 -3.38
C PHE A 879 28.27 8.38 -2.93
N CYS A 880 28.96 7.71 -3.86
CA CYS A 880 29.42 6.34 -3.67
C CYS A 880 30.92 6.21 -3.38
N ALA A 881 31.48 7.11 -2.59
CA ALA A 881 32.86 6.96 -2.11
C ALA A 881 32.86 6.26 -0.75
N LYS A 882 32.91 4.92 -0.75
CA LYS A 882 33.36 4.16 0.43
C LYS A 882 34.75 3.60 0.16
N ASP A 883 35.67 3.93 1.06
CA ASP A 883 36.89 3.14 1.22
C ASP A 883 36.46 1.76 1.73
N THR A 884 36.68 0.73 0.93
CA THR A 884 36.53 -0.66 1.39
C THR A 884 37.39 -0.87 2.63
N GLU A 885 36.76 -1.16 3.76
CA GLU A 885 37.42 -1.56 5.00
C GLU A 885 38.45 -2.66 4.67
N PRO A 886 39.72 -2.51 5.09
CA PRO A 886 40.73 -3.51 4.79
C PRO A 886 40.39 -4.82 5.49
N VAL A 887 40.47 -5.92 4.76
CA VAL A 887 40.47 -7.29 5.30
C VAL A 887 41.66 -7.40 6.27
N ARG A 888 41.38 -7.56 7.56
CA ARG A 888 42.37 -7.68 8.66
C ARG A 888 42.58 -9.16 9.03
N ALA A 889 43.78 -9.52 9.49
CA ALA A 889 44.33 -10.89 9.39
C ALA A 889 44.32 -11.74 10.69
N ALA A 890 44.09 -13.07 10.51
CA ALA A 890 44.40 -14.28 11.33
C ALA A 890 43.65 -14.48 12.69
N ALA A 891 43.30 -15.68 13.22
CA ALA A 891 43.70 -17.11 13.02
C ALA A 891 42.55 -18.13 13.36
N SER A 892 42.84 -19.44 13.20
CA SER A 892 42.02 -20.69 13.11
C SER A 892 40.74 -20.94 13.97
N PRO A 893 39.72 -21.71 13.48
CA PRO A 893 38.36 -21.81 14.06
C PRO A 893 38.14 -22.72 15.29
N ASN A 894 38.96 -23.75 15.54
CA ASN A 894 38.59 -24.82 16.52
C ASN A 894 38.79 -24.45 18.00
N SER A 895 39.33 -23.28 18.36
CA SER A 895 39.36 -22.78 19.74
C SER A 895 38.24 -21.77 20.05
N LEU A 896 37.39 -21.48 19.06
CA LEU A 896 36.44 -20.38 19.10
C LEU A 896 35.20 -20.71 19.92
N LEU A 897 34.61 -21.90 19.74
CA LEU A 897 33.42 -22.35 20.47
C LEU A 897 33.61 -22.30 22.00
N ASN A 898 34.79 -22.71 22.48
CA ASN A 898 35.15 -22.64 23.90
C ASN A 898 35.23 -21.19 24.42
N VAL A 899 35.84 -20.28 23.65
CA VAL A 899 35.88 -18.86 24.03
C VAL A 899 34.47 -18.30 24.06
N ILE A 900 33.68 -18.54 23.01
CA ILE A 900 32.32 -18.04 22.90
C ILE A 900 31.45 -18.55 24.05
N LEU A 901 31.34 -19.87 24.25
CA LEU A 901 30.52 -20.43 25.34
C LEU A 901 30.92 -19.88 26.71
N ASN A 902 32.22 -19.71 26.98
CA ASN A 902 32.66 -19.15 28.25
C ASN A 902 32.28 -17.68 28.44
N GLU A 903 32.38 -16.86 27.39
CA GLU A 903 31.98 -15.46 27.47
C GLU A 903 30.46 -15.28 27.41
N SER A 904 29.73 -16.19 26.75
CA SER A 904 28.27 -16.19 26.70
C SER A 904 27.65 -16.55 28.04
N LEU A 905 28.32 -17.35 28.89
CA LEU A 905 27.87 -17.59 30.26
C LEU A 905 27.84 -16.31 31.10
N ASP A 906 28.67 -15.31 30.79
CA ASP A 906 28.62 -14.00 31.47
C ASP A 906 27.40 -13.16 31.06
N LEU A 907 26.63 -13.57 30.04
CA LEU A 907 25.35 -12.96 29.66
C LEU A 907 24.22 -13.38 30.61
N VAL A 908 24.31 -14.59 31.17
CA VAL A 908 23.33 -15.11 32.13
C VAL A 908 23.72 -14.62 33.52
N ASP A 909 22.75 -14.10 34.28
CA ASP A 909 22.92 -13.49 35.62
C ASP A 909 24.14 -14.02 36.40
N LYS A 910 25.14 -13.15 36.61
CA LYS A 910 26.48 -13.50 37.13
C LYS A 910 26.48 -14.05 38.54
N ASP A 911 25.41 -13.81 39.30
CA ASP A 911 25.31 -14.20 40.71
C ASP A 911 24.35 -15.39 40.93
N ALA A 912 23.64 -15.83 39.89
CA ALA A 912 22.72 -16.97 39.94
C ALA A 912 23.40 -18.27 39.52
N LYS A 913 23.00 -19.39 40.13
CA LYS A 913 23.32 -20.72 39.62
C LYS A 913 22.11 -21.27 38.88
N PHE A 914 22.33 -21.85 37.70
CA PHE A 914 21.24 -22.31 36.84
C PHE A 914 21.58 -23.59 36.08
N ALA A 915 20.54 -24.29 35.62
CA ALA A 915 20.66 -25.48 34.78
C ALA A 915 20.80 -25.10 33.30
N VAL A 916 21.58 -25.91 32.55
CA VAL A 916 21.77 -25.75 31.10
C VAL A 916 21.31 -26.98 30.35
N ALA A 917 20.45 -26.79 29.36
CA ALA A 917 20.10 -27.81 28.38
C ALA A 917 21.01 -27.72 27.14
N VAL A 918 21.51 -28.86 26.66
CA VAL A 918 22.36 -28.92 25.47
C VAL A 918 21.78 -29.92 24.47
N LEU A 919 21.39 -29.46 23.29
CA LEU A 919 21.02 -30.33 22.19
C LEU A 919 22.28 -30.80 21.46
N CYS A 920 22.46 -32.11 21.38
CA CYS A 920 23.59 -32.77 20.76
C CYS A 920 23.14 -33.61 19.56
N GLY A 921 24.10 -34.00 18.71
CA GLY A 921 23.91 -35.04 17.70
C GLY A 921 23.67 -36.42 18.32
N THR A 922 24.10 -37.46 17.62
CA THR A 922 23.90 -38.83 18.12
C THR A 922 24.77 -39.14 19.34
N LYS A 923 24.38 -40.10 20.19
CA LYS A 923 25.18 -40.49 21.38
C LYS A 923 26.60 -40.98 21.06
N ASP A 924 26.85 -41.39 19.82
CA ASP A 924 28.15 -41.87 19.36
C ASP A 924 29.08 -40.73 18.89
N GLU A 925 28.56 -39.52 18.74
CA GLU A 925 29.29 -38.32 18.34
C GLU A 925 29.74 -37.49 19.54
N ALA A 926 30.81 -36.71 19.36
CA ALA A 926 31.32 -35.83 20.41
C ALA A 926 30.47 -34.55 20.47
N CYS A 927 29.78 -34.33 21.60
CA CYS A 927 29.10 -33.07 21.89
C CYS A 927 30.07 -32.12 22.63
N GLU A 928 30.73 -31.24 21.88
CA GLU A 928 31.81 -30.39 22.40
C GLU A 928 31.30 -29.39 23.46
N SER A 929 30.09 -28.86 23.28
CA SER A 929 29.47 -27.92 24.21
C SER A 929 29.32 -28.52 25.61
N VAL A 930 28.92 -29.79 25.72
CA VAL A 930 28.80 -30.50 27.01
C VAL A 930 30.16 -30.61 27.71
N GLU A 931 31.22 -30.93 26.97
CA GLU A 931 32.57 -31.03 27.53
C GLU A 931 33.13 -29.69 28.00
N ILE A 932 32.75 -28.58 27.32
CA ILE A 932 33.13 -27.22 27.70
C ILE A 932 32.39 -26.76 28.97
N LEU A 933 31.10 -27.08 29.08
CA LEU A 933 30.23 -26.63 30.18
C LEU A 933 30.37 -27.46 31.46
N LYS A 934 30.85 -28.72 31.36
CA LYS A 934 31.08 -29.58 32.53
C LYS A 934 32.05 -28.95 33.53
N GLY A 935 31.61 -28.80 34.78
CA GLY A 935 32.45 -28.36 35.90
C GLY A 935 32.62 -26.84 36.02
N LYS A 936 31.83 -26.05 35.26
CA LYS A 936 31.65 -24.62 35.49
C LYS A 936 30.97 -24.37 36.83
N LYS A 937 31.34 -23.29 37.52
CA LYS A 937 30.88 -23.01 38.89
C LYS A 937 29.51 -22.33 38.91
N GLU A 938 29.19 -21.70 37.80
CA GLU A 938 27.99 -20.94 37.47
C GLU A 938 26.79 -21.89 37.22
N LEU A 939 27.06 -23.16 36.87
CA LEU A 939 26.02 -24.12 36.49
C LEU A 939 25.68 -25.06 37.65
N THR A 940 24.39 -25.31 37.88
CA THR A 940 23.92 -26.36 38.79
C THR A 940 23.99 -27.74 38.14
N SER A 941 23.51 -27.84 36.89
CA SER A 941 23.46 -29.06 36.09
C SER A 941 23.69 -28.76 34.60
N VAL A 942 24.21 -29.75 33.86
CA VAL A 942 24.39 -29.71 32.39
C VAL A 942 23.70 -30.94 31.82
N ILE A 943 22.63 -30.73 31.07
CA ILE A 943 21.66 -31.76 30.70
C ILE A 943 21.70 -31.96 29.18
N PRO A 944 22.36 -33.04 28.71
CA PRO A 944 22.46 -33.31 27.28
C PRO A 944 21.24 -34.08 26.76
N PHE A 945 20.65 -33.58 25.68
CA PHE A 945 19.65 -34.25 24.86
C PHE A 945 20.33 -34.71 23.56
N TYR A 946 20.12 -35.96 23.17
CA TYR A 946 20.83 -36.56 22.02
C TYR A 946 19.84 -37.00 20.94
N ALA A 947 20.21 -36.75 19.69
CA ALA A 947 19.48 -37.26 18.53
C ALA A 947 19.51 -38.79 18.47
N CYS A 948 18.50 -39.37 17.82
CA CYS A 948 18.43 -40.81 17.61
C CYS A 948 19.49 -41.28 16.61
N SER A 949 20.11 -42.43 16.89
CA SER A 949 21.27 -42.94 16.16
C SER A 949 20.95 -43.70 14.87
N ASP A 950 19.67 -43.85 14.51
CA ASP A 950 19.24 -44.65 13.37
C ASP A 950 18.99 -43.78 12.15
N SER A 951 19.93 -43.81 11.20
CA SER A 951 19.87 -43.06 9.94
C SER A 951 18.85 -43.62 8.93
N SER A 952 18.05 -44.63 9.32
CA SER A 952 17.01 -45.22 8.46
C SER A 952 15.59 -44.76 8.79
N LEU A 953 15.43 -43.96 9.84
CA LEU A 953 14.15 -43.33 10.23
C LEU A 953 13.75 -42.25 9.21
N SER A 954 12.45 -42.08 8.96
CA SER A 954 11.95 -40.84 8.36
C SER A 954 12.16 -39.65 9.31
N ASP A 955 12.01 -38.42 8.81
CA ASP A 955 12.15 -37.22 9.62
C ASP A 955 11.15 -37.23 10.81
N ASP A 956 9.88 -37.57 10.56
CA ASP A 956 8.84 -37.72 11.61
C ASP A 956 9.21 -38.77 12.68
N GLU A 957 9.72 -39.93 12.24
CA GLU A 957 10.12 -41.02 13.14
C GLU A 957 11.35 -40.62 13.99
N ALA A 958 12.25 -39.83 13.43
CA ALA A 958 13.42 -39.31 14.14
C ALA A 958 13.02 -38.28 15.20
N GLU A 959 12.04 -37.41 14.91
CA GLU A 959 11.49 -36.43 15.85
C GLU A 959 10.74 -37.10 17.01
N GLU A 960 9.83 -38.04 16.72
CA GLU A 960 9.10 -38.78 17.76
C GLU A 960 10.07 -39.53 18.69
N CYS A 961 11.13 -40.11 18.12
CA CYS A 961 12.19 -40.77 18.86
C CYS A 961 12.97 -39.79 19.76
N ALA A 962 13.33 -38.61 19.24
CA ALA A 962 14.04 -37.58 19.99
C ALA A 962 13.19 -37.05 21.16
N ASN A 963 11.91 -36.77 20.94
CA ASN A 963 10.98 -36.32 21.98
C ASN A 963 10.77 -37.36 23.06
N THR A 964 10.61 -38.63 22.68
CA THR A 964 10.49 -39.73 23.65
C THR A 964 11.74 -39.84 24.52
N ALA A 965 12.92 -39.81 23.91
CA ALA A 965 14.18 -39.87 24.64
C ALA A 965 14.42 -38.63 25.52
N ALA A 966 13.99 -37.45 25.07
CA ALA A 966 14.05 -36.21 25.85
C ALA A 966 13.14 -36.27 27.07
N LYS A 967 11.90 -36.76 26.93
CA LYS A 967 10.96 -36.95 28.04
C LYS A 967 11.48 -37.91 29.09
N GLU A 968 12.00 -39.07 28.67
CA GLU A 968 12.65 -40.02 29.60
C GLU A 968 13.84 -39.39 30.35
N LYS A 969 14.60 -38.53 29.67
CA LYS A 969 15.74 -37.82 30.25
C LYS A 969 15.30 -36.75 31.26
N LEU A 970 14.22 -36.02 30.96
CA LEU A 970 13.60 -35.06 31.87
C LEU A 970 13.12 -35.73 33.15
N ASP A 971 12.36 -36.82 33.03
CA ASP A 971 11.86 -37.59 34.18
C ASP A 971 13.00 -38.12 35.06
N ALA A 972 14.13 -38.50 34.45
CA ALA A 972 15.28 -39.05 35.15
C ALA A 972 16.15 -38.00 35.87
N GLU A 973 16.30 -36.80 35.31
CA GLU A 973 17.13 -35.73 35.88
C GLU A 973 16.34 -34.81 36.82
N PHE A 974 15.08 -34.50 36.52
CA PHE A 974 14.29 -33.48 37.24
C PHE A 974 13.36 -34.03 38.33
N GLY A 975 12.90 -35.29 38.28
CA GLY A 975 12.15 -35.93 39.38
C GLY A 975 11.05 -35.06 40.05
N ASP A 976 11.04 -35.01 41.39
CA ASP A 976 10.15 -34.16 42.22
C ASP A 976 10.77 -32.75 42.53
N ASP A 977 11.92 -32.39 41.94
CA ASP A 977 12.62 -31.12 42.23
C ASP A 977 12.14 -29.97 41.30
N GLU A 978 12.10 -28.73 41.83
CA GLU A 978 11.73 -27.50 41.10
C GLU A 978 12.88 -26.88 40.26
N GLU A 979 13.95 -27.62 39.93
CA GLU A 979 15.04 -27.06 39.11
C GLU A 979 14.54 -26.79 37.68
N LYS A 980 14.71 -25.56 37.19
CA LYS A 980 14.29 -25.13 35.85
C LYS A 980 15.50 -24.74 34.99
N ILE A 981 15.35 -24.85 33.67
CA ILE A 981 16.39 -24.55 32.68
C ILE A 981 16.34 -23.07 32.34
N LYS A 982 17.48 -22.39 32.53
CA LYS A 982 17.63 -20.96 32.22
C LYS A 982 18.43 -20.70 30.95
N PHE A 983 19.29 -21.63 30.55
CA PHE A 983 20.17 -21.47 29.39
C PHE A 983 20.13 -22.71 28.50
N PHE A 984 20.00 -22.48 27.20
CA PHE A 984 19.83 -23.52 26.21
C PHE A 984 20.87 -23.37 25.10
N VAL A 985 21.54 -24.47 24.75
CA VAL A 985 22.63 -24.48 23.76
C VAL A 985 22.35 -25.53 22.68
N VAL A 986 22.35 -25.12 21.42
CA VAL A 986 22.32 -26.02 20.26
C VAL A 986 23.76 -26.28 19.80
N ASP A 987 24.27 -27.48 20.05
CA ASP A 987 25.63 -27.87 19.67
C ASP A 987 25.79 -27.96 18.14
N PRO A 988 26.98 -27.68 17.58
CA PRO A 988 27.24 -27.87 16.15
C PRO A 988 26.86 -29.27 15.63
N SER A 989 26.95 -30.31 16.46
CA SER A 989 26.60 -31.69 16.09
C SER A 989 25.10 -31.99 16.04
N ALA A 990 24.24 -31.12 16.56
CA ALA A 990 22.80 -31.35 16.60
C ALA A 990 22.20 -31.49 15.19
N THR A 991 21.16 -32.32 15.07
CA THR A 991 20.40 -32.59 13.84
C THR A 991 19.01 -31.98 13.89
N ILE A 992 18.36 -31.75 12.74
CA ILE A 992 17.04 -31.09 12.66
C ILE A 992 15.95 -31.74 13.52
N ALA A 993 15.98 -33.06 13.69
CA ALA A 993 15.06 -33.79 14.58
C ALA A 993 15.08 -33.34 16.05
N MET A 994 16.06 -32.52 16.46
CA MET A 994 16.13 -31.95 17.80
C MET A 994 15.34 -30.64 17.96
N ASP A 995 14.77 -30.08 16.88
CA ASP A 995 14.00 -28.83 16.89
C ASP A 995 12.77 -28.91 17.81
N THR A 996 12.07 -30.04 17.83
CA THR A 996 10.85 -30.26 18.62
C THR A 996 11.10 -30.39 20.13
N VAL A 997 12.35 -30.64 20.55
CA VAL A 997 12.69 -30.85 21.96
C VAL A 997 12.45 -29.59 22.79
N ILE A 998 12.57 -28.39 22.21
CA ILE A 998 12.36 -27.14 22.94
C ILE A 998 10.87 -26.90 23.27
N ASP A 999 9.93 -27.35 22.41
CA ASP A 999 8.49 -27.31 22.73
C ASP A 999 8.17 -28.22 23.91
N LEU A 1000 8.73 -29.42 23.90
CA LEU A 1000 8.55 -30.37 24.99
C LEU A 1000 9.03 -29.80 26.34
N LEU A 1001 10.12 -29.02 26.34
CA LEU A 1001 10.63 -28.37 27.56
C LEU A 1001 9.67 -27.30 28.09
N ASP A 1002 9.01 -26.57 27.19
CA ASP A 1002 8.02 -25.54 27.51
C ASP A 1002 6.72 -26.18 28.01
N GLU A 1003 6.19 -27.19 27.29
CA GLU A 1003 4.98 -27.93 27.62
C GLU A 1003 5.05 -28.62 29.00
N GLU A 1004 6.23 -29.10 29.40
CA GLU A 1004 6.46 -29.77 30.68
C GLU A 1004 6.83 -28.78 31.81
N ASP A 1005 6.73 -27.46 31.58
CA ASP A 1005 7.05 -26.37 32.52
C ASP A 1005 8.47 -26.50 33.13
N LYS A 1006 9.45 -26.85 32.28
CA LYS A 1006 10.85 -27.07 32.67
C LYS A 1006 11.77 -25.89 32.36
N LEU A 1007 11.22 -24.83 31.78
CA LEU A 1007 11.95 -23.59 31.50
C LEU A 1007 11.70 -22.56 32.61
N GLU A 1008 12.72 -21.75 32.91
CA GLU A 1008 12.55 -20.53 33.71
C GLU A 1008 11.76 -19.47 32.93
N ASP A 1009 11.20 -18.47 33.62
CA ASP A 1009 10.51 -17.36 32.96
C ASP A 1009 11.47 -16.51 32.10
N ASP A 1010 12.74 -16.43 32.50
CA ASP A 1010 13.81 -15.70 31.81
C ASP A 1010 14.87 -16.65 31.23
N ILE A 1011 14.87 -16.81 29.91
CA ILE A 1011 15.60 -17.87 29.19
C ILE A 1011 16.64 -17.24 28.27
N TYR A 1012 17.79 -17.91 28.18
CA TYR A 1012 18.86 -17.56 27.25
C TYR A 1012 19.06 -18.70 26.25
N GLY A 1013 19.27 -18.37 24.98
CA GLY A 1013 19.51 -19.32 23.90
C GLY A 1013 20.82 -19.04 23.17
N LEU A 1014 21.53 -20.09 22.76
CA LEU A 1014 22.75 -19.99 21.96
C LEU A 1014 22.83 -21.10 20.90
N ALA A 1015 23.10 -20.73 19.66
CA ALA A 1015 23.42 -21.68 18.60
C ALA A 1015 24.55 -21.17 17.68
N THR A 1016 25.31 -22.11 17.12
CA THR A 1016 26.28 -21.84 16.04
C THR A 1016 25.69 -22.22 14.70
N VAL A 1017 25.86 -21.37 13.70
CA VAL A 1017 25.36 -21.57 12.33
C VAL A 1017 26.54 -21.44 11.36
N ASP A 1018 26.88 -22.53 10.66
CA ASP A 1018 28.05 -22.59 9.77
C ASP A 1018 27.65 -22.78 8.29
N SER A 1019 26.43 -23.26 8.04
CA SER A 1019 25.94 -23.53 6.68
C SER A 1019 24.44 -23.25 6.50
N GLN A 1020 23.96 -23.24 5.26
CA GLN A 1020 22.52 -23.17 4.97
C GLN A 1020 21.72 -24.35 5.57
N LEU A 1021 22.37 -25.51 5.78
CA LEU A 1021 21.73 -26.66 6.42
C LEU A 1021 21.52 -26.44 7.93
N ASP A 1022 22.18 -25.45 8.53
CA ASP A 1022 22.05 -25.11 9.95
C ASP A 1022 21.00 -24.03 10.24
N MET A 1023 20.26 -23.54 9.23
CA MET A 1023 19.26 -22.47 9.43
C MET A 1023 18.18 -22.85 10.45
N TRP A 1024 17.82 -24.13 10.58
CA TRP A 1024 16.89 -24.60 11.61
C TRP A 1024 17.41 -24.32 13.04
N LYS A 1025 18.73 -24.39 13.28
CA LYS A 1025 19.32 -24.08 14.60
C LYS A 1025 19.08 -22.63 14.99
N ARG A 1026 19.08 -21.74 13.99
CA ARG A 1026 18.72 -20.33 14.14
C ARG A 1026 17.23 -20.18 14.43
N SER A 1027 16.37 -20.95 13.79
CA SER A 1027 14.92 -20.97 14.08
C SER A 1027 14.63 -21.43 15.51
N VAL A 1028 15.31 -22.47 16.01
CA VAL A 1028 15.20 -22.93 17.41
C VAL A 1028 15.47 -21.79 18.40
N VAL A 1029 16.55 -21.02 18.17
CA VAL A 1029 16.89 -19.88 19.05
C VAL A 1029 15.88 -18.75 18.91
N ASP A 1030 15.33 -18.50 17.72
CA ASP A 1030 14.31 -17.46 17.49
C ASP A 1030 12.97 -17.82 18.16
N ARG A 1031 12.65 -19.11 18.32
CA ARG A 1031 11.43 -19.58 18.99
C ARG A 1031 11.34 -19.20 20.45
N ILE A 1032 12.47 -18.92 21.11
CA ILE A 1032 12.49 -18.30 22.45
C ILE A 1032 11.70 -16.98 22.44
N ARG A 1033 11.85 -16.19 21.38
CA ARG A 1033 11.23 -14.88 21.21
C ARG A 1033 9.80 -14.93 20.67
N THR A 1034 9.46 -15.91 19.83
CA THR A 1034 8.16 -15.95 19.13
C THR A 1034 7.12 -16.84 19.79
N THR A 1035 7.55 -17.89 20.49
CA THR A 1035 6.66 -18.98 20.92
C THR A 1035 6.73 -19.20 22.42
N ILE A 1036 7.94 -19.24 22.98
CA ILE A 1036 8.19 -19.60 24.37
C ILE A 1036 7.94 -18.41 25.30
N THR A 1037 8.62 -17.27 25.05
CA THR A 1037 8.43 -16.06 25.85
C THR A 1037 7.64 -15.01 25.06
N ARG A 1038 6.52 -14.53 25.65
CA ARG A 1038 5.55 -13.67 24.95
C ARG A 1038 5.56 -12.21 25.37
N LEU A 1039 6.39 -11.84 26.35
CA LEU A 1039 6.45 -10.51 26.91
C LEU A 1039 7.86 -9.95 26.83
N ASP A 1040 7.97 -8.71 26.36
CA ASP A 1040 9.22 -7.97 26.37
C ASP A 1040 9.73 -7.68 27.82
N PRO A 1041 11.05 -7.50 27.99
CA PRO A 1041 12.08 -7.54 26.96
C PRO A 1041 12.41 -8.99 26.56
N VAL A 1042 12.36 -9.29 25.28
CA VAL A 1042 12.93 -10.52 24.73
C VAL A 1042 13.63 -10.24 23.42
N PHE A 1043 14.91 -10.58 23.37
CA PHE A 1043 15.78 -10.24 22.27
C PHE A 1043 16.33 -11.47 21.60
N ARG A 1044 16.54 -11.35 20.29
CA ARG A 1044 17.32 -12.28 19.50
C ARG A 1044 18.39 -11.52 18.74
N ALA A 1045 19.63 -11.98 18.76
CA ALA A 1045 20.72 -11.33 18.04
C ALA A 1045 21.52 -12.31 17.17
N HIS A 1046 21.96 -11.84 16.01
CA HIS A 1046 23.00 -12.52 15.22
C HIS A 1046 24.31 -11.77 15.29
N VAL A 1047 25.36 -12.51 15.61
CA VAL A 1047 26.73 -12.02 15.60
C VAL A 1047 27.55 -12.87 14.65
N LEU A 1048 28.11 -12.22 13.63
CA LEU A 1048 29.00 -12.86 12.68
C LEU A 1048 30.45 -12.66 13.12
N PHE A 1049 31.16 -13.75 13.38
CA PHE A 1049 32.59 -13.73 13.68
C PHE A 1049 33.37 -14.08 12.41
N ASN A 1050 34.05 -13.10 11.85
CA ASN A 1050 34.74 -13.23 10.57
C ASN A 1050 36.21 -13.63 10.75
N THR A 1051 36.68 -14.51 9.87
CA THR A 1051 38.10 -14.82 9.64
C THR A 1051 38.48 -14.51 8.18
N THR A 1052 39.74 -14.74 7.79
CA THR A 1052 40.18 -14.56 6.39
C THR A 1052 39.68 -15.63 5.42
N GLU A 1053 39.23 -16.79 5.92
CA GLU A 1053 38.86 -17.95 5.10
C GLU A 1053 37.41 -18.44 5.34
N SER A 1054 36.80 -18.08 6.48
CA SER A 1054 35.44 -18.49 6.86
C SER A 1054 34.78 -17.47 7.80
N SER A 1055 33.46 -17.54 7.94
CA SER A 1055 32.67 -16.76 8.89
C SER A 1055 31.81 -17.72 9.72
N LEU A 1056 31.78 -17.54 11.04
CA LEU A 1056 30.89 -18.29 11.93
C LEU A 1056 29.77 -17.37 12.42
N GLU A 1057 28.52 -17.74 12.17
CA GLU A 1057 27.37 -17.03 12.72
C GLU A 1057 27.00 -17.61 14.09
N MET A 1058 26.69 -16.72 15.02
CA MET A 1058 26.19 -17.04 16.35
C MET A 1058 24.80 -16.44 16.52
N ALA A 1059 23.83 -17.27 16.85
CA ALA A 1059 22.50 -16.85 17.24
C ALA A 1059 22.39 -16.81 18.76
N PHE A 1060 21.95 -15.69 19.30
CA PHE A 1060 21.65 -15.47 20.72
C PHE A 1060 20.17 -15.19 20.88
N ALA A 1061 19.57 -15.67 21.97
CA ALA A 1061 18.29 -15.18 22.46
C ALA A 1061 18.37 -14.93 23.97
N SER A 1062 17.57 -14.00 24.46
CA SER A 1062 17.48 -13.65 25.87
C SER A 1062 16.09 -13.09 26.15
N SER A 1063 15.36 -13.65 27.10
CA SER A 1063 14.16 -13.04 27.66
C SER A 1063 14.41 -12.51 29.07
N GLY A 1064 13.71 -11.45 29.44
CA GLY A 1064 13.80 -10.81 30.75
C GLY A 1064 15.04 -9.93 30.99
N ASP A 1065 15.97 -9.79 30.03
CA ASP A 1065 17.19 -8.98 30.18
C ASP A 1065 17.04 -7.56 29.58
N GLU A 1066 16.68 -6.58 30.41
CA GLU A 1066 16.62 -5.15 30.03
C GLU A 1066 17.97 -4.56 29.60
N LEU A 1067 19.09 -5.22 29.94
CA LEU A 1067 20.45 -4.79 29.61
C LEU A 1067 21.09 -5.68 28.54
N PHE A 1068 20.30 -6.50 27.85
CA PHE A 1068 20.78 -7.47 26.87
C PHE A 1068 21.74 -6.86 25.86
N ILE A 1069 21.40 -5.71 25.27
CA ILE A 1069 22.23 -5.07 24.24
C ILE A 1069 23.59 -4.65 24.81
N ASP A 1070 23.61 -4.09 26.03
CA ASP A 1070 24.86 -3.73 26.72
C ASP A 1070 25.69 -4.97 27.08
N ASN A 1071 25.03 -6.04 27.53
CA ASN A 1071 25.66 -7.30 27.90
C ASN A 1071 26.23 -8.02 26.68
N LEU A 1072 25.47 -8.08 25.59
CA LEU A 1072 25.87 -8.60 24.28
C LEU A 1072 27.12 -7.86 23.77
N LYS A 1073 27.13 -6.52 23.79
CA LYS A 1073 28.30 -5.74 23.37
C LYS A 1073 29.54 -6.05 24.21
N LYS A 1074 29.39 -6.19 25.53
CA LYS A 1074 30.49 -6.57 26.44
C LYS A 1074 31.00 -7.98 26.14
N ALA A 1075 30.10 -8.95 25.94
CA ALA A 1075 30.45 -10.33 25.62
C ALA A 1075 31.18 -10.40 24.27
N VAL A 1076 30.62 -9.79 23.22
CA VAL A 1076 31.23 -9.69 21.88
C VAL A 1076 32.62 -9.07 21.96
N SER A 1077 32.77 -7.93 22.65
CA SER A 1077 34.08 -7.27 22.84
C SER A 1077 35.10 -8.15 23.58
N SER A 1078 34.63 -8.94 24.57
CA SER A 1078 35.47 -9.88 25.30
C SER A 1078 35.92 -11.05 24.42
N ILE A 1079 35.00 -11.59 23.60
CA ILE A 1079 35.27 -12.64 22.62
C ILE A 1079 36.30 -12.16 21.62
N GLU A 1080 36.13 -10.98 21.02
CA GLU A 1080 37.11 -10.40 20.08
C GLU A 1080 38.50 -10.30 20.73
N LYS A 1081 38.57 -9.77 21.96
CA LYS A 1081 39.84 -9.60 22.69
C LYS A 1081 40.53 -10.92 23.03
N LYS A 1082 39.77 -11.99 23.32
CA LYS A 1082 40.29 -13.30 23.72
C LYS A 1082 40.58 -14.22 22.54
N SER A 1083 39.78 -14.14 21.48
CA SER A 1083 39.91 -14.96 20.26
C SER A 1083 40.84 -14.33 19.21
N GLY A 1084 40.96 -13.00 19.19
CA GLY A 1084 41.64 -12.25 18.13
C GLY A 1084 40.80 -12.05 16.86
N LEU A 1085 39.53 -12.46 16.85
CA LEU A 1085 38.61 -12.30 15.73
C LEU A 1085 37.94 -10.92 15.72
N THR A 1086 37.37 -10.57 14.58
CA THR A 1086 36.45 -9.44 14.42
C THR A 1086 35.01 -9.93 14.40
N ALA A 1087 34.17 -9.30 15.21
CA ALA A 1087 32.77 -9.61 15.33
C ALA A 1087 31.91 -8.50 14.70
N GLU A 1088 30.78 -8.90 14.15
CA GLU A 1088 29.79 -7.99 13.58
C GLU A 1088 28.41 -8.38 14.07
N ILE A 1089 27.78 -7.51 14.87
CA ILE A 1089 26.37 -7.65 15.23
C ILE A 1089 25.56 -7.29 13.98
N ARG A 1090 24.91 -8.30 13.39
CA ARG A 1090 24.14 -8.20 12.14
C ARG A 1090 22.73 -7.73 12.38
N ASN A 1091 22.11 -8.29 13.40
CA ASN A 1091 20.78 -7.87 13.83
C ASN A 1091 20.60 -8.12 15.32
N ILE A 1092 19.69 -7.34 15.89
CA ILE A 1092 19.06 -7.54 17.17
C ILE A 1092 17.57 -7.33 16.88
N PHE A 1093 16.74 -8.28 17.26
CA PHE A 1093 15.29 -8.19 17.11
C PHE A 1093 14.64 -8.34 18.49
N GLY A 1094 13.76 -7.41 18.83
CA GLY A 1094 12.92 -7.48 20.02
C GLY A 1094 11.75 -8.45 19.80
N GLY A 1095 11.02 -8.78 20.87
CA GLY A 1095 9.94 -9.76 20.81
C GLY A 1095 8.61 -9.17 20.48
N LEU A 1096 7.56 -9.72 21.10
CA LEU A 1096 6.23 -9.13 21.01
C LEU A 1096 6.13 -7.97 22.00
N TRP A 1097 5.56 -6.87 21.53
CA TRP A 1097 5.35 -5.66 22.31
C TRP A 1097 4.70 -5.99 23.66
N LYS A 1098 5.14 -5.31 24.73
CA LYS A 1098 4.36 -5.25 25.97
C LYS A 1098 3.01 -4.59 25.66
N SER A 1099 1.99 -5.40 25.35
CA SER A 1099 0.61 -4.94 25.42
C SER A 1099 0.18 -4.96 26.88
N GLU A 1100 0.73 -4.09 27.73
CA GLU A 1100 -0.04 -3.73 28.91
C GLU A 1100 -1.14 -2.78 28.46
N PRO A 1101 -2.43 -3.09 28.70
CA PRO A 1101 -3.51 -2.16 28.48
C PRO A 1101 -3.49 -1.13 29.61
N THR A 1102 -2.50 -0.25 29.61
CA THR A 1102 -2.45 0.91 30.51
C THR A 1102 -2.59 2.18 29.68
N TYR A 1103 -3.75 2.31 29.03
CA TYR A 1103 -4.34 3.61 28.69
C TYR A 1103 -4.67 4.44 29.94
N ILE A 1104 -4.48 3.87 31.13
CA ILE A 1104 -4.45 4.61 32.38
C ILE A 1104 -3.08 5.30 32.45
N ILE A 1105 -3.00 6.52 31.93
CA ILE A 1105 -2.11 7.52 32.52
C ILE A 1105 -2.55 7.59 33.98
N ASP A 1106 -1.95 6.78 34.83
CA ASP A 1106 -2.12 6.93 36.25
C ASP A 1106 -1.60 8.34 36.55
N ASP A 1107 -2.39 9.18 37.22
CA ASP A 1107 -1.91 10.48 37.69
C ASP A 1107 -0.64 10.32 38.55
N ASP A 1108 -0.38 9.09 39.03
CA ASP A 1108 0.81 8.64 39.75
C ASP A 1108 2.03 8.24 38.86
N ALA A 1109 1.91 8.21 37.52
CA ALA A 1109 3.03 7.93 36.60
C ALA A 1109 4.12 9.03 36.60
N GLY A 1110 3.84 10.18 37.22
CA GLY A 1110 4.80 11.27 37.38
C GLY A 1110 5.15 12.00 36.07
N LEU A 1111 4.37 11.79 35.01
CA LEU A 1111 4.52 12.50 33.74
C LEU A 1111 4.16 13.99 33.92
N LYS A 1112 5.01 14.88 33.42
CA LYS A 1112 4.76 16.32 33.47
C LYS A 1112 3.72 16.69 32.41
N PHE A 1113 2.61 17.30 32.84
CA PHE A 1113 1.70 18.05 31.97
C PHE A 1113 2.29 19.42 31.65
N PHE A 1114 2.56 19.72 30.37
CA PHE A 1114 3.14 21.00 29.96
C PHE A 1114 2.05 22.04 29.73
N LYS A 1115 2.17 23.20 30.38
CA LYS A 1115 1.23 24.32 30.22
C LYS A 1115 1.74 25.30 29.18
N PRO A 1116 0.89 26.17 28.60
CA PRO A 1116 1.34 27.23 27.69
C PRO A 1116 2.51 28.05 28.24
N GLU A 1117 2.57 28.28 29.56
CA GLU A 1117 3.65 29.05 30.21
C GLU A 1117 5.01 28.31 30.27
N ASP A 1118 5.03 27.00 30.03
CA ASP A 1118 6.28 26.23 29.89
C ASP A 1118 6.98 26.50 28.54
N PHE A 1119 6.31 27.16 27.59
CA PHE A 1119 6.84 27.47 26.25
C PHE A 1119 7.11 28.98 26.09
N ASP A 1120 8.13 29.35 25.29
CA ASP A 1120 8.37 30.76 24.93
C ASP A 1120 7.45 31.20 23.78
N LEU A 1121 6.22 31.59 24.13
CA LEU A 1121 5.18 32.02 23.18
C LEU A 1121 5.20 33.49 22.83
N LYS A 1122 6.14 34.27 23.39
CA LYS A 1122 6.19 35.71 23.16
C LYS A 1122 6.42 36.08 21.69
N PRO A 1123 7.34 35.43 20.94
CA PRO A 1123 7.51 35.72 19.52
C PRO A 1123 6.24 35.43 18.71
N SER A 1124 5.57 34.31 19.00
CA SER A 1124 4.30 33.93 18.37
C SER A 1124 3.21 34.96 18.61
N LEU A 1125 3.06 35.44 19.86
CA LEU A 1125 2.04 36.44 20.21
C LEU A 1125 2.28 37.79 19.54
N GLU A 1126 3.54 38.22 19.45
CA GLU A 1126 3.90 39.45 18.72
C GLU A 1126 3.64 39.30 17.21
N GLN A 1127 3.94 38.14 16.62
CA GLN A 1127 3.56 37.86 15.23
C GLN A 1127 2.04 37.93 15.09
N TYR A 1128 1.29 37.17 15.91
CA TYR A 1128 -0.17 37.11 15.85
C TYR A 1128 -0.82 38.49 15.86
N LYS A 1129 -0.40 39.37 16.79
CA LYS A 1129 -0.94 40.73 16.97
C LYS A 1129 -0.56 41.72 15.87
N THR A 1130 0.49 41.45 15.09
CA THR A 1130 1.00 42.39 14.08
C THR A 1130 0.57 42.05 12.66
N GLN A 1131 0.04 40.85 12.42
CA GLN A 1131 -0.48 40.41 11.12
C GLN A 1131 -1.58 41.33 10.59
N LYS A 1132 -1.47 41.68 9.30
CA LYS A 1132 -2.50 42.41 8.55
C LYS A 1132 -2.71 41.76 7.19
N PRO A 1133 -3.66 40.81 7.11
CA PRO A 1133 -4.05 40.19 5.86
C PRO A 1133 -4.65 41.23 4.91
N VAL A 1134 -4.26 41.20 3.64
CA VAL A 1134 -4.71 42.12 2.59
C VAL A 1134 -5.47 41.42 1.45
N GLY A 1135 -5.55 40.09 1.50
CA GLY A 1135 -6.27 39.26 0.54
C GLY A 1135 -5.95 37.78 0.71
N ALA A 1136 -6.57 36.96 -0.14
CA ALA A 1136 -6.28 35.54 -0.28
C ALA A 1136 -5.76 35.21 -1.67
N GLN A 1137 -5.09 34.08 -1.76
CA GLN A 1137 -4.63 33.51 -3.00
C GLN A 1137 -4.98 32.03 -3.08
N SER A 1138 -5.46 31.61 -4.25
CA SER A 1138 -5.69 30.22 -4.63
C SER A 1138 -4.75 29.85 -5.76
N ILE A 1139 -3.99 28.77 -5.60
CA ILE A 1139 -3.24 28.12 -6.67
C ILE A 1139 -3.93 26.80 -6.97
N ILE A 1140 -4.42 26.62 -8.20
CA ILE A 1140 -5.24 25.46 -8.58
C ILE A 1140 -4.61 24.77 -9.79
N GLN A 1141 -4.35 23.49 -9.69
CA GLN A 1141 -3.82 22.65 -10.76
C GLN A 1141 -4.96 21.78 -11.30
N TYR A 1142 -5.25 21.94 -12.58
CA TYR A 1142 -6.26 21.18 -13.30
C TYR A 1142 -5.63 20.21 -14.30
N THR A 1143 -6.30 19.09 -14.54
CA THR A 1143 -6.01 18.19 -15.66
C THR A 1143 -7.25 17.95 -16.51
N ASN A 1144 -7.06 17.68 -17.79
CA ASN A 1144 -8.16 17.31 -18.69
C ASN A 1144 -8.75 15.93 -18.29
N ALA A 1145 -10.05 15.89 -17.99
CA ALA A 1145 -10.76 14.67 -17.58
C ALA A 1145 -10.81 13.60 -18.70
N ILE A 1146 -10.54 13.96 -19.96
CA ILE A 1146 -10.62 13.09 -21.13
C ILE A 1146 -9.23 13.01 -21.80
N ARG A 1147 -8.43 11.98 -21.47
CA ARG A 1147 -7.10 11.72 -22.09
C ARG A 1147 -7.11 11.54 -23.62
N GLN A 1148 -8.27 11.56 -24.28
CA GLN A 1148 -8.43 11.28 -25.72
C GLN A 1148 -8.58 12.51 -26.64
N ARG A 1149 -8.67 13.76 -26.13
CA ARG A 1149 -8.80 14.94 -27.03
C ARG A 1149 -7.41 15.45 -27.48
N PRO A 1150 -7.20 15.71 -28.79
CA PRO A 1150 -5.96 16.30 -29.26
C PRO A 1150 -5.74 17.67 -28.62
N THR A 1151 -4.53 17.89 -28.12
CA THR A 1151 -3.96 19.07 -27.46
C THR A 1151 -4.39 20.43 -28.05
N LEU A 1152 -4.66 20.48 -29.35
CA LEU A 1152 -5.09 21.70 -30.07
C LEU A 1152 -6.46 22.26 -29.63
N VAL A 1153 -7.31 21.44 -29.00
CA VAL A 1153 -8.67 21.86 -28.57
C VAL A 1153 -8.65 22.58 -27.23
N VAL A 1154 -7.70 22.24 -26.33
CA VAL A 1154 -7.63 22.80 -24.97
C VAL A 1154 -7.33 24.30 -24.99
N GLY A 1155 -6.35 24.76 -25.76
CA GLY A 1155 -5.96 26.18 -25.78
C GLY A 1155 -7.07 27.14 -26.25
N GLU A 1156 -7.79 26.81 -27.33
CA GLU A 1156 -8.89 27.67 -27.82
C GLU A 1156 -10.10 27.69 -26.89
N ASP A 1157 -10.45 26.54 -26.31
CA ASP A 1157 -11.59 26.43 -25.41
C ASP A 1157 -11.30 27.04 -24.03
N LEU A 1158 -10.06 26.89 -23.54
CA LEU A 1158 -9.56 27.58 -22.35
C LEU A 1158 -9.67 29.10 -22.52
N LYS A 1159 -9.24 29.63 -23.67
CA LYS A 1159 -9.37 31.05 -23.97
C LYS A 1159 -10.82 31.51 -23.97
N LYS A 1160 -11.73 30.77 -24.61
CA LYS A 1160 -13.18 31.10 -24.62
C LYS A 1160 -13.79 31.06 -23.22
N GLY A 1161 -13.43 30.05 -22.43
CA GLY A 1161 -13.85 29.92 -21.04
C GLY A 1161 -13.36 31.11 -20.20
N PHE A 1162 -12.08 31.45 -20.33
CA PHE A 1162 -11.49 32.58 -19.63
C PHE A 1162 -12.09 33.93 -20.04
N ASP A 1163 -12.33 34.16 -21.33
CA ASP A 1163 -13.02 35.35 -21.84
C ASP A 1163 -14.45 35.45 -21.27
N LYS A 1164 -15.14 34.31 -21.07
CA LYS A 1164 -16.46 34.26 -20.43
C LYS A 1164 -16.38 34.55 -18.93
N PHE A 1165 -15.39 34.00 -18.23
CA PHE A 1165 -15.12 34.27 -16.82
C PHE A 1165 -14.86 35.76 -16.58
N ALA A 1166 -14.07 36.42 -17.43
CA ALA A 1166 -13.77 37.85 -17.33
C ALA A 1166 -14.99 38.78 -17.52
N LEU A 1167 -16.17 38.21 -17.84
CA LEU A 1167 -17.45 38.91 -18.02
C LEU A 1167 -18.48 38.59 -16.93
N THR A 1168 -18.14 37.79 -15.91
CA THR A 1168 -19.08 37.46 -14.83
C THR A 1168 -19.30 38.64 -13.87
N GLU A 1169 -20.38 38.58 -13.10
CA GLU A 1169 -20.78 39.68 -12.22
C GLU A 1169 -19.82 39.93 -11.05
N HIS A 1170 -19.07 38.90 -10.65
CA HIS A 1170 -18.05 38.98 -9.61
C HIS A 1170 -16.73 39.62 -10.10
N VAL A 1171 -16.57 39.81 -11.41
CA VAL A 1171 -15.42 40.51 -12.01
C VAL A 1171 -15.78 41.98 -12.23
N GLU A 1172 -15.43 42.81 -11.25
CA GLU A 1172 -15.79 44.22 -11.30
C GLU A 1172 -14.95 45.05 -12.29
N GLY A 1173 -15.63 45.90 -13.06
CA GLY A 1173 -15.01 47.04 -13.71
C GLY A 1173 -14.08 46.72 -14.89
N ASN A 1174 -14.63 46.17 -15.98
CA ASN A 1174 -13.97 45.98 -17.29
C ASN A 1174 -12.48 45.60 -17.17
N PRO A 1175 -12.19 44.35 -16.75
CA PRO A 1175 -10.84 43.90 -16.44
C PRO A 1175 -9.90 44.11 -17.63
N PHE A 1176 -8.62 44.30 -17.33
CA PHE A 1176 -7.59 44.17 -18.35
C PHE A 1176 -7.39 42.68 -18.63
N VAL A 1177 -7.62 42.26 -19.87
CA VAL A 1177 -7.44 40.87 -20.32
C VAL A 1177 -6.38 40.84 -21.42
N GLU A 1178 -5.40 39.95 -21.29
CA GLU A 1178 -4.35 39.72 -22.30
C GLU A 1178 -3.95 38.24 -22.33
N ALA A 1179 -3.53 37.77 -23.50
CA ALA A 1179 -3.07 36.40 -23.71
C ALA A 1179 -1.69 36.42 -24.37
N TYR A 1180 -0.80 35.59 -23.85
CA TYR A 1180 0.55 35.39 -24.35
C TYR A 1180 0.66 33.96 -24.91
N GLU A 1181 0.56 33.87 -26.23
CA GLU A 1181 0.59 32.61 -26.97
C GLU A 1181 2.04 32.24 -27.33
N ASN A 1182 2.33 30.94 -27.46
CA ASN A 1182 3.65 30.39 -27.84
C ASN A 1182 4.75 30.65 -26.79
N ILE A 1183 4.40 30.56 -25.50
CA ILE A 1183 5.39 30.43 -24.43
C ILE A 1183 5.65 28.94 -24.29
N GLY A 1184 6.82 28.47 -24.76
CA GLY A 1184 7.00 27.03 -25.00
C GLY A 1184 5.96 26.52 -26.01
N ASP A 1185 5.31 25.40 -25.69
CA ASP A 1185 4.20 24.84 -26.46
C ASP A 1185 2.82 25.37 -26.01
N GLY A 1186 2.78 26.13 -24.90
CA GLY A 1186 1.55 26.56 -24.23
C GLY A 1186 1.28 28.07 -24.28
N ALA A 1187 0.50 28.53 -23.29
CA ALA A 1187 0.01 29.91 -23.22
C ALA A 1187 -0.21 30.40 -21.78
N VAL A 1188 -0.14 31.72 -21.61
CA VAL A 1188 -0.47 32.40 -20.34
C VAL A 1188 -1.56 33.44 -20.59
N HIS A 1189 -2.70 33.30 -19.91
CA HIS A 1189 -3.81 34.24 -19.93
C HIS A 1189 -3.85 35.02 -18.62
N ILE A 1190 -4.14 36.32 -18.71
CA ILE A 1190 -4.09 37.23 -17.58
C ILE A 1190 -5.36 38.08 -17.56
N ALA A 1191 -6.00 38.17 -16.40
CA ALA A 1191 -7.07 39.12 -16.10
C ALA A 1191 -6.72 39.92 -14.85
N ILE A 1192 -6.75 41.26 -14.93
CA ILE A 1192 -6.39 42.16 -13.81
C ILE A 1192 -7.43 43.27 -13.68
N TRP A 1193 -7.92 43.51 -12.47
CA TRP A 1193 -8.76 44.66 -12.11
C TRP A 1193 -8.33 45.21 -10.75
N ASP A 1194 -9.13 46.08 -10.10
CA ASP A 1194 -8.63 46.85 -8.96
C ASP A 1194 -8.47 46.03 -7.67
N SER A 1195 -9.29 44.99 -7.47
CA SER A 1195 -9.32 44.18 -6.23
C SER A 1195 -8.83 42.75 -6.38
N ALA A 1196 -8.57 42.26 -7.60
CA ALA A 1196 -8.17 40.87 -7.82
C ALA A 1196 -7.42 40.68 -9.15
N MET A 1197 -6.81 39.50 -9.30
CA MET A 1197 -6.22 39.03 -10.54
C MET A 1197 -6.40 37.52 -10.71
N VAL A 1198 -6.40 37.08 -11.95
CA VAL A 1198 -6.36 35.66 -12.32
C VAL A 1198 -5.36 35.47 -13.45
N LEU A 1199 -4.44 34.52 -13.26
CA LEU A 1199 -3.54 34.01 -14.28
C LEU A 1199 -3.91 32.56 -14.55
N VAL A 1200 -4.02 32.20 -15.83
CA VAL A 1200 -4.27 30.83 -16.27
C VAL A 1200 -3.15 30.41 -17.19
N ILE A 1201 -2.45 29.35 -16.83
CA ILE A 1201 -1.27 28.83 -17.52
C ILE A 1201 -1.68 27.49 -18.09
N TRP A 1202 -1.57 27.34 -19.40
CA TRP A 1202 -1.70 26.04 -20.04
C TRP A 1202 -0.31 25.59 -20.48
N ASP A 1203 0.08 24.40 -20.05
CA ASP A 1203 1.41 23.84 -20.26
C ASP A 1203 1.73 23.54 -21.73
N GLY A 1204 0.72 23.52 -22.61
CA GLY A 1204 0.84 23.09 -24.01
C GLY A 1204 0.47 21.64 -24.24
N ARG A 1205 0.01 20.91 -23.22
CA ARG A 1205 -0.48 19.53 -23.25
C ARG A 1205 -1.79 19.40 -22.47
N VAL A 1206 -1.74 18.87 -21.25
CA VAL A 1206 -2.91 18.39 -20.48
C VAL A 1206 -3.14 19.16 -19.19
N GLN A 1207 -2.17 19.97 -18.75
CA GLN A 1207 -2.19 20.62 -17.46
C GLN A 1207 -2.53 22.11 -17.59
N VAL A 1208 -3.41 22.58 -16.71
CA VAL A 1208 -3.78 23.98 -16.59
C VAL A 1208 -3.61 24.42 -15.14
N ASP A 1209 -2.75 25.40 -14.90
CA ASP A 1209 -2.52 25.98 -13.58
C ASP A 1209 -3.16 27.36 -13.48
N VAL A 1210 -3.87 27.62 -12.40
CA VAL A 1210 -4.53 28.89 -12.12
C VAL A 1210 -3.91 29.50 -10.89
N ASN A 1211 -3.44 30.75 -11.01
CA ASN A 1211 -3.08 31.59 -9.89
C ASN A 1211 -4.12 32.72 -9.77
N MET A 1212 -4.90 32.69 -8.70
CA MET A 1212 -5.94 33.68 -8.42
C MET A 1212 -5.65 34.40 -7.10
N PHE A 1213 -5.60 35.72 -7.12
CA PHE A 1213 -5.52 36.56 -5.93
C PHE A 1213 -6.75 37.45 -5.83
N CYS A 1214 -7.33 37.57 -4.64
CA CYS A 1214 -8.44 38.48 -4.36
C CYS A 1214 -8.24 39.20 -3.02
N ALA A 1215 -8.41 40.53 -3.02
CA ALA A 1215 -8.37 41.34 -1.81
C ALA A 1215 -9.62 41.19 -0.93
N ASP A 1216 -10.75 40.78 -1.53
CA ASP A 1216 -12.02 40.55 -0.83
C ASP A 1216 -12.32 39.06 -0.69
N LEU A 1217 -12.17 38.54 0.53
CA LEU A 1217 -12.44 37.14 0.87
C LEU A 1217 -13.87 36.73 0.54
N THR A 1218 -14.84 37.63 0.71
CA THR A 1218 -16.28 37.33 0.55
C THR A 1218 -16.66 36.98 -0.89
N VAL A 1219 -15.85 37.40 -1.86
CA VAL A 1219 -16.10 37.20 -3.29
C VAL A 1219 -15.18 36.11 -3.87
N THR A 1220 -14.15 35.67 -3.12
CA THR A 1220 -13.13 34.73 -3.61
C THR A 1220 -13.72 33.37 -4.00
N ALA A 1221 -14.57 32.79 -3.14
CA ALA A 1221 -15.24 31.53 -3.42
C ALA A 1221 -16.19 31.62 -4.63
N ALA A 1222 -16.90 32.74 -4.77
CA ALA A 1222 -17.81 32.97 -5.89
C ALA A 1222 -17.05 33.10 -7.22
N MET A 1223 -15.91 33.80 -7.23
CA MET A 1223 -15.02 33.88 -8.38
C MET A 1223 -14.46 32.52 -8.78
N GLN A 1224 -14.06 31.71 -7.81
CA GLN A 1224 -13.58 30.36 -8.09
C GLN A 1224 -14.68 29.51 -8.75
N ALA A 1225 -15.90 29.52 -8.19
CA ALA A 1225 -17.03 28.80 -8.76
C ALA A 1225 -17.39 29.29 -10.17
N ASP A 1226 -17.24 30.58 -10.46
CA ASP A 1226 -17.43 31.13 -11.80
C ASP A 1226 -16.37 30.64 -12.79
N LEU A 1227 -15.11 30.51 -12.34
CA LEU A 1227 -14.02 29.98 -13.16
C LEU A 1227 -14.21 28.49 -13.46
N GLU A 1228 -14.56 27.69 -12.45
CA GLU A 1228 -14.86 26.25 -12.60
C GLU A 1228 -16.03 26.04 -13.57
N LYS A 1229 -17.12 26.82 -13.46
CA LYS A 1229 -18.24 26.80 -14.42
C LYS A 1229 -17.84 27.24 -15.83
N ALA A 1230 -16.82 28.08 -15.95
CA ALA A 1230 -16.31 28.54 -17.24
C ALA A 1230 -15.42 27.48 -17.90
N LEU A 1231 -14.88 26.53 -17.13
CA LEU A 1231 -13.97 25.47 -17.55
C LEU A 1231 -14.46 24.07 -17.10
N PRO A 1232 -15.64 23.62 -17.55
CA PRO A 1232 -16.31 22.43 -17.01
C PRO A 1232 -15.64 21.08 -17.36
N ASP A 1233 -14.75 21.07 -18.37
CA ASP A 1233 -14.05 19.86 -18.83
C ASP A 1233 -12.73 19.59 -18.06
N LEU A 1234 -12.43 20.41 -17.04
CA LEU A 1234 -11.22 20.34 -16.23
C LEU A 1234 -11.50 19.76 -14.84
N GLU A 1235 -10.65 18.85 -14.40
CA GLU A 1235 -10.69 18.23 -13.07
C GLU A 1235 -9.62 18.85 -12.17
N ILE A 1236 -9.98 19.24 -10.94
CA ILE A 1236 -9.02 19.75 -9.96
C ILE A 1236 -8.18 18.58 -9.43
N LYS A 1237 -6.85 18.70 -9.53
CA LYS A 1237 -5.91 17.75 -8.93
C LYS A 1237 -5.32 18.27 -7.64
N LEU A 1238 -4.97 19.55 -7.59
CA LEU A 1238 -4.42 20.18 -6.40
C LEU A 1238 -4.94 21.63 -6.31
N ARG A 1239 -5.13 22.09 -5.09
CA ARG A 1239 -5.61 23.42 -4.72
C ARG A 1239 -4.98 23.87 -3.41
N ASP A 1240 -4.12 24.87 -3.48
CA ASP A 1240 -3.54 25.52 -2.31
C ASP A 1240 -4.24 26.85 -2.08
N PHE A 1241 -4.61 27.14 -0.83
CA PHE A 1241 -5.33 28.35 -0.45
C PHE A 1241 -4.70 29.00 0.78
N HIS A 1242 -4.28 30.26 0.65
CA HIS A 1242 -3.54 30.92 1.72
C HIS A 1242 -3.73 32.45 1.75
N PRO A 1243 -3.57 33.09 2.92
CA PRO A 1243 -3.65 34.55 3.02
C PRO A 1243 -2.39 35.22 2.47
N ARG A 1244 -2.52 36.52 2.21
CA ARG A 1244 -1.44 37.43 1.80
C ARG A 1244 -1.44 38.66 2.67
N GLY A 1245 -0.29 39.29 2.87
CA GLY A 1245 -0.21 40.58 3.55
C GLY A 1245 1.12 40.84 4.24
N TYR A 1246 1.10 41.70 5.24
CA TYR A 1246 2.28 42.17 5.96
C TYR A 1246 2.12 42.03 7.48
N GLY A 1247 3.24 41.96 8.20
CA GLY A 1247 3.29 41.48 9.58
C GLY A 1247 3.47 39.97 9.67
N GLN A 1248 4.18 39.36 8.70
CA GLN A 1248 4.43 37.91 8.65
C GLN A 1248 3.12 37.10 8.66
N VAL A 1249 2.25 37.39 7.68
CA VAL A 1249 0.90 36.83 7.61
C VAL A 1249 0.91 35.32 7.39
N VAL A 1250 0.16 34.63 8.25
CA VAL A 1250 -0.18 33.21 8.26
C VAL A 1250 -1.70 33.04 8.34
N ASN A 1251 -2.41 33.90 9.09
CA ASN A 1251 -3.86 33.85 9.30
C ASN A 1251 -4.67 34.72 8.31
N PHE A 1252 -5.93 34.38 8.07
CA PHE A 1252 -6.87 35.24 7.35
C PHE A 1252 -7.39 36.35 8.27
N SER A 1253 -8.02 37.39 7.70
CA SER A 1253 -8.55 38.49 8.50
C SER A 1253 -9.65 38.05 9.46
N GLU A 1254 -10.45 37.06 9.07
CA GLU A 1254 -11.52 36.49 9.89
C GLU A 1254 -10.95 35.82 11.16
N ASP A 1255 -9.86 35.06 11.02
CA ASP A 1255 -9.17 34.42 12.14
C ASP A 1255 -8.71 35.43 13.23
N LEU A 1256 -8.35 36.65 12.83
CA LEU A 1256 -7.82 37.68 13.74
C LEU A 1256 -8.91 38.56 14.38
N VAL A 1257 -10.12 38.59 13.79
CA VAL A 1257 -11.25 39.38 14.29
C VAL A 1257 -12.04 38.59 15.34
N ASP A 1258 -12.11 37.27 15.18
CA ASP A 1258 -12.90 36.40 16.05
C ASP A 1258 -12.29 36.21 17.45
N MET A 1259 -10.97 36.42 17.62
CA MET A 1259 -10.27 36.31 18.90
C MET A 1259 -9.29 37.47 19.13
N GLU A 1260 -9.59 38.34 20.11
CA GLU A 1260 -8.72 39.48 20.50
C GLU A 1260 -7.35 39.00 21.05
N GLU A 1261 -7.33 37.83 21.72
CA GLU A 1261 -6.12 37.05 22.03
C GLU A 1261 -6.40 35.55 21.77
N PRO A 1262 -5.45 34.79 21.19
CA PRO A 1262 -5.66 33.38 20.87
C PRO A 1262 -5.60 32.51 22.13
N HIS A 1263 -6.21 31.31 22.10
CA HIS A 1263 -6.35 30.41 23.26
C HIS A 1263 -5.03 30.09 24.00
N TRP A 1264 -3.92 30.02 23.26
CA TRP A 1264 -2.59 29.72 23.77
C TRP A 1264 -1.85 30.91 24.41
N ALA A 1265 -2.36 32.15 24.32
CA ALA A 1265 -1.64 33.39 24.69
C ALA A 1265 -1.86 33.94 26.11
#